data_AF-A0A812H3N6-F1
#
_entry.id   AF-A0A812H3N6-F1
#
_cell.length_a   1.000
_cell.length_b   1.000
_cell.length_c   1.000
_cell.angle_alpha   90.00
_cell.angle_beta   90.00
_cell.angle_gamma   90.00
#
_symmetry.space_group_name_H-M   'P 1'
#
loop_
_entity.id
_entity.type
_entity.pdbx_description
1 polymer ?
#
loop_
_entity_poly.entity_id
_entity_poly.type
_entity_poly.pdbx_seq_one_letter_code
_entity_poly.pdbx_strand_id
1 'polypeptide(L)'
;MKRRAEAAYGSSPPRRARQMHDAYSESTSAASSSRSRPSTSPPTRSVPAVPSSWTGRAQAKAAAKASTKAKPKAKPKGRPKGVPKGRARPAVKAMAKRRGRPRLSGDPVPAPSAAGAWPRCHEVYDPTCARCIFGRRKGTWQKIHGSFTRRTASGCLVQACWLQERPARLGQRWGIGCGVCAHLVQRASSLRDNGIGHLRRRWTTKWARFEISSVHCMQASCLQLHAQSAIHLTALKAMQLPDVSLSQLVCHDPSDTSLLVGAVPQLHDWVRAWRTVRSPISFLKHEKTEAYVTCKRGDARHLTRTAIKDMVEIMVEVVRETKRRILATADHASISLDDEAPYRVVRYRCARQKIDTDAADSMAAPWLADGDGVLSVLRNAGQAPSTEALDEDYSKKICLSIQTALQRLATPMGKGQQPDVDVMQRFKEVLSSYSSDGGRPMRKCGKLLQQGYPRLVLCLLDKAHNVRRASLPITMEENFKSWWHAVWGSKHSLIPDLQNSSEWRMRFHVLQQAVLKASGNMAGQAQGASEHNNLAAAIKTLSFAKQRFDSFSSPQGKFIALLLPVALLLAAQSMDHRLDGRVRHRCREMLERLTGENILLAGLAADFGAEVLRFVRHFDVRDPDIAATLRLRDDFVCRLRRLFSEGRILLEPEPDGSILPETFTHMGVRTAMAAAPIQYGDRMHCLWGPTDKAKCKEIMSGLHVVVDAVISRCYSDMSEPDLHMAFALFDLPLWQQFKVQADDDPGTWGDNVASMKRRAARLARALGLDSHVLWQETSAAVHAFLEDEAAVSNACEKQDSRPCWRRVLRGEQLPGCQSRFQVLQEAVAFYVSVQDGECSVERDLAQLRELLKHHEASLDERGVCAAMLLELRLDGPRQESDLALRLSGEEVAQDAEAALLDPFALADKAVLKMTSFTRRCAQLWIQHHGRRFRCYKERADKGQTRVKRQGTMASVFRGQVKASNALASMQRPPAGNSATVVPGMRLSSFAQRSSERLRQNGRWNAELEKFQKLTESKNAERAQERARQLARQPPLMPPLRVGRVFKKGPCIQLQRQTVVADLSTECNAAEAFPGCRYKRCQGNISYEDFQRTSILAVDDAVAVEQGRAGRTDAIIRDCLLSSKLTWLLGLVALGKGIASIAHWKTRNRCRHIRDYDAAHKLVPAGIFLSAEFRHGHGAVARWLARIVALPESRWRICDMEAEADWLVTDSLSLCKFLAAVRRLARHDSELTCEGSNWKLGPTGQLPNKPGAKRRAAPVFEGDAAEAESD
;
A
#
# COMPACT_ATOMS: atom_id res chain seq x y z
N MET A 1 -80.07 -49.67 0.15
CA MET A 1 -79.50 -49.92 1.49
C MET A 1 -78.65 -48.71 1.94
N LYS A 2 -78.54 -48.50 3.26
CA LYS A 2 -77.57 -47.66 4.01
C LYS A 2 -77.02 -46.33 3.41
N ARG A 3 -77.65 -45.24 3.89
CA ARG A 3 -77.10 -43.92 4.33
C ARG A 3 -76.62 -42.89 3.28
N ARG A 4 -76.70 -41.62 3.71
CA ARG A 4 -76.60 -40.35 2.98
C ARG A 4 -75.96 -39.28 3.90
N ALA A 5 -75.91 -38.01 3.51
CA ALA A 5 -75.10 -36.96 4.16
C ALA A 5 -75.87 -35.69 4.58
N GLU A 6 -75.38 -35.05 5.64
CA GLU A 6 -75.83 -33.79 6.30
C GLU A 6 -74.58 -33.17 6.99
N ALA A 7 -74.33 -31.86 7.23
CA ALA A 7 -74.86 -30.54 6.84
C ALA A 7 -73.68 -29.50 7.03
N ALA A 8 -73.75 -28.15 7.16
CA ALA A 8 -74.81 -27.12 7.27
C ALA A 8 -74.29 -25.68 6.93
N TYR A 9 -75.24 -24.73 6.91
CA TYR A 9 -75.26 -23.24 6.91
C TYR A 9 -74.10 -22.41 7.53
N GLY A 10 -73.90 -21.10 7.20
CA GLY A 10 -74.52 -20.26 6.14
C GLY A 10 -74.47 -18.70 6.33
N SER A 11 -74.57 -17.95 5.20
CA SER A 11 -74.98 -16.51 4.98
C SER A 11 -74.07 -15.27 5.32
N SER A 12 -74.46 -14.08 4.81
CA SER A 12 -73.81 -12.72 4.78
C SER A 12 -74.87 -11.64 4.38
N PRO A 13 -74.64 -10.29 4.16
CA PRO A 13 -73.49 -9.35 4.34
C PRO A 13 -73.90 -8.14 5.29
N PRO A 14 -73.99 -6.78 5.03
CA PRO A 14 -73.61 -5.81 3.96
C PRO A 14 -72.77 -4.53 4.38
N ARG A 15 -73.36 -3.32 4.62
CA ARG A 15 -72.70 -1.97 4.73
C ARG A 15 -73.54 -0.86 5.43
N ARG A 16 -72.87 0.23 5.89
CA ARG A 16 -73.27 1.68 6.11
C ARG A 16 -73.58 2.25 7.53
N ALA A 17 -72.60 3.02 8.04
CA ALA A 17 -72.61 4.34 8.72
C ALA A 17 -73.85 4.97 9.41
N ARG A 18 -73.65 5.48 10.65
CA ARG A 18 -73.82 6.91 11.04
C ARG A 18 -73.18 7.27 12.41
N GLN A 19 -73.26 8.55 12.82
CA GLN A 19 -72.68 9.14 14.05
C GLN A 19 -73.66 9.09 15.23
N MET A 20 -73.19 9.08 16.50
CA MET A 20 -73.35 10.22 17.45
C MET A 20 -72.80 10.00 18.88
N HIS A 21 -72.55 11.15 19.51
CA HIS A 21 -72.27 11.54 20.92
C HIS A 21 -72.52 10.60 22.13
N ASP A 22 -71.54 10.66 23.04
CA ASP A 22 -71.57 11.02 24.48
C ASP A 22 -72.40 10.31 25.56
N ALA A 23 -71.74 10.27 26.74
CA ALA A 23 -72.25 10.28 28.12
C ALA A 23 -73.01 9.07 28.69
N TYR A 24 -72.47 8.47 29.76
CA TYR A 24 -72.87 8.71 31.17
C TYR A 24 -71.69 8.21 32.06
N SER A 25 -71.10 8.95 33.03
CA SER A 25 -71.56 9.23 34.41
C SER A 25 -72.16 8.01 35.11
N GLU A 26 -71.73 7.55 36.31
CA GLU A 26 -71.27 8.24 37.54
C GLU A 26 -70.58 7.18 38.49
N SER A 27 -70.09 7.39 39.73
CA SER A 27 -70.00 8.51 40.69
C SER A 27 -68.91 8.24 41.78
N THR A 28 -68.46 9.29 42.50
CA THR A 28 -67.97 9.40 43.92
C THR A 28 -67.16 8.27 44.61
N SER A 29 -66.17 8.48 45.50
CA SER A 29 -65.88 9.55 46.51
C SER A 29 -64.39 9.44 46.98
N ALA A 30 -63.73 10.17 47.90
CA ALA A 30 -63.89 11.44 48.65
C ALA A 30 -62.55 11.78 49.40
N ALA A 31 -62.50 12.88 50.18
CA ALA A 31 -61.44 13.34 51.12
C ALA A 31 -60.01 13.62 50.54
N SER A 32 -59.45 14.84 50.47
CA SER A 32 -59.29 16.01 51.38
C SER A 32 -58.06 15.92 52.32
N SER A 33 -57.32 17.00 52.66
CA SER A 33 -57.49 18.46 52.43
C SER A 33 -56.12 19.17 52.22
N SER A 34 -56.01 20.23 51.41
CA SER A 34 -55.88 21.68 51.78
C SER A 34 -54.51 22.11 52.39
N ARG A 35 -53.93 23.33 52.27
CA ARG A 35 -54.24 24.71 51.81
C ARG A 35 -52.95 25.32 51.17
N SER A 36 -52.87 26.49 50.50
CA SER A 36 -53.82 27.53 50.04
C SER A 36 -53.18 28.40 48.93
N ARG A 37 -54.00 29.12 48.15
CA ARG A 37 -53.63 30.14 47.13
C ARG A 37 -53.44 31.55 47.76
N PRO A 38 -52.84 32.54 47.07
CA PRO A 38 -53.63 33.44 46.21
C PRO A 38 -52.93 33.87 44.90
N SER A 39 -53.60 34.75 44.14
CA SER A 39 -53.25 35.21 42.79
C SER A 39 -53.30 36.74 42.65
N THR A 40 -52.47 37.33 41.80
CA THR A 40 -52.64 38.69 41.25
C THR A 40 -52.05 38.83 39.85
N SER A 41 -52.51 39.86 39.13
CA SER A 41 -52.05 40.36 37.82
C SER A 41 -51.88 41.91 37.92
N PRO A 42 -51.50 42.67 36.86
CA PRO A 42 -50.86 42.31 35.59
C PRO A 42 -49.36 42.73 35.61
N PRO A 43 -48.85 43.95 35.24
CA PRO A 43 -49.11 44.88 34.14
C PRO A 43 -47.91 45.01 33.13
N THR A 44 -47.93 46.01 32.25
CA THR A 44 -46.85 46.42 31.32
C THR A 44 -45.89 47.46 31.94
N ARG A 45 -44.60 47.51 31.52
CA ARG A 45 -43.91 48.80 31.21
C ARG A 45 -42.51 48.76 30.55
N SER A 46 -42.32 49.75 29.67
CA SER A 46 -41.12 50.58 29.36
C SER A 46 -39.69 50.02 29.36
N VAL A 47 -39.05 50.21 28.21
CA VAL A 47 -37.59 50.44 28.02
C VAL A 47 -37.10 51.69 28.79
N PRO A 48 -35.92 51.66 29.45
CA PRO A 48 -35.14 52.84 29.81
C PRO A 48 -34.10 53.18 28.71
N ALA A 49 -33.71 54.45 28.57
CA ALA A 49 -32.83 54.91 27.48
C ALA A 49 -31.87 56.03 27.91
N VAL A 50 -30.77 56.20 27.14
CA VAL A 50 -29.95 57.43 27.05
C VAL A 50 -29.10 57.73 28.32
N PRO A 51 -27.97 58.48 28.26
CA PRO A 51 -27.44 59.32 27.17
C PRO A 51 -26.04 58.99 26.61
N SER A 52 -25.79 59.54 25.40
CA SER A 52 -24.67 60.43 24.96
C SER A 52 -23.23 60.26 25.53
N SER A 53 -22.15 60.69 24.85
CA SER A 53 -21.97 61.44 23.59
C SER A 53 -20.53 61.26 23.07
N TRP A 54 -20.25 61.64 21.81
CA TRP A 54 -19.28 62.68 21.41
C TRP A 54 -19.22 62.79 19.87
N THR A 55 -18.78 63.94 19.34
CA THR A 55 -18.95 64.30 17.91
C THR A 55 -17.61 64.39 17.16
N GLY A 56 -17.64 64.19 15.83
CA GLY A 56 -16.48 64.35 14.95
C GLY A 56 -16.87 64.52 13.48
N ARG A 57 -16.75 65.75 12.95
CA ARG A 57 -16.99 66.09 11.53
C ARG A 57 -15.72 65.93 10.69
N ALA A 58 -15.85 65.39 9.47
CA ALA A 58 -15.17 65.79 8.22
C ALA A 58 -15.33 64.69 7.14
N GLN A 59 -15.40 64.94 5.84
CA GLN A 59 -15.88 66.09 5.03
C GLN A 59 -16.14 65.55 3.60
N ALA A 60 -16.94 66.23 2.77
CA ALA A 60 -17.39 65.69 1.49
C ALA A 60 -16.40 65.88 0.31
N LYS A 61 -16.46 64.95 -0.66
CA LYS A 61 -16.35 65.13 -2.14
C LYS A 61 -16.73 63.79 -2.79
N ALA A 62 -17.83 63.60 -3.52
CA ALA A 62 -18.47 64.37 -4.60
C ALA A 62 -17.69 64.33 -5.94
N ALA A 63 -18.13 63.43 -6.85
CA ALA A 63 -18.30 63.69 -8.28
C ALA A 63 -18.93 62.46 -8.97
N ALA A 64 -20.06 62.64 -9.66
CA ALA A 64 -20.56 61.67 -10.64
C ALA A 64 -20.10 62.08 -12.05
N LYS A 65 -19.97 61.11 -12.96
CA LYS A 65 -20.08 61.36 -14.40
C LYS A 65 -20.44 60.08 -15.16
N ALA A 66 -21.63 60.06 -15.73
CA ALA A 66 -21.98 59.15 -16.81
C ALA A 66 -21.60 59.78 -18.15
N SER A 67 -21.23 58.96 -19.15
CA SER A 67 -21.56 59.26 -20.54
C SER A 67 -21.46 58.03 -21.43
N THR A 68 -22.43 57.87 -22.31
CA THR A 68 -22.38 56.98 -23.47
C THR A 68 -21.70 57.69 -24.65
N LYS A 69 -21.04 56.93 -25.52
CA LYS A 69 -21.05 57.15 -26.99
C LYS A 69 -20.40 55.99 -27.74
N ALA A 70 -20.66 55.89 -29.04
CA ALA A 70 -20.34 54.71 -29.84
C ALA A 70 -19.84 55.06 -31.26
N LYS A 71 -18.90 54.25 -31.77
CA LYS A 71 -18.52 54.10 -33.21
C LYS A 71 -18.01 55.42 -33.88
N PRO A 72 -17.66 55.45 -35.20
CA PRO A 72 -17.34 54.38 -36.19
C PRO A 72 -16.00 54.56 -36.96
N LYS A 73 -15.65 53.58 -37.83
CA LYS A 73 -14.72 53.67 -39.00
C LYS A 73 -13.22 53.93 -38.65
N ALA A 74 -12.21 53.69 -39.50
CA ALA A 74 -12.19 53.40 -40.95
C ALA A 74 -11.15 52.32 -41.38
N LYS A 75 -11.11 52.02 -42.69
CA LYS A 75 -10.21 51.10 -43.44
C LYS A 75 -9.12 51.93 -44.22
N PRO A 76 -8.47 51.45 -45.31
CA PRO A 76 -7.55 50.30 -45.51
C PRO A 76 -6.22 50.68 -46.24
N LYS A 77 -5.33 49.69 -46.43
CA LYS A 77 -4.48 49.39 -47.62
C LYS A 77 -4.07 47.90 -47.49
N GLY A 78 -3.94 47.02 -48.50
CA GLY A 78 -3.67 47.17 -49.95
C GLY A 78 -2.25 46.63 -50.23
N ARG A 79 -1.93 45.74 -51.19
CA ARG A 79 -2.65 45.08 -52.32
C ARG A 79 -2.01 43.67 -52.60
N PRO A 80 -2.43 42.85 -53.60
CA PRO A 80 -2.13 41.41 -53.67
C PRO A 80 -1.10 40.95 -54.74
N LYS A 81 -0.77 39.65 -54.71
CA LYS A 81 -0.26 38.77 -55.81
C LYS A 81 -0.46 37.31 -55.33
N GLY A 82 -0.82 36.30 -56.15
CA GLY A 82 -1.27 36.28 -57.54
C GLY A 82 -1.67 34.84 -57.96
N VAL A 83 -2.48 34.67 -59.02
CA VAL A 83 -2.95 33.36 -59.53
C VAL A 83 -2.25 33.00 -60.84
N PRO A 84 -1.81 31.74 -61.00
CA PRO A 84 -2.07 30.97 -62.23
C PRO A 84 -2.84 29.68 -61.88
N LYS A 85 -3.95 29.31 -62.56
CA LYS A 85 -4.02 28.77 -63.93
C LYS A 85 -3.02 27.63 -64.18
N GLY A 86 -3.52 26.40 -64.26
CA GLY A 86 -2.72 25.20 -64.55
C GLY A 86 -2.67 24.83 -66.04
N ARG A 87 -1.91 23.79 -66.36
CA ARG A 87 -1.93 23.03 -67.63
C ARG A 87 -1.53 21.57 -67.36
N ALA A 88 -1.81 20.68 -68.30
CA ALA A 88 -1.64 19.23 -68.15
C ALA A 88 -0.34 18.70 -68.76
N ARG A 89 0.14 17.56 -68.24
CA ARG A 89 1.21 16.68 -68.82
C ARG A 89 2.61 17.34 -68.83
N PRO A 90 3.74 16.58 -68.93
CA PRO A 90 3.89 15.26 -69.53
C PRO A 90 4.39 14.12 -68.61
N ALA A 91 4.31 12.89 -69.13
CA ALA A 91 5.04 11.76 -68.58
C ALA A 91 6.47 11.74 -69.16
N VAL A 92 7.49 11.78 -68.30
CA VAL A 92 8.91 11.65 -68.69
C VAL A 92 9.56 10.55 -67.86
N LYS A 93 10.31 9.67 -68.53
CA LYS A 93 11.02 8.54 -67.93
C LYS A 93 12.23 9.04 -67.13
N ALA A 94 12.21 8.92 -65.80
CA ALA A 94 13.39 9.14 -64.97
C ALA A 94 14.10 7.81 -64.65
N MET A 95 15.28 7.58 -65.22
CA MET A 95 16.05 6.35 -64.99
C MET A 95 16.60 6.27 -63.55
N ALA A 96 16.16 5.28 -62.78
CA ALA A 96 16.78 4.96 -61.49
C ALA A 96 18.18 4.34 -61.69
N LYS A 97 19.23 5.15 -61.46
CA LYS A 97 20.65 4.83 -61.66
C LYS A 97 21.08 3.60 -60.83
N ARG A 98 21.03 2.40 -61.41
CA ARG A 98 21.65 1.20 -60.84
C ARG A 98 23.17 1.37 -60.83
N ARG A 99 23.78 1.58 -59.65
CA ARG A 99 25.22 1.39 -59.47
C ARG A 99 25.54 -0.10 -59.60
N GLY A 100 26.07 -0.52 -60.75
CA GLY A 100 26.63 -1.85 -60.92
C GLY A 100 27.92 -2.00 -60.11
N ARG A 101 28.09 -3.14 -59.43
CA ARG A 101 29.43 -3.70 -59.20
C ARG A 101 29.87 -4.38 -60.50
N PRO A 102 31.15 -4.29 -60.91
CA PRO A 102 31.64 -5.09 -62.02
C PRO A 102 31.46 -6.58 -61.70
N ARG A 103 30.96 -7.34 -62.67
CA ARG A 103 31.21 -8.79 -62.70
C ARG A 103 32.53 -8.99 -63.45
N LEU A 104 33.45 -9.70 -62.82
CA LEU A 104 34.51 -10.36 -63.58
C LEU A 104 33.85 -11.33 -64.57
N SER A 105 34.37 -11.38 -65.79
CA SER A 105 34.06 -12.42 -66.75
C SER A 105 34.57 -13.76 -66.21
N GLY A 106 33.65 -14.68 -65.93
CA GLY A 106 33.94 -16.08 -65.73
C GLY A 106 33.24 -16.87 -66.84
N ASP A 107 33.89 -17.92 -67.30
CA ASP A 107 33.59 -18.65 -68.52
C ASP A 107 32.20 -19.32 -68.57
N PRO A 108 31.68 -19.66 -69.76
CA PRO A 108 30.39 -20.31 -69.92
C PRO A 108 30.34 -21.68 -69.22
N VAL A 109 29.75 -21.70 -68.02
CA VAL A 109 29.45 -22.92 -67.28
C VAL A 109 28.54 -23.83 -68.13
N PRO A 110 28.92 -25.10 -68.39
CA PRO A 110 28.16 -25.99 -69.26
C PRO A 110 26.78 -26.35 -68.66
N ALA A 111 25.84 -26.72 -69.54
CA ALA A 111 24.46 -26.98 -69.16
C ALA A 111 24.33 -28.18 -68.20
N PRO A 112 23.68 -28.03 -67.03
CA PRO A 112 23.50 -29.14 -66.10
C PRO A 112 22.49 -30.17 -66.64
N SER A 113 22.92 -31.42 -66.74
CA SER A 113 22.13 -32.55 -67.22
C SER A 113 20.92 -32.87 -66.32
N ALA A 114 20.00 -33.68 -66.86
CA ALA A 114 18.78 -34.12 -66.17
C ALA A 114 19.02 -34.87 -64.85
N ALA A 115 17.95 -35.02 -64.06
CA ALA A 115 17.97 -35.28 -62.61
C ALA A 115 18.54 -36.63 -62.12
N GLY A 116 19.08 -37.48 -63.00
CA GLY A 116 19.74 -38.75 -62.61
C GLY A 116 21.20 -38.61 -62.18
N ALA A 117 21.92 -37.58 -62.66
CA ALA A 117 23.36 -37.45 -62.44
C ALA A 117 23.70 -36.75 -61.10
N TRP A 118 23.70 -37.53 -60.00
CA TRP A 118 24.12 -37.07 -58.66
C TRP A 118 25.50 -37.60 -58.18
N PRO A 119 26.55 -37.76 -59.02
CA PRO A 119 27.92 -37.84 -58.51
C PRO A 119 28.93 -36.86 -59.15
N ARG A 120 28.48 -35.83 -59.90
CA ARG A 120 29.38 -34.88 -60.61
C ARG A 120 29.04 -33.40 -60.36
N CYS A 121 29.21 -32.95 -59.12
CA CYS A 121 29.49 -31.53 -58.83
C CYS A 121 30.88 -31.37 -58.21
N HIS A 122 31.28 -32.33 -57.37
CA HIS A 122 32.62 -32.52 -56.84
C HIS A 122 32.80 -34.04 -56.68
N GLU A 123 33.96 -34.59 -57.04
CA GLU A 123 34.25 -36.02 -56.85
C GLU A 123 34.57 -36.34 -55.38
N VAL A 124 35.09 -35.35 -54.65
CA VAL A 124 35.33 -35.36 -53.20
C VAL A 124 34.27 -34.50 -52.50
N TYR A 125 33.87 -34.86 -51.28
CA TYR A 125 32.90 -34.09 -50.49
C TYR A 125 33.42 -32.67 -50.16
N ASP A 126 32.84 -31.65 -50.80
CA ASP A 126 33.10 -30.24 -50.50
C ASP A 126 32.20 -29.73 -49.35
N PRO A 127 32.75 -29.36 -48.18
CA PRO A 127 31.99 -28.79 -47.06
C PRO A 127 31.50 -27.35 -47.30
N THR A 128 31.95 -26.69 -48.36
CA THR A 128 31.48 -25.38 -48.82
C THR A 128 30.38 -25.49 -49.89
N CYS A 129 30.15 -26.67 -50.45
CA CYS A 129 29.07 -26.90 -51.41
C CYS A 129 27.77 -27.28 -50.70
N ALA A 130 26.79 -26.35 -50.69
CA ALA A 130 25.48 -26.56 -50.08
C ALA A 130 24.74 -27.81 -50.59
N ARG A 131 24.99 -28.22 -51.85
CA ARG A 131 24.47 -29.45 -52.43
C ARG A 131 25.10 -30.68 -51.77
N CYS A 132 26.43 -30.75 -51.67
CA CYS A 132 27.15 -31.85 -51.01
C CYS A 132 26.77 -31.99 -49.52
N ILE A 133 26.67 -30.88 -48.78
CA ILE A 133 26.20 -30.89 -47.37
C ILE A 133 24.80 -31.50 -47.28
N PHE A 134 23.88 -31.07 -48.15
CA PHE A 134 22.52 -31.60 -48.16
C PHE A 134 22.52 -33.09 -48.49
N GLY A 135 23.18 -33.53 -49.56
CA GLY A 135 23.24 -34.95 -49.95
C GLY A 135 23.74 -35.85 -48.82
N ARG A 136 24.89 -35.51 -48.21
CA ARG A 136 25.49 -36.25 -47.10
C ARG A 136 24.59 -36.34 -45.86
N ARG A 137 23.64 -35.42 -45.69
CA ARG A 137 22.71 -35.37 -44.53
C ARG A 137 21.25 -35.64 -44.92
N LYS A 138 20.96 -35.95 -46.18
CA LYS A 138 19.62 -35.96 -46.79
C LYS A 138 18.67 -36.91 -46.06
N GLY A 139 19.06 -38.18 -45.92
CA GLY A 139 18.25 -39.19 -45.23
C GLY A 139 17.98 -38.82 -43.76
N THR A 140 19.01 -38.40 -43.02
CA THR A 140 18.90 -37.96 -41.63
C THR A 140 17.96 -36.76 -41.48
N TRP A 141 18.13 -35.73 -42.30
CA TRP A 141 17.30 -34.53 -42.25
C TRP A 141 15.87 -34.80 -42.69
N GLN A 142 15.64 -35.57 -43.76
CA GLN A 142 14.29 -35.95 -44.20
C GLN A 142 13.57 -36.78 -43.12
N LYS A 143 14.27 -37.73 -42.46
CA LYS A 143 13.69 -38.58 -41.40
C LYS A 143 13.41 -37.84 -40.09
N ILE A 144 14.27 -36.92 -39.64
CA ILE A 144 14.21 -36.32 -38.29
C ILE A 144 13.62 -34.89 -38.28
N HIS A 145 13.72 -34.13 -39.37
CA HIS A 145 13.26 -32.73 -39.42
C HIS A 145 12.33 -32.44 -40.61
N GLY A 146 12.55 -33.13 -41.72
CA GLY A 146 11.99 -32.87 -43.04
C GLY A 146 10.71 -33.64 -43.37
N SER A 147 10.07 -34.25 -42.38
CA SER A 147 8.86 -35.04 -42.53
C SER A 147 7.88 -34.82 -41.37
N PHE A 148 6.64 -35.25 -41.56
CA PHE A 148 5.59 -35.27 -40.56
C PHE A 148 4.74 -36.53 -40.71
N THR A 149 4.20 -37.05 -39.62
CA THR A 149 3.25 -38.17 -39.68
C THR A 149 1.85 -37.64 -39.95
N ARG A 150 1.12 -38.25 -40.89
CA ARG A 150 -0.31 -37.99 -41.12
C ARG A 150 -1.11 -39.28 -41.10
N ARG A 151 -2.38 -39.18 -40.70
CA ARG A 151 -3.34 -40.27 -40.86
C ARG A 151 -3.85 -40.29 -42.31
N THR A 152 -4.01 -41.47 -42.90
CA THR A 152 -4.74 -41.66 -44.17
C THR A 152 -6.24 -41.77 -43.90
N ALA A 153 -7.06 -41.72 -44.96
CA ALA A 153 -8.49 -42.04 -44.87
C ALA A 153 -8.73 -43.46 -44.31
N SER A 154 -7.81 -44.40 -44.56
CA SER A 154 -7.79 -45.75 -43.99
C SER A 154 -7.26 -45.84 -42.54
N GLY A 155 -7.13 -44.72 -41.83
CA GLY A 155 -6.70 -44.69 -40.41
C GLY A 155 -5.20 -44.94 -40.15
N CYS A 156 -4.46 -45.43 -41.13
CA CYS A 156 -3.03 -45.73 -41.04
C CYS A 156 -2.17 -44.46 -40.91
N LEU A 157 -1.06 -44.56 -40.17
CA LEU A 157 -0.09 -43.48 -40.01
C LEU A 157 1.02 -43.57 -41.07
N VAL A 158 1.13 -42.55 -41.92
CA VAL A 158 2.12 -42.46 -43.01
C VAL A 158 3.03 -41.25 -42.78
N GLN A 159 4.35 -41.48 -42.83
CA GLN A 159 5.36 -40.43 -42.73
C GLN A 159 5.52 -39.70 -44.08
N ALA A 160 5.02 -38.47 -44.17
CA ALA A 160 5.09 -37.64 -45.36
C ALA A 160 6.32 -36.73 -45.33
N CYS A 161 7.22 -36.87 -46.30
CA CYS A 161 8.43 -36.04 -46.41
C CYS A 161 8.13 -34.69 -47.08
N TRP A 162 8.10 -33.61 -46.29
CA TRP A 162 7.91 -32.24 -46.78
C TRP A 162 9.17 -31.65 -47.42
N LEU A 163 10.36 -32.04 -46.93
CA LEU A 163 11.66 -31.53 -47.36
C LEU A 163 12.13 -32.22 -48.65
N GLN A 164 12.24 -31.47 -49.73
CA GLN A 164 12.51 -32.02 -51.06
C GLN A 164 13.47 -31.11 -51.86
N GLU A 165 14.25 -31.69 -52.77
CA GLU A 165 15.01 -30.94 -53.79
C GLU A 165 14.04 -30.38 -54.85
N ARG A 166 14.43 -29.27 -55.50
CA ARG A 166 13.66 -28.61 -56.56
C ARG A 166 13.30 -29.61 -57.69
N PRO A 167 12.01 -29.86 -57.98
CA PRO A 167 11.61 -30.67 -59.13
C PRO A 167 12.11 -30.02 -60.44
N ALA A 168 12.66 -30.82 -61.36
CA ALA A 168 13.29 -30.32 -62.60
C ALA A 168 12.38 -29.38 -63.43
N ARG A 169 11.07 -29.65 -63.45
CA ARG A 169 10.03 -28.80 -64.08
C ARG A 169 9.95 -27.36 -63.54
N LEU A 170 10.57 -27.04 -62.41
CA LEU A 170 10.65 -25.70 -61.84
C LEU A 170 11.95 -24.95 -62.19
N GLY A 171 12.76 -25.48 -63.10
CA GLY A 171 13.92 -24.79 -63.69
C GLY A 171 15.29 -25.18 -63.13
N GLN A 172 16.34 -24.80 -63.86
CA GLN A 172 17.66 -25.46 -63.83
C GLN A 172 18.57 -25.20 -62.61
N ARG A 173 18.19 -24.33 -61.66
CA ARG A 173 19.05 -24.05 -60.49
C ARG A 173 18.70 -24.94 -59.31
N TRP A 174 19.66 -25.73 -58.85
CA TRP A 174 19.52 -26.57 -57.67
C TRP A 174 19.20 -25.76 -56.41
N GLY A 175 18.36 -26.34 -55.56
CA GLY A 175 17.99 -25.84 -54.25
C GLY A 175 16.99 -26.78 -53.58
N ILE A 176 16.79 -26.61 -52.28
CA ILE A 176 15.79 -27.36 -51.51
C ILE A 176 14.60 -26.47 -51.15
N GLY A 177 13.49 -27.11 -50.79
CA GLY A 177 12.24 -26.44 -50.43
C GLY A 177 11.28 -27.34 -49.66
N CYS A 178 10.07 -26.84 -49.47
CA CYS A 178 9.00 -27.51 -48.76
C CYS A 178 7.81 -27.75 -49.70
N GLY A 179 7.56 -29.02 -50.02
CA GLY A 179 6.43 -29.43 -50.87
C GLY A 179 5.07 -29.04 -50.28
N VAL A 180 4.96 -29.01 -48.95
CA VAL A 180 3.72 -28.61 -48.25
C VAL A 180 3.46 -27.11 -48.44
N CYS A 181 4.47 -26.24 -48.25
CA CYS A 181 4.32 -24.81 -48.51
C CYS A 181 4.11 -24.50 -50.00
N ALA A 182 4.71 -25.29 -50.91
CA ALA A 182 4.44 -25.19 -52.34
C ALA A 182 2.98 -25.52 -52.67
N HIS A 183 2.42 -26.58 -52.07
CA HIS A 183 1.01 -26.96 -52.20
C HIS A 183 0.06 -25.85 -51.70
N LEU A 184 0.33 -25.22 -50.55
CA LEU A 184 -0.45 -24.06 -50.08
C LEU A 184 -0.42 -22.90 -51.11
N VAL A 185 0.74 -22.59 -51.68
CA VAL A 185 0.88 -21.54 -52.70
C VAL A 185 0.15 -21.89 -54.00
N GLN A 186 0.12 -23.18 -54.38
CA GLN A 186 -0.64 -23.67 -55.54
C GLN A 186 -2.16 -23.58 -55.29
N ARG A 187 -2.64 -24.06 -54.13
CA ARG A 187 -4.06 -23.98 -53.72
C ARG A 187 -4.54 -22.53 -53.56
N ALA A 188 -3.68 -21.64 -53.07
CA ALA A 188 -3.92 -20.19 -53.04
C ALA A 188 -3.76 -19.48 -54.40
N SER A 189 -3.40 -20.21 -55.46
CA SER A 189 -3.27 -19.70 -56.83
C SER A 189 -4.41 -20.13 -57.76
N SER A 190 -5.16 -21.18 -57.42
CA SER A 190 -6.35 -21.63 -58.14
C SER A 190 -7.62 -20.91 -57.71
N LEU A 191 -7.69 -20.39 -56.48
CA LEU A 191 -8.80 -19.56 -56.02
C LEU A 191 -8.76 -18.18 -56.70
N ARG A 192 -9.91 -17.75 -57.26
CA ARG A 192 -10.09 -16.41 -57.84
C ARG A 192 -10.45 -15.33 -56.80
N ASP A 193 -10.44 -15.67 -55.51
CA ASP A 193 -10.96 -14.84 -54.44
C ASP A 193 -10.12 -13.57 -54.16
N ASN A 194 -10.79 -12.41 -54.24
CA ASN A 194 -10.14 -11.10 -54.05
C ASN A 194 -9.53 -10.94 -52.64
N GLY A 195 -10.14 -11.53 -51.61
CA GLY A 195 -9.64 -11.48 -50.23
C GLY A 195 -8.29 -12.16 -50.02
N ILE A 196 -7.98 -13.22 -50.79
CA ILE A 196 -6.79 -14.06 -50.59
C ILE A 196 -5.54 -13.45 -51.26
N GLY A 197 -5.70 -12.47 -52.15
CA GLY A 197 -4.59 -11.85 -52.91
C GLY A 197 -3.45 -11.27 -52.05
N HIS A 198 -3.76 -10.76 -50.84
CA HIS A 198 -2.74 -10.29 -49.88
C HIS A 198 -2.01 -11.44 -49.16
N LEU A 199 -2.69 -12.56 -48.89
CA LEU A 199 -2.12 -13.74 -48.24
C LEU A 199 -1.21 -14.51 -49.22
N ARG A 200 -1.61 -14.61 -50.50
CA ARG A 200 -0.82 -15.25 -51.57
C ARG A 200 0.62 -14.71 -51.63
N ARG A 201 0.82 -13.39 -51.49
CA ARG A 201 2.15 -12.75 -51.44
C ARG A 201 2.96 -13.07 -50.17
N ARG A 202 2.31 -13.39 -49.05
CA ARG A 202 2.98 -13.81 -47.80
C ARG A 202 3.41 -15.28 -47.85
N TRP A 203 2.59 -16.16 -48.44
CA TRP A 203 2.86 -17.59 -48.51
C TRP A 203 3.94 -17.97 -49.54
N THR A 204 4.18 -17.14 -50.57
CA THR A 204 5.25 -17.31 -51.58
C THR A 204 6.68 -17.10 -51.02
N THR A 205 7.08 -17.95 -50.08
CA THR A 205 8.41 -17.97 -49.46
C THR A 205 9.45 -18.69 -50.33
N LYS A 206 10.75 -18.49 -50.05
CA LYS A 206 11.83 -19.26 -50.68
C LYS A 206 11.70 -20.78 -50.50
N TRP A 207 11.12 -21.22 -49.37
CA TRP A 207 10.81 -22.63 -49.11
C TRP A 207 9.74 -23.16 -50.07
N ALA A 208 8.66 -22.41 -50.28
CA ALA A 208 7.61 -22.78 -51.26
C ALA A 208 8.10 -22.74 -52.72
N ARG A 209 9.14 -21.95 -53.03
CA ARG A 209 9.72 -21.82 -54.38
C ARG A 209 10.96 -22.69 -54.64
N PHE A 210 11.37 -23.52 -53.68
CA PHE A 210 12.59 -24.35 -53.76
C PHE A 210 13.87 -23.55 -54.08
N GLU A 211 14.08 -22.45 -53.34
CA GLU A 211 15.17 -21.48 -53.54
C GLU A 211 16.19 -21.47 -52.37
N ILE A 212 16.21 -22.51 -51.54
CA ILE A 212 17.19 -22.64 -50.45
C ILE A 212 18.44 -23.34 -50.99
N SER A 213 19.48 -22.56 -51.30
CA SER A 213 20.75 -23.05 -51.86
C SER A 213 22.00 -22.50 -51.16
N SER A 214 21.85 -21.76 -50.05
CA SER A 214 22.97 -21.23 -49.26
C SER A 214 23.47 -22.24 -48.23
N VAL A 215 24.79 -22.35 -48.08
CA VAL A 215 25.49 -23.16 -47.06
C VAL A 215 24.96 -22.88 -45.66
N HIS A 216 24.77 -21.61 -45.30
CA HIS A 216 24.27 -21.21 -43.98
C HIS A 216 22.83 -21.68 -43.70
N CYS A 217 22.07 -22.08 -44.72
CA CYS A 217 20.74 -22.66 -44.56
C CYS A 217 20.76 -24.20 -44.47
N MET A 218 21.91 -24.84 -44.73
CA MET A 218 22.10 -26.29 -44.63
C MET A 218 22.44 -26.67 -43.18
N GLN A 219 21.51 -26.38 -42.27
CA GLN A 219 21.60 -26.67 -40.84
C GLN A 219 20.26 -27.19 -40.30
N ALA A 220 20.34 -28.11 -39.32
CA ALA A 220 19.16 -28.68 -38.65
C ALA A 220 18.26 -27.60 -38.03
N SER A 221 18.87 -26.59 -37.41
CA SER A 221 18.20 -25.40 -36.86
C SER A 221 17.35 -24.68 -37.91
N CYS A 222 17.85 -24.46 -39.12
CA CYS A 222 17.10 -23.81 -40.20
C CYS A 222 15.89 -24.63 -40.67
N LEU A 223 16.00 -25.97 -40.66
CA LEU A 223 14.90 -26.88 -40.99
C LEU A 223 13.83 -26.89 -39.89
N GLN A 224 14.24 -26.95 -38.62
CA GLN A 224 13.34 -26.88 -37.46
C GLN A 224 12.61 -25.52 -37.39
N LEU A 225 13.33 -24.41 -37.59
CA LEU A 225 12.76 -23.06 -37.66
C LEU A 225 11.76 -22.90 -38.82
N HIS A 226 11.95 -23.61 -39.93
CA HIS A 226 10.96 -23.64 -41.01
C HIS A 226 9.73 -24.48 -40.63
N ALA A 227 9.91 -25.69 -40.10
CA ALA A 227 8.80 -26.56 -39.67
C ALA A 227 7.89 -25.88 -38.64
N GLN A 228 8.48 -25.11 -37.71
CA GLN A 228 7.79 -24.34 -36.68
C GLN A 228 7.23 -22.98 -37.17
N SER A 229 7.45 -22.61 -38.44
CA SER A 229 6.96 -21.34 -38.98
C SER A 229 5.45 -21.40 -39.26
N ALA A 230 4.73 -20.33 -38.94
CA ALA A 230 3.27 -20.27 -39.15
C ALA A 230 2.84 -20.64 -40.57
N ILE A 231 3.60 -20.23 -41.60
CA ILE A 231 3.32 -20.55 -43.01
C ILE A 231 3.44 -22.06 -43.28
N HIS A 232 4.35 -22.76 -42.60
CA HIS A 232 4.48 -24.22 -42.69
C HIS A 232 3.30 -24.92 -41.99
N LEU A 233 2.94 -24.47 -40.79
CA LEU A 233 1.87 -25.04 -39.99
C LEU A 233 0.47 -24.82 -40.64
N THR A 234 0.20 -23.62 -41.18
CA THR A 234 -0.99 -23.38 -42.01
C THR A 234 -0.98 -24.24 -43.29
N ALA A 235 0.18 -24.43 -43.92
CA ALA A 235 0.28 -25.28 -45.11
C ALA A 235 0.04 -26.77 -44.81
N LEU A 236 0.45 -27.26 -43.63
CA LEU A 236 0.12 -28.61 -43.14
C LEU A 236 -1.39 -28.76 -42.95
N LYS A 237 -2.05 -27.83 -42.22
CA LYS A 237 -3.52 -27.84 -42.08
C LYS A 237 -4.21 -27.82 -43.44
N ALA A 238 -3.79 -26.95 -44.36
CA ALA A 238 -4.36 -26.84 -45.71
C ALA A 238 -4.06 -28.03 -46.65
N MET A 239 -3.22 -28.98 -46.23
CA MET A 239 -2.97 -30.27 -46.89
C MET A 239 -3.68 -31.44 -46.19
N GLN A 240 -3.94 -31.32 -44.88
CA GLN A 240 -4.74 -32.27 -44.11
C GLN A 240 -6.25 -32.06 -44.32
N LEU A 241 -6.67 -30.83 -44.59
CA LEU A 241 -8.05 -30.40 -44.85
C LEU A 241 -8.13 -29.81 -46.28
N PRO A 242 -8.24 -30.66 -47.32
CA PRO A 242 -8.30 -30.21 -48.71
C PRO A 242 -9.64 -29.54 -49.07
N ASP A 243 -10.69 -29.78 -48.29
CA ASP A 243 -12.06 -29.31 -48.57
C ASP A 243 -12.38 -27.99 -47.85
N VAL A 244 -11.84 -27.76 -46.65
CA VAL A 244 -12.04 -26.51 -45.87
C VAL A 244 -11.35 -25.34 -46.56
N SER A 245 -12.07 -24.23 -46.75
CA SER A 245 -11.57 -23.08 -47.53
C SER A 245 -10.35 -22.39 -46.91
N LEU A 246 -9.51 -21.78 -47.77
CA LEU A 246 -8.30 -21.07 -47.33
C LEU A 246 -8.57 -19.75 -46.60
N SER A 247 -9.81 -19.26 -46.58
CA SER A 247 -10.26 -18.14 -45.75
C SER A 247 -10.57 -18.60 -44.32
N GLN A 248 -11.38 -19.65 -44.17
CA GLN A 248 -11.72 -20.25 -42.85
C GLN A 248 -10.46 -20.73 -42.09
N LEU A 249 -9.46 -21.26 -42.81
CA LEU A 249 -8.16 -21.69 -42.26
C LEU A 249 -7.25 -20.55 -41.70
N VAL A 250 -7.71 -19.30 -41.68
CA VAL A 250 -6.90 -18.10 -41.36
C VAL A 250 -7.64 -17.09 -40.45
N CYS A 251 -8.91 -17.30 -40.13
CA CYS A 251 -9.84 -16.24 -39.74
C CYS A 251 -9.80 -15.84 -38.23
N HIS A 252 -8.86 -14.97 -37.82
CA HIS A 252 -9.28 -13.99 -36.81
C HIS A 252 -10.37 -13.09 -37.43
N ASP A 253 -11.28 -12.55 -36.61
CA ASP A 253 -12.24 -11.50 -37.00
C ASP A 253 -11.54 -10.51 -37.96
N PRO A 254 -12.11 -10.17 -39.14
CA PRO A 254 -11.46 -9.29 -40.11
C PRO A 254 -11.01 -7.93 -39.51
N SER A 255 -11.73 -7.42 -38.52
CA SER A 255 -11.38 -6.22 -37.77
C SER A 255 -10.13 -6.43 -36.89
N ASP A 256 -10.07 -7.50 -36.09
CA ASP A 256 -8.90 -7.85 -35.27
C ASP A 256 -7.68 -8.22 -36.15
N THR A 257 -7.90 -8.92 -37.26
CA THR A 257 -6.87 -9.16 -38.29
C THR A 257 -6.29 -7.83 -38.77
N SER A 258 -7.16 -6.84 -39.07
CA SER A 258 -6.71 -5.50 -39.48
C SER A 258 -5.91 -4.79 -38.39
N LEU A 259 -6.16 -5.06 -37.11
CA LEU A 259 -5.43 -4.48 -35.98
C LEU A 259 -4.10 -5.20 -35.70
N LEU A 260 -4.04 -6.52 -35.82
CA LEU A 260 -2.82 -7.32 -35.56
C LEU A 260 -1.85 -7.39 -36.77
N VAL A 261 -2.23 -6.87 -37.94
CA VAL A 261 -1.39 -6.86 -39.14
C VAL A 261 -0.19 -5.92 -39.08
N GLY A 262 0.97 -6.43 -39.49
CA GLY A 262 2.23 -5.68 -39.58
C GLY A 262 3.15 -6.00 -38.41
N ALA A 263 3.99 -5.05 -38.02
CA ALA A 263 4.72 -5.13 -36.77
C ALA A 263 3.93 -4.35 -35.70
N VAL A 264 3.04 -5.02 -34.99
CA VAL A 264 2.22 -4.45 -33.89
C VAL A 264 2.26 -5.42 -32.70
N PRO A 265 2.10 -4.94 -31.45
CA PRO A 265 2.13 -5.82 -30.29
C PRO A 265 1.00 -6.85 -30.39
N GLN A 266 1.37 -8.11 -30.32
CA GLN A 266 0.42 -9.20 -30.44
C GLN A 266 -0.19 -9.49 -29.06
N LEU A 267 -1.28 -10.25 -29.04
CA LEU A 267 -2.06 -10.51 -27.83
C LEU A 267 -1.20 -11.06 -26.66
N HIS A 268 -0.20 -11.89 -26.95
CA HIS A 268 0.73 -12.43 -25.95
C HIS A 268 1.75 -11.41 -25.40
N ASP A 269 2.07 -10.36 -26.15
CA ASP A 269 2.95 -9.29 -25.69
C ASP A 269 2.21 -8.36 -24.72
N TRP A 270 0.93 -8.07 -24.99
CA TRP A 270 0.06 -7.35 -24.06
C TRP A 270 -0.09 -8.13 -22.74
N VAL A 271 -0.31 -9.46 -22.81
CA VAL A 271 -0.28 -10.35 -21.64
C VAL A 271 1.05 -10.27 -20.89
N ARG A 272 2.20 -10.27 -21.59
CA ARG A 272 3.53 -10.16 -20.97
C ARG A 272 3.75 -8.80 -20.29
N ALA A 273 3.40 -7.69 -20.94
CA ALA A 273 3.50 -6.35 -20.37
C ALA A 273 2.61 -6.21 -19.12
N TRP A 274 1.36 -6.68 -19.17
CA TRP A 274 0.47 -6.72 -18.03
C TRP A 274 1.02 -7.58 -16.88
N ARG A 275 1.50 -8.80 -17.15
CA ARG A 275 2.16 -9.66 -16.13
C ARG A 275 3.35 -8.95 -15.48
N THR A 276 4.09 -8.12 -16.21
CA THR A 276 5.21 -7.31 -15.68
C THR A 276 4.71 -6.26 -14.67
N VAL A 277 3.60 -5.55 -14.94
CA VAL A 277 2.98 -4.59 -14.00
C VAL A 277 2.42 -5.26 -12.74
N ARG A 278 1.93 -6.51 -12.87
CA ARG A 278 1.42 -7.30 -11.73
C ARG A 278 2.55 -7.86 -10.87
N SER A 279 3.72 -8.12 -11.45
CA SER A 279 4.95 -8.48 -10.74
C SER A 279 5.40 -7.36 -9.78
N PRO A 280 6.10 -7.65 -8.67
CA PRO A 280 6.85 -6.64 -7.92
C PRO A 280 8.18 -6.27 -8.59
N ILE A 281 8.68 -7.07 -9.55
CA ILE A 281 10.03 -6.94 -10.09
C ILE A 281 10.14 -5.72 -11.03
N SER A 282 11.12 -4.84 -10.79
CA SER A 282 11.38 -3.68 -11.65
C SER A 282 11.58 -4.06 -13.12
N PHE A 283 11.19 -3.17 -14.04
CA PHE A 283 11.46 -3.34 -15.47
C PHE A 283 12.93 -3.68 -15.78
N LEU A 284 13.88 -3.08 -15.04
CA LEU A 284 15.32 -3.24 -15.27
C LEU A 284 15.86 -4.56 -14.67
N LYS A 285 15.23 -5.08 -13.61
CA LYS A 285 15.45 -6.46 -13.15
C LYS A 285 14.80 -7.47 -14.08
N HIS A 286 13.64 -7.18 -14.66
CA HIS A 286 13.00 -8.03 -15.66
C HIS A 286 13.89 -8.17 -16.89
N GLU A 287 14.37 -7.05 -17.43
CA GLU A 287 15.31 -6.97 -18.56
C GLU A 287 16.63 -7.73 -18.29
N LYS A 288 17.26 -7.52 -17.13
CA LYS A 288 18.48 -8.26 -16.73
C LYS A 288 18.25 -9.76 -16.50
N THR A 289 17.14 -10.13 -15.86
CA THR A 289 16.82 -11.55 -15.56
C THR A 289 16.48 -12.30 -16.85
N GLU A 290 15.72 -11.70 -17.77
CA GLU A 290 15.52 -12.25 -19.10
C GLU A 290 16.86 -12.41 -19.84
N ALA A 291 17.70 -11.37 -19.88
CA ALA A 291 18.97 -11.38 -20.61
C ALA A 291 19.94 -12.47 -20.11
N TYR A 292 20.01 -12.71 -18.79
CA TYR A 292 20.81 -13.81 -18.24
C TYR A 292 20.25 -15.20 -18.62
N VAL A 293 18.92 -15.34 -18.70
CA VAL A 293 18.26 -16.60 -19.08
C VAL A 293 18.39 -16.90 -20.58
N THR A 294 18.38 -15.90 -21.46
CA THR A 294 18.52 -16.10 -22.92
C THR A 294 19.95 -16.38 -23.35
N CYS A 295 20.96 -15.80 -22.70
CA CYS A 295 22.38 -16.03 -23.05
C CYS A 295 22.80 -17.51 -22.99
N LYS A 296 22.10 -18.36 -22.23
CA LYS A 296 22.35 -19.81 -22.17
C LYS A 296 21.56 -20.65 -23.20
N ARG A 297 20.69 -20.06 -24.02
CA ARG A 297 19.75 -20.80 -24.89
C ARG A 297 19.63 -20.33 -26.34
N GLY A 298 20.29 -19.23 -26.73
CA GLY A 298 20.54 -18.89 -28.13
C GLY A 298 19.32 -18.44 -28.97
N ASP A 299 18.24 -17.97 -28.33
CA ASP A 299 17.01 -17.50 -29.00
C ASP A 299 16.80 -15.98 -28.79
N ALA A 300 16.17 -15.31 -29.76
CA ALA A 300 16.62 -13.99 -30.21
C ALA A 300 15.65 -12.81 -29.94
N ARG A 301 14.78 -12.88 -28.93
CA ARG A 301 13.60 -11.97 -28.84
C ARG A 301 13.22 -11.48 -27.42
N HIS A 302 13.87 -10.42 -26.97
CA HIS A 302 13.49 -9.64 -25.76
C HIS A 302 12.50 -8.50 -26.04
N LEU A 303 11.58 -8.23 -25.11
CA LEU A 303 10.97 -6.90 -25.03
C LEU A 303 11.96 -5.93 -24.37
N THR A 304 12.19 -4.76 -24.97
CA THR A 304 13.01 -3.71 -24.33
C THR A 304 12.20 -3.00 -23.26
N ARG A 305 12.87 -2.43 -22.25
CA ARG A 305 12.25 -1.57 -21.23
C ARG A 305 11.35 -0.48 -21.85
N THR A 306 11.77 0.12 -22.97
CA THR A 306 10.98 1.14 -23.68
C THR A 306 9.68 0.57 -24.23
N ALA A 307 9.72 -0.58 -24.92
CA ALA A 307 8.50 -1.19 -25.47
C ALA A 307 7.49 -1.54 -24.36
N ILE A 308 7.95 -2.06 -23.22
CA ILE A 308 7.07 -2.33 -22.07
C ILE A 308 6.46 -1.04 -21.51
N LYS A 309 7.25 0.05 -21.39
CA LYS A 309 6.76 1.36 -20.95
C LYS A 309 5.70 1.92 -21.92
N ASP A 310 5.95 1.86 -23.22
CA ASP A 310 5.03 2.37 -24.25
C ASP A 310 3.71 1.58 -24.25
N MET A 311 3.78 0.25 -24.09
CA MET A 311 2.59 -0.60 -23.92
C MET A 311 1.84 -0.32 -22.61
N VAL A 312 2.56 -0.03 -21.52
CA VAL A 312 1.96 0.42 -20.25
C VAL A 312 1.25 1.77 -20.41
N GLU A 313 1.84 2.72 -21.12
CA GLU A 313 1.22 4.01 -21.43
C GLU A 313 -0.08 3.84 -22.22
N ILE A 314 -0.10 2.96 -23.23
CA ILE A 314 -1.31 2.65 -24.00
C ILE A 314 -2.38 1.96 -23.12
N MET A 315 -2.02 0.96 -22.32
CA MET A 315 -2.98 0.28 -21.43
C MET A 315 -3.56 1.23 -20.37
N VAL A 316 -2.75 2.16 -19.83
CA VAL A 316 -3.23 3.22 -18.92
C VAL A 316 -4.23 4.13 -19.63
N GLU A 317 -3.96 4.50 -20.89
CA GLU A 317 -4.86 5.40 -21.61
C GLU A 317 -6.22 4.75 -21.92
N VAL A 318 -6.28 3.45 -22.19
CA VAL A 318 -7.56 2.73 -22.29
C VAL A 318 -8.34 2.79 -20.97
N VAL A 319 -7.65 2.56 -19.84
CA VAL A 319 -8.24 2.71 -18.50
C VAL A 319 -8.74 4.14 -18.27
N ARG A 320 -7.94 5.16 -18.58
CA ARG A 320 -8.32 6.58 -18.43
C ARG A 320 -9.45 7.00 -19.35
N GLU A 321 -9.50 6.48 -20.58
CA GLU A 321 -10.60 6.71 -21.51
C GLU A 321 -11.91 6.16 -20.94
N THR A 322 -11.91 4.94 -20.40
CA THR A 322 -13.07 4.40 -19.67
C THR A 322 -13.45 5.29 -18.48
N LYS A 323 -12.50 5.68 -17.61
CA LYS A 323 -12.76 6.57 -16.48
C LYS A 323 -13.41 7.90 -16.91
N ARG A 324 -12.93 8.53 -18.00
CA ARG A 324 -13.52 9.76 -18.55
C ARG A 324 -14.97 9.57 -19.00
N ARG A 325 -15.31 8.47 -19.69
CA ARG A 325 -16.70 8.17 -20.10
C ARG A 325 -17.62 7.94 -18.91
N ILE A 326 -17.14 7.23 -17.89
CA ILE A 326 -17.89 6.99 -16.65
C ILE A 326 -18.14 8.33 -15.93
N LEU A 327 -17.13 9.19 -15.79
CA LEU A 327 -17.28 10.51 -15.15
C LEU A 327 -18.17 11.47 -15.96
N ALA A 328 -18.18 11.37 -17.29
CA ALA A 328 -19.12 12.13 -18.13
C ALA A 328 -20.58 11.72 -17.90
N THR A 329 -20.83 10.44 -17.58
CA THR A 329 -22.16 9.86 -17.33
C THR A 329 -22.51 9.72 -15.84
N ALA A 330 -21.66 10.22 -14.94
CA ALA A 330 -21.92 10.21 -13.50
C ALA A 330 -22.99 11.24 -13.10
N ASP A 331 -23.80 10.91 -12.11
CA ASP A 331 -24.77 11.84 -11.48
C ASP A 331 -24.20 12.44 -10.19
N HIS A 332 -23.48 11.60 -9.44
CA HIS A 332 -22.69 11.98 -8.26
C HIS A 332 -21.33 11.30 -8.28
N ALA A 333 -20.31 11.99 -7.78
CA ALA A 333 -18.98 11.45 -7.53
C ALA A 333 -18.46 11.80 -6.13
N SER A 334 -17.62 10.95 -5.56
CA SER A 334 -16.81 11.19 -4.38
C SER A 334 -15.33 11.13 -4.71
N ILE A 335 -14.49 11.73 -3.86
CA ILE A 335 -13.04 11.49 -3.83
C ILE A 335 -12.56 11.17 -2.42
N SER A 336 -11.55 10.31 -2.34
CA SER A 336 -10.76 10.08 -1.14
C SER A 336 -9.27 10.27 -1.48
N LEU A 337 -8.48 10.82 -0.56
CA LEU A 337 -7.05 11.03 -0.80
C LEU A 337 -6.24 10.98 0.50
N ASP A 338 -5.04 10.44 0.41
CA ASP A 338 -4.06 10.31 1.51
C ASP A 338 -2.64 10.61 1.00
N ASP A 339 -1.75 10.98 1.92
CA ASP A 339 -0.39 11.49 1.70
C ASP A 339 0.69 10.54 2.26
N GLU A 340 1.63 10.17 1.40
CA GLU A 340 2.81 9.39 1.75
C GLU A 340 4.04 10.03 1.14
N ALA A 341 4.69 10.95 1.84
CA ALA A 341 5.80 11.73 1.28
C ALA A 341 6.86 10.82 0.61
N PRO A 342 7.13 10.98 -0.71
CA PRO A 342 6.82 12.15 -1.56
C PRO A 342 5.56 12.05 -2.45
N TYR A 343 4.68 11.08 -2.27
CA TYR A 343 3.49 10.84 -3.10
C TYR A 343 2.15 11.22 -2.43
N ARG A 344 1.12 11.36 -3.26
CA ARG A 344 -0.31 11.47 -2.90
C ARG A 344 -1.11 10.57 -3.84
N VAL A 345 -2.02 9.76 -3.31
CA VAL A 345 -3.00 9.01 -4.12
C VAL A 345 -4.35 9.70 -3.97
N VAL A 346 -5.03 9.93 -5.09
CA VAL A 346 -6.42 10.38 -5.12
C VAL A 346 -7.24 9.26 -5.76
N ARG A 347 -8.20 8.69 -5.04
CA ARG A 347 -9.25 7.83 -5.61
C ARG A 347 -10.49 8.66 -5.95
N TYR A 348 -11.34 8.09 -6.78
CA TYR A 348 -12.71 8.56 -6.98
C TYR A 348 -13.67 7.38 -6.98
N ARG A 349 -14.94 7.66 -6.69
CA ARG A 349 -16.08 6.78 -6.96
C ARG A 349 -17.21 7.59 -7.56
N CYS A 350 -18.07 7.00 -8.37
CA CYS A 350 -19.28 7.65 -8.86
C CYS A 350 -20.44 6.68 -9.10
N ALA A 351 -21.67 7.21 -9.07
CA ALA A 351 -22.89 6.47 -9.42
C ALA A 351 -23.49 6.99 -10.73
N ARG A 352 -24.26 6.13 -11.39
CA ARG A 352 -24.96 6.37 -12.66
C ARG A 352 -26.36 5.77 -12.56
N GLN A 353 -27.42 6.53 -12.83
CA GLN A 353 -28.80 6.05 -12.94
C GLN A 353 -28.97 5.18 -14.19
N LYS A 354 -28.52 5.71 -15.35
CA LYS A 354 -28.49 4.96 -16.60
C LYS A 354 -27.17 4.22 -16.78
N ILE A 355 -27.26 2.90 -16.76
CA ILE A 355 -26.43 2.04 -17.59
C ILE A 355 -27.21 1.91 -18.90
N ASP A 356 -26.76 2.54 -19.99
CA ASP A 356 -27.47 2.46 -21.29
C ASP A 356 -27.37 1.03 -21.85
N THR A 357 -28.28 0.13 -21.49
CA THR A 357 -28.24 -1.29 -21.90
C THR A 357 -28.08 -1.51 -23.41
N ASP A 358 -28.54 -0.53 -24.20
CA ASP A 358 -28.70 -0.64 -25.65
C ASP A 358 -27.52 -0.03 -26.43
N ALA A 359 -26.53 0.55 -25.73
CA ALA A 359 -25.33 1.15 -26.33
C ALA A 359 -24.06 1.09 -25.46
N ALA A 360 -24.20 0.85 -24.15
CA ALA A 360 -23.09 0.84 -23.21
C ALA A 360 -22.23 -0.43 -23.35
N ASP A 361 -20.97 -0.24 -22.99
CA ASP A 361 -20.24 -1.27 -22.25
C ASP A 361 -20.08 -2.63 -22.95
N SER A 362 -19.78 -2.55 -24.26
CA SER A 362 -18.62 -3.27 -24.83
C SER A 362 -17.33 -2.83 -24.12
N MET A 363 -17.29 -3.09 -22.81
CA MET A 363 -16.46 -2.40 -21.85
C MET A 363 -15.03 -2.84 -22.04
N ALA A 364 -14.12 -1.89 -22.27
CA ALA A 364 -12.70 -2.17 -22.16
C ALA A 364 -12.33 -2.58 -20.72
N ALA A 365 -13.11 -2.17 -19.71
CA ALA A 365 -12.84 -2.50 -18.32
C ALA A 365 -14.13 -2.74 -17.52
N PRO A 366 -14.78 -3.92 -17.66
CA PRO A 366 -16.00 -4.23 -16.89
C PRO A 366 -15.77 -4.18 -15.37
N TRP A 367 -14.54 -4.42 -14.90
CA TRP A 367 -14.12 -4.23 -13.51
C TRP A 367 -14.04 -2.76 -13.05
N LEU A 368 -14.43 -1.80 -13.91
CA LEU A 368 -14.65 -0.38 -13.60
C LEU A 368 -16.11 0.07 -13.80
N ALA A 369 -17.03 -0.81 -14.21
CA ALA A 369 -18.42 -0.42 -14.50
C ALA A 369 -19.16 0.18 -13.27
N ASP A 370 -18.78 -0.28 -12.07
CA ASP A 370 -19.19 0.21 -10.75
C ASP A 370 -18.65 1.63 -10.39
N GLY A 371 -17.80 2.22 -11.23
CA GLY A 371 -17.39 3.62 -11.13
C GLY A 371 -16.34 3.96 -10.07
N ASP A 372 -15.61 2.99 -9.52
CA ASP A 372 -14.59 3.18 -8.48
C ASP A 372 -13.16 2.94 -9.01
N GLY A 373 -12.23 3.88 -8.79
CA GLY A 373 -10.86 3.79 -9.28
C GLY A 373 -9.88 4.81 -8.69
N VAL A 374 -8.61 4.74 -9.07
CA VAL A 374 -7.62 5.80 -8.83
C VAL A 374 -7.87 6.95 -9.82
N LEU A 375 -8.07 8.18 -9.34
CA LEU A 375 -8.15 9.37 -10.17
C LEU A 375 -6.76 9.74 -10.72
N SER A 376 -5.75 9.80 -9.84
CA SER A 376 -4.34 9.90 -10.20
C SER A 376 -3.42 9.61 -9.01
N VAL A 377 -2.14 9.36 -9.29
CA VAL A 377 -1.05 9.43 -8.30
C VAL A 377 -0.16 10.63 -8.63
N LEU A 378 0.15 11.43 -7.61
CA LEU A 378 0.92 12.66 -7.73
C LEU A 378 2.21 12.52 -6.90
N ARG A 379 3.28 13.20 -7.33
CA ARG A 379 4.52 13.33 -6.56
C ARG A 379 4.65 14.77 -6.09
N ASN A 380 4.52 14.98 -4.78
CA ASN A 380 4.56 16.27 -4.09
C ASN A 380 5.96 16.91 -4.10
N ALA A 381 7.03 16.14 -4.35
CA ALA A 381 8.43 16.58 -4.32
C ALA A 381 9.10 16.55 -5.71
N GLY A 382 8.56 17.32 -6.66
CA GLY A 382 9.08 17.46 -8.03
C GLY A 382 9.77 18.81 -8.34
N GLN A 383 9.83 19.72 -7.37
CA GLN A 383 10.53 21.01 -7.44
C GLN A 383 11.35 21.20 -6.16
N ALA A 384 12.48 21.90 -6.26
CA ALA A 384 13.22 22.33 -5.08
C ALA A 384 12.34 23.26 -4.22
N PRO A 385 12.32 23.13 -2.89
CA PRO A 385 11.44 23.93 -2.04
C PRO A 385 11.89 25.39 -2.02
N SER A 386 11.20 26.25 -2.78
CA SER A 386 11.39 27.70 -2.71
C SER A 386 10.80 28.28 -1.42
N THR A 387 11.23 29.49 -1.06
CA THR A 387 10.71 30.24 0.09
C THR A 387 9.21 30.48 0.01
N GLU A 388 8.70 30.79 -1.19
CA GLU A 388 7.29 31.02 -1.49
C GLU A 388 6.49 29.72 -1.37
N ALA A 389 7.08 28.60 -1.83
CA ALA A 389 6.49 27.28 -1.65
C ALA A 389 6.45 26.84 -0.18
N LEU A 390 7.35 27.33 0.69
CA LEU A 390 7.31 27.02 2.13
C LEU A 390 6.32 27.90 2.91
N ASP A 391 6.08 29.15 2.47
CA ASP A 391 5.06 30.04 3.05
C ASP A 391 3.63 29.80 2.50
N GLU A 392 3.45 29.05 1.40
CA GLU A 392 2.12 28.70 0.86
C GLU A 392 1.34 27.69 1.75
N ASP A 393 0.06 28.00 1.98
CA ASP A 393 -0.87 27.17 2.77
C ASP A 393 -1.03 25.75 2.20
N TYR A 394 -0.57 24.74 2.93
CA TYR A 394 -0.62 23.32 2.53
C TYR A 394 -2.01 22.85 2.06
N SER A 395 -3.08 23.42 2.64
CA SER A 395 -4.46 23.11 2.25
C SER A 395 -4.76 23.52 0.80
N LYS A 396 -4.24 24.67 0.35
CA LYS A 396 -4.34 25.10 -1.05
C LYS A 396 -3.57 24.15 -1.98
N LYS A 397 -2.38 23.70 -1.57
CA LYS A 397 -1.59 22.73 -2.33
C LYS A 397 -2.32 21.41 -2.52
N ILE A 398 -3.08 20.95 -1.51
CA ILE A 398 -3.93 19.76 -1.66
C ILE A 398 -5.03 20.04 -2.72
N CYS A 399 -5.76 21.16 -2.64
CA CYS A 399 -6.77 21.53 -3.65
C CYS A 399 -6.19 21.59 -5.07
N LEU A 400 -5.06 22.28 -5.26
CA LEU A 400 -4.35 22.40 -6.55
C LEU A 400 -3.87 21.04 -7.06
N SER A 401 -3.49 20.12 -6.16
CA SER A 401 -3.10 18.77 -6.53
C SER A 401 -4.30 17.95 -7.04
N ILE A 402 -5.48 18.09 -6.44
CA ILE A 402 -6.72 17.42 -6.92
C ILE A 402 -7.08 17.95 -8.31
N GLN A 403 -6.99 19.26 -8.53
CA GLN A 403 -7.16 19.86 -9.86
C GLN A 403 -6.12 19.35 -10.86
N THR A 404 -4.86 19.14 -10.42
CA THR A 404 -3.80 18.54 -11.24
C THR A 404 -4.07 17.06 -11.56
N ALA A 405 -4.61 16.28 -10.63
CA ALA A 405 -5.04 14.89 -10.85
C ALA A 405 -6.17 14.82 -11.89
N LEU A 406 -7.18 15.68 -11.74
CA LEU A 406 -8.29 15.80 -12.69
C LEU A 406 -7.78 16.24 -14.08
N GLN A 407 -6.89 17.22 -14.15
CA GLN A 407 -6.29 17.68 -15.42
C GLN A 407 -5.46 16.57 -16.09
N ARG A 408 -4.72 15.77 -15.32
CA ARG A 408 -3.97 14.59 -15.82
C ARG A 408 -4.91 13.52 -16.38
N LEU A 409 -6.05 13.26 -15.74
CA LEU A 409 -7.05 12.32 -16.26
C LEU A 409 -7.76 12.87 -17.50
N ALA A 410 -8.09 14.16 -17.49
CA ALA A 410 -8.79 14.85 -18.57
C ALA A 410 -7.93 15.07 -19.82
N THR A 411 -6.61 15.11 -19.72
CA THR A 411 -5.71 15.23 -20.89
C THR A 411 -5.56 13.89 -21.62
N PRO A 412 -6.12 13.69 -22.83
CA PRO A 412 -6.01 12.41 -23.55
C PRO A 412 -4.64 12.28 -24.24
N MET A 413 -4.20 11.04 -24.46
CA MET A 413 -2.92 10.77 -25.12
C MET A 413 -2.85 11.45 -26.51
N GLY A 414 -1.73 12.11 -26.79
CA GLY A 414 -1.46 12.77 -28.06
C GLY A 414 -2.06 14.18 -28.24
N LYS A 415 -2.98 14.66 -27.37
CA LYS A 415 -3.54 16.03 -27.44
C LYS A 415 -2.64 17.12 -26.81
N GLY A 416 -1.36 16.83 -26.55
CA GLY A 416 -0.44 17.78 -25.91
C GLY A 416 -0.77 18.01 -24.43
N GLN A 417 -0.70 19.27 -23.97
CA GLN A 417 -1.05 19.66 -22.60
C GLN A 417 -2.47 20.23 -22.46
N GLN A 418 -3.33 20.07 -23.47
CA GLN A 418 -4.71 20.55 -23.45
C GLN A 418 -5.63 19.51 -22.79
N PRO A 419 -6.21 19.81 -21.61
CA PRO A 419 -7.18 18.92 -20.98
C PRO A 419 -8.54 19.01 -21.67
N ASP A 420 -9.30 17.92 -21.57
CA ASP A 420 -10.72 17.89 -21.90
C ASP A 420 -11.52 18.75 -20.88
N VAL A 421 -11.93 19.93 -21.32
CA VAL A 421 -12.60 20.94 -20.46
C VAL A 421 -13.96 20.43 -20.01
N ASP A 422 -14.67 19.67 -20.84
CA ASP A 422 -16.01 19.17 -20.56
C ASP A 422 -15.97 18.10 -19.47
N VAL A 423 -15.00 17.18 -19.53
CA VAL A 423 -14.72 16.23 -18.43
C VAL A 423 -14.34 16.97 -17.14
N MET A 424 -13.49 18.00 -17.21
CA MET A 424 -13.11 18.78 -16.02
C MET A 424 -14.30 19.56 -15.42
N GLN A 425 -15.22 20.05 -16.26
CA GLN A 425 -16.38 20.82 -15.84
C GLN A 425 -17.47 19.91 -15.27
N ARG A 426 -17.81 18.81 -15.97
CA ARG A 426 -18.76 17.79 -15.48
C ARG A 426 -18.31 17.23 -14.13
N PHE A 427 -17.01 16.98 -13.94
CA PHE A 427 -16.49 16.54 -12.64
C PHE A 427 -16.74 17.55 -11.50
N LYS A 428 -16.67 18.87 -11.76
CA LYS A 428 -17.03 19.87 -10.74
C LYS A 428 -18.50 19.85 -10.37
N GLU A 429 -19.35 19.57 -11.36
CA GLU A 429 -20.80 19.52 -11.21
C GLU A 429 -21.25 18.29 -10.43
N VAL A 430 -20.62 17.12 -10.64
CA VAL A 430 -21.03 15.86 -9.98
C VAL A 430 -20.35 15.60 -8.63
N LEU A 431 -19.22 16.25 -8.31
CA LEU A 431 -18.50 16.00 -7.06
C LEU A 431 -19.37 16.40 -5.85
N SER A 432 -19.85 15.38 -5.14
CA SER A 432 -20.84 15.46 -4.06
C SER A 432 -20.20 15.26 -2.67
N SER A 433 -19.08 14.54 -2.60
CA SER A 433 -18.43 14.17 -1.35
C SER A 433 -16.90 14.06 -1.42
N TYR A 434 -16.26 14.23 -0.27
CA TYR A 434 -14.80 14.26 -0.05
C TYR A 434 -14.47 13.54 1.26
N SER A 435 -13.57 12.56 1.28
CA SER A 435 -13.07 11.92 2.51
C SER A 435 -11.56 12.14 2.73
N SER A 436 -11.15 12.14 4.01
CA SER A 436 -9.76 12.37 4.44
C SER A 436 -9.51 12.01 5.92
N ASP A 437 -8.25 12.02 6.36
CA ASP A 437 -7.76 11.70 7.71
C ASP A 437 -8.39 12.57 8.82
N GLY A 438 -8.97 13.70 8.43
CA GLY A 438 -9.48 14.70 9.34
C GLY A 438 -8.37 15.47 10.06
N GLY A 439 -7.15 15.48 9.53
CA GLY A 439 -6.09 16.42 9.84
C GLY A 439 -6.53 17.85 9.49
N ARG A 440 -5.97 18.84 10.21
CA ARG A 440 -6.37 20.25 10.04
C ARG A 440 -6.24 20.75 8.59
N PRO A 441 -5.19 20.40 7.80
CA PRO A 441 -5.09 20.82 6.40
C PRO A 441 -6.10 20.11 5.48
N MET A 442 -6.41 18.83 5.71
CA MET A 442 -7.40 18.11 4.88
C MET A 442 -8.82 18.63 5.11
N ARG A 443 -9.24 18.84 6.36
CA ARG A 443 -10.53 19.52 6.66
C ARG A 443 -10.65 20.88 5.97
N LYS A 444 -9.54 21.62 5.94
CA LYS A 444 -9.44 22.92 5.29
C LYS A 444 -9.44 22.81 3.76
N CYS A 445 -8.82 21.80 3.18
CA CYS A 445 -8.93 21.44 1.78
C CYS A 445 -10.39 21.17 1.40
N GLY A 446 -11.11 20.34 2.17
CA GLY A 446 -12.55 20.11 2.00
C GLY A 446 -13.35 21.42 1.92
N LYS A 447 -13.22 22.30 2.92
CA LYS A 447 -13.91 23.61 2.93
C LYS A 447 -13.49 24.56 1.78
N LEU A 448 -12.27 24.46 1.26
CA LEU A 448 -11.82 25.20 0.08
C LEU A 448 -12.39 24.62 -1.22
N LEU A 449 -12.52 23.29 -1.33
CA LEU A 449 -13.19 22.65 -2.46
C LEU A 449 -14.68 23.03 -2.52
N GLN A 450 -15.37 23.13 -1.38
CA GLN A 450 -16.78 23.54 -1.32
C GLN A 450 -17.06 24.93 -1.94
N GLN A 451 -16.04 25.75 -2.19
CA GLN A 451 -16.15 27.04 -2.86
C GLN A 451 -16.07 26.95 -4.39
N GLY A 452 -15.49 25.88 -4.94
CA GLY A 452 -15.32 25.65 -6.39
C GLY A 452 -16.11 24.45 -6.94
N TYR A 453 -16.79 23.70 -6.08
CA TYR A 453 -17.51 22.47 -6.39
C TYR A 453 -18.93 22.54 -5.77
N PRO A 454 -19.94 23.03 -6.51
CA PRO A 454 -21.21 23.46 -5.92
C PRO A 454 -22.09 22.32 -5.37
N ARG A 455 -21.92 21.08 -5.83
CA ARG A 455 -22.61 19.90 -5.25
C ARG A 455 -21.88 19.29 -4.05
N LEU A 456 -20.71 19.79 -3.63
CA LEU A 456 -19.88 19.18 -2.57
C LEU A 456 -20.47 19.42 -1.17
N VAL A 457 -21.48 18.65 -0.80
CA VAL A 457 -22.24 18.80 0.45
C VAL A 457 -21.64 18.02 1.62
N LEU A 458 -20.85 16.98 1.36
CA LEU A 458 -20.40 16.02 2.38
C LEU A 458 -18.86 15.93 2.47
N CYS A 459 -18.29 16.51 3.53
CA CYS A 459 -16.89 16.27 3.90
C CYS A 459 -16.81 15.23 5.03
N LEU A 460 -16.32 14.04 4.71
CA LEU A 460 -16.10 12.92 5.62
C LEU A 460 -14.71 12.99 6.28
N LEU A 461 -14.59 12.29 7.41
CA LEU A 461 -13.40 12.16 8.24
C LEU A 461 -13.22 10.68 8.54
N ASP A 462 -12.01 10.12 8.40
CA ASP A 462 -11.80 8.69 8.61
C ASP A 462 -12.31 8.22 9.99
N LYS A 463 -13.22 7.25 9.95
CA LYS A 463 -13.88 6.70 11.15
C LYS A 463 -12.91 5.91 11.99
N ALA A 464 -12.00 5.13 11.38
CA ALA A 464 -11.01 4.36 12.09
C ALA A 464 -10.08 5.27 12.92
N HIS A 465 -9.57 6.36 12.34
CA HIS A 465 -8.79 7.40 13.00
C HIS A 465 -9.58 8.11 14.12
N ASN A 466 -10.85 8.48 13.87
CA ASN A 466 -11.67 9.11 14.91
C ASN A 466 -11.93 8.18 16.10
N VAL A 467 -12.19 6.88 15.88
CA VAL A 467 -12.37 5.88 16.95
C VAL A 467 -11.06 5.63 17.70
N ARG A 468 -9.93 5.44 17.00
CA ARG A 468 -8.58 5.35 17.60
C ARG A 468 -8.26 6.57 18.50
N ARG A 469 -8.82 7.75 18.20
CA ARG A 469 -8.72 8.97 19.03
C ARG A 469 -9.79 9.09 20.12
N ALA A 470 -10.96 8.47 19.97
CA ALA A 470 -11.98 8.40 21.00
C ALA A 470 -11.55 7.49 22.16
N SER A 471 -10.73 6.48 21.89
CA SER A 471 -10.14 5.53 22.85
C SER A 471 -8.90 6.00 23.61
N LEU A 472 -8.41 7.22 23.36
CA LEU A 472 -7.28 7.78 24.13
C LEU A 472 -7.50 7.95 25.65
N PRO A 473 -8.72 8.13 26.20
CA PRO A 473 -8.93 8.26 27.65
C PRO A 473 -8.33 7.14 28.50
N ILE A 474 -8.19 5.91 27.98
CA ILE A 474 -7.55 4.83 28.76
C ILE A 474 -6.09 5.16 29.08
N THR A 475 -5.37 5.81 28.15
CA THR A 475 -3.98 6.26 28.36
C THR A 475 -3.85 7.47 29.31
N MET A 476 -4.98 8.01 29.77
CA MET A 476 -5.08 9.13 30.71
C MET A 476 -5.60 8.69 32.09
N GLU A 477 -6.04 7.43 32.26
CA GLU A 477 -6.37 6.86 33.57
C GLU A 477 -5.07 6.52 34.31
N GLU A 478 -4.94 6.90 35.59
CA GLU A 478 -3.63 6.99 36.24
C GLU A 478 -3.04 5.62 36.63
N ASN A 479 -3.86 4.65 37.05
CA ASN A 479 -3.37 3.29 37.34
C ASN A 479 -2.93 2.62 36.02
N PHE A 480 -3.73 2.75 34.96
CA PHE A 480 -3.35 2.28 33.63
C PHE A 480 -2.07 2.93 33.12
N LYS A 481 -1.94 4.25 33.26
CA LYS A 481 -0.76 5.03 32.83
C LYS A 481 0.49 4.60 33.58
N SER A 482 0.42 4.43 34.90
CA SER A 482 1.51 3.90 35.73
C SER A 482 1.95 2.50 35.27
N TRP A 483 0.99 1.58 35.10
CA TRP A 483 1.21 0.23 34.57
C TRP A 483 1.83 0.24 33.16
N TRP A 484 1.29 1.06 32.26
CA TRP A 484 1.79 1.22 30.89
C TRP A 484 3.22 1.75 30.86
N HIS A 485 3.57 2.71 31.71
CA HIS A 485 4.93 3.23 31.83
C HIS A 485 5.92 2.17 32.34
N ALA A 486 5.51 1.34 33.30
CA ALA A 486 6.32 0.26 33.86
C ALA A 486 6.59 -0.87 32.84
N VAL A 487 5.59 -1.29 32.06
CA VAL A 487 5.68 -2.47 31.18
C VAL A 487 6.07 -2.12 29.73
N TRP A 488 5.63 -0.97 29.20
CA TRP A 488 5.73 -0.61 27.78
C TRP A 488 6.38 0.75 27.49
N GLY A 489 6.30 1.70 28.42
CA GLY A 489 6.49 3.12 28.13
C GLY A 489 7.93 3.62 28.10
N SER A 490 8.84 3.03 28.87
CA SER A 490 10.23 3.48 29.03
C SER A 490 11.23 2.66 28.18
N LYS A 491 12.45 3.17 27.95
CA LYS A 491 13.50 2.45 27.20
C LYS A 491 13.85 1.08 27.81
N HIS A 492 13.75 0.99 29.13
CA HIS A 492 14.08 -0.19 29.95
C HIS A 492 12.87 -0.68 30.74
N SER A 493 11.69 -0.57 30.11
CA SER A 493 10.48 -1.26 30.56
C SER A 493 10.49 -2.70 30.04
N LEU A 494 9.72 -3.57 30.70
CA LEU A 494 9.78 -5.02 30.50
C LEU A 494 9.75 -5.46 29.03
N ILE A 495 8.82 -4.92 28.24
CA ILE A 495 8.62 -5.39 26.87
C ILE A 495 9.64 -4.82 25.88
N PRO A 496 10.08 -3.54 25.98
CA PRO A 496 11.27 -3.06 25.29
C PRO A 496 12.57 -3.83 25.60
N ASP A 497 12.88 -4.14 26.86
CA ASP A 497 14.07 -4.94 27.18
C ASP A 497 13.94 -6.37 26.60
N LEU A 498 12.76 -7.01 26.74
CA LEU A 498 12.45 -8.31 26.15
C LEU A 498 12.39 -8.30 24.60
N GLN A 499 12.05 -7.20 23.95
CA GLN A 499 12.00 -7.12 22.48
C GLN A 499 13.39 -6.91 21.88
N ASN A 500 14.22 -6.08 22.53
CA ASN A 500 15.50 -5.67 21.99
C ASN A 500 16.61 -6.67 22.33
N SER A 501 16.69 -7.17 23.57
CA SER A 501 17.69 -8.17 23.95
C SER A 501 17.44 -9.51 23.24
N SER A 502 18.46 -10.06 22.58
CA SER A 502 18.43 -11.40 21.97
C SER A 502 18.41 -12.50 23.02
N GLU A 503 19.18 -12.32 24.09
CA GLU A 503 19.28 -13.22 25.23
C GLU A 503 17.93 -13.36 25.96
N TRP A 504 17.28 -12.24 26.28
CA TRP A 504 15.99 -12.28 26.98
C TRP A 504 14.93 -13.00 26.15
N ARG A 505 14.91 -12.81 24.82
CA ARG A 505 14.05 -13.57 23.90
C ARG A 505 14.34 -15.07 23.95
N MET A 506 15.60 -15.47 24.05
CA MET A 506 15.99 -16.88 24.15
C MET A 506 15.54 -17.48 25.48
N ARG A 507 15.89 -16.85 26.62
CA ARG A 507 15.46 -17.26 27.97
C ARG A 507 13.93 -17.38 28.06
N PHE A 508 13.21 -16.36 27.58
CA PHE A 508 11.73 -16.34 27.53
C PHE A 508 11.13 -17.42 26.62
N HIS A 509 11.80 -17.79 25.52
CA HIS A 509 11.34 -18.87 24.65
C HIS A 509 11.53 -20.25 25.29
N VAL A 510 12.61 -20.45 26.04
CA VAL A 510 12.84 -21.68 26.83
C VAL A 510 11.81 -21.81 27.96
N LEU A 511 11.56 -20.74 28.72
CA LEU A 511 10.55 -20.74 29.79
C LEU A 511 9.13 -21.00 29.25
N GLN A 512 8.77 -20.41 28.11
CA GLN A 512 7.54 -20.74 27.38
C GLN A 512 7.45 -22.24 27.01
N GLN A 513 8.54 -22.85 26.54
CA GLN A 513 8.56 -24.30 26.24
C GLN A 513 8.48 -25.15 27.51
N ALA A 514 9.03 -24.70 28.64
CA ALA A 514 8.93 -25.40 29.92
C ALA A 514 7.47 -25.40 30.44
N VAL A 515 6.79 -24.25 30.42
CA VAL A 515 5.37 -24.15 30.79
C VAL A 515 4.49 -25.02 29.88
N LEU A 516 4.70 -24.98 28.55
CA LEU A 516 4.00 -25.86 27.61
C LEU A 516 4.18 -27.36 27.92
N LYS A 517 5.37 -27.78 28.34
CA LYS A 517 5.64 -29.17 28.71
C LYS A 517 4.99 -29.57 30.04
N ALA A 518 4.91 -28.64 30.99
CA ALA A 518 4.38 -28.89 32.33
C ALA A 518 2.84 -28.92 32.39
N SER A 519 2.16 -27.97 31.72
CA SER A 519 0.70 -27.82 31.77
C SER A 519 -0.03 -28.06 30.45
N GLY A 520 0.68 -28.56 29.42
CA GLY A 520 0.19 -28.74 28.04
C GLY A 520 -0.09 -27.43 27.28
N ASN A 521 -0.20 -26.31 28.00
CA ASN A 521 -0.64 -25.01 27.52
C ASN A 521 -0.07 -23.87 28.39
N MET A 522 -0.09 -22.61 27.92
CA MET A 522 0.52 -21.45 28.62
C MET A 522 -0.22 -20.91 29.86
N ALA A 523 -1.49 -21.27 30.09
CA ALA A 523 -2.39 -20.67 31.08
C ALA A 523 -2.71 -21.61 32.27
N GLY A 524 -1.81 -22.55 32.54
CA GLY A 524 -1.94 -23.55 33.60
C GLY A 524 -2.90 -24.70 33.28
N GLN A 525 -2.83 -25.75 34.09
CA GLN A 525 -3.71 -26.91 34.02
C GLN A 525 -4.65 -26.88 35.24
N ALA A 526 -5.81 -26.23 35.09
CA ALA A 526 -6.92 -26.42 36.01
C ALA A 526 -7.72 -27.65 35.55
N GLN A 527 -8.02 -28.57 36.47
CA GLN A 527 -8.84 -29.75 36.15
C GLN A 527 -10.22 -29.29 35.67
N GLY A 528 -10.65 -29.77 34.50
CA GLY A 528 -11.90 -29.38 33.83
C GLY A 528 -11.82 -28.20 32.85
N ALA A 529 -10.69 -27.49 32.75
CA ALA A 529 -10.56 -26.37 31.80
C ALA A 529 -10.39 -26.85 30.34
N SER A 530 -11.12 -26.23 29.40
CA SER A 530 -11.09 -26.65 27.99
C SER A 530 -9.77 -26.39 27.27
N GLU A 531 -9.44 -27.22 26.27
CA GLU A 531 -8.25 -27.05 25.43
C GLU A 531 -8.27 -25.79 24.54
N HIS A 532 -9.40 -25.07 24.47
CA HIS A 532 -9.72 -24.18 23.35
C HIS A 532 -9.63 -22.69 23.67
N ASN A 533 -8.45 -22.21 24.09
CA ASN A 533 -8.01 -20.80 23.92
C ASN A 533 -6.52 -20.58 24.19
N ASN A 534 -5.93 -21.46 24.99
CA ASN A 534 -4.57 -21.29 25.47
C ASN A 534 -3.56 -21.43 24.32
N LEU A 535 -2.42 -20.74 24.43
CA LEU A 535 -1.34 -20.88 23.46
C LEU A 535 -0.73 -22.28 23.56
N ALA A 536 -0.87 -23.07 22.49
CA ALA A 536 -0.25 -24.40 22.33
C ALA A 536 1.15 -24.35 21.67
N ALA A 537 1.69 -23.15 21.44
CA ALA A 537 3.00 -22.96 20.80
C ALA A 537 3.70 -21.70 21.31
N ALA A 538 5.01 -21.82 21.59
CA ALA A 538 5.82 -20.73 22.14
C ALA A 538 6.02 -19.59 21.11
N ILE A 539 5.69 -18.37 21.51
CA ILE A 539 5.79 -17.17 20.69
C ILE A 539 7.24 -16.65 20.67
N LYS A 540 7.72 -16.31 19.47
CA LYS A 540 9.08 -15.78 19.27
C LYS A 540 9.23 -14.28 19.56
N THR A 541 8.15 -13.50 19.41
CA THR A 541 8.13 -12.04 19.68
C THR A 541 6.74 -11.54 20.11
N LEU A 542 6.70 -10.66 21.12
CA LEU A 542 5.46 -9.95 21.49
C LEU A 542 5.09 -8.85 20.49
N SER A 543 6.07 -8.33 19.73
CA SER A 543 5.94 -7.39 18.60
C SER A 543 5.20 -6.09 18.95
N PHE A 544 5.90 -5.19 19.64
CA PHE A 544 5.43 -3.89 20.09
C PHE A 544 5.98 -2.75 19.24
N ALA A 545 5.13 -1.77 18.91
CA ALA A 545 5.53 -0.50 18.31
C ALA A 545 4.76 0.66 18.93
N LYS A 546 5.37 1.37 19.90
CA LYS A 546 4.80 2.51 20.66
C LYS A 546 4.11 3.59 19.80
N GLN A 547 4.45 3.69 18.52
CA GLN A 547 3.87 4.60 17.53
C GLN A 547 2.45 4.23 17.05
N ARG A 548 1.98 2.98 17.27
CA ARG A 548 0.75 2.45 16.67
C ARG A 548 -0.31 2.14 17.73
N PHE A 549 -1.55 2.57 17.48
CA PHE A 549 -2.69 2.30 18.34
C PHE A 549 -2.86 0.80 18.64
N ASP A 550 -2.80 -0.06 17.62
CA ASP A 550 -2.99 -1.51 17.76
C ASP A 550 -1.90 -2.21 18.60
N SER A 551 -0.81 -1.50 18.93
CA SER A 551 0.22 -1.97 19.87
C SER A 551 -0.17 -1.80 21.35
N PHE A 552 -1.35 -1.27 21.63
CA PHE A 552 -1.98 -1.33 22.95
C PHE A 552 -2.63 -2.70 23.17
N SER A 553 -3.69 -3.03 22.43
CA SER A 553 -4.54 -4.20 22.71
C SER A 553 -3.90 -5.54 22.38
N SER A 554 -3.34 -5.70 21.17
CA SER A 554 -2.79 -7.00 20.74
C SER A 554 -1.59 -7.44 21.58
N PRO A 555 -0.63 -6.55 21.94
CA PRO A 555 0.47 -6.93 22.82
C PRO A 555 0.07 -7.14 24.28
N GLN A 556 -0.94 -6.45 24.81
CA GLN A 556 -1.45 -6.73 26.17
C GLN A 556 -2.20 -8.07 26.25
N GLY A 557 -3.02 -8.41 25.26
CA GLY A 557 -3.63 -9.75 25.19
C GLY A 557 -2.58 -10.87 25.12
N LYS A 558 -1.45 -10.66 24.42
CA LYS A 558 -0.31 -11.59 24.44
C LYS A 558 0.42 -11.64 25.78
N PHE A 559 0.56 -10.49 26.47
CA PHE A 559 1.18 -10.42 27.79
C PHE A 559 0.38 -11.24 28.81
N ILE A 560 -0.94 -11.07 28.83
CA ILE A 560 -1.86 -11.85 29.67
C ILE A 560 -1.77 -13.34 29.35
N ALA A 561 -1.85 -13.72 28.06
CA ALA A 561 -1.73 -15.12 27.62
C ALA A 561 -0.33 -15.75 27.82
N LEU A 562 0.63 -14.99 28.38
CA LEU A 562 1.99 -15.41 28.71
C LEU A 562 2.41 -14.96 30.13
N LEU A 563 1.45 -14.65 31.01
CA LEU A 563 1.68 -14.09 32.34
C LEU A 563 2.65 -14.94 33.19
N LEU A 564 2.44 -16.26 33.24
CA LEU A 564 3.30 -17.18 33.99
C LEU A 564 4.73 -17.26 33.39
N PRO A 565 4.93 -17.50 32.08
CA PRO A 565 6.25 -17.36 31.44
C PRO A 565 6.95 -16.02 31.68
N VAL A 566 6.20 -14.91 31.79
CA VAL A 566 6.76 -13.58 32.10
C VAL A 566 7.20 -13.49 33.56
N ALA A 567 6.39 -13.95 34.51
CA ALA A 567 6.73 -13.96 35.93
C ALA A 567 7.96 -14.84 36.22
N LEU A 568 8.02 -16.03 35.61
CA LEU A 568 9.19 -16.92 35.70
C LEU A 568 10.45 -16.30 35.09
N LEU A 569 10.33 -15.50 34.01
CA LEU A 569 11.46 -14.76 33.47
C LEU A 569 11.94 -13.70 34.47
N LEU A 570 11.03 -12.91 35.05
CA LEU A 570 11.38 -11.86 36.02
C LEU A 570 12.06 -12.46 37.26
N ALA A 571 11.53 -13.56 37.79
CA ALA A 571 12.15 -14.32 38.87
C ALA A 571 13.59 -14.73 38.52
N ALA A 572 13.79 -15.42 37.38
CA ALA A 572 15.10 -15.87 36.94
C ALA A 572 16.09 -14.72 36.70
N GLN A 573 15.66 -13.61 36.06
CA GLN A 573 16.52 -12.44 35.83
C GLN A 573 16.82 -11.67 37.12
N SER A 574 15.97 -11.74 38.15
CA SER A 574 16.25 -11.13 39.46
C SER A 574 17.31 -11.88 40.28
N MET A 575 17.50 -13.17 39.99
CA MET A 575 18.43 -14.07 40.69
C MET A 575 19.76 -14.31 39.96
N ASP A 576 19.85 -13.99 38.66
CA ASP A 576 21.08 -14.19 37.89
C ASP A 576 22.18 -13.20 38.29
N HIS A 577 23.07 -13.63 39.18
CA HIS A 577 24.17 -12.84 39.74
C HIS A 577 25.13 -12.25 38.68
N ARG A 578 25.11 -12.76 37.44
CA ARG A 578 25.91 -12.27 36.31
C ARG A 578 25.32 -11.01 35.66
N LEU A 579 24.03 -10.72 35.89
CA LEU A 579 23.38 -9.49 35.44
C LEU A 579 23.68 -8.33 36.39
N ASP A 580 23.78 -7.12 35.86
CA ASP A 580 23.94 -5.89 36.65
C ASP A 580 22.89 -5.77 37.78
N GLY A 581 23.31 -5.26 38.94
CA GLY A 581 22.47 -5.14 40.12
C GLY A 581 21.20 -4.31 39.90
N ARG A 582 21.24 -3.29 39.03
CA ARG A 582 20.05 -2.48 38.70
C ARG A 582 19.10 -3.28 37.82
N VAL A 583 19.60 -4.12 36.91
CA VAL A 583 18.76 -5.04 36.13
C VAL A 583 18.07 -6.04 37.05
N ARG A 584 18.81 -6.67 37.98
CA ARG A 584 18.24 -7.61 38.97
C ARG A 584 17.15 -6.94 39.82
N HIS A 585 17.42 -5.74 40.33
CA HIS A 585 16.48 -4.96 41.12
C HIS A 585 15.20 -4.61 40.35
N ARG A 586 15.31 -4.07 39.12
CA ARG A 586 14.12 -3.81 38.27
C ARG A 586 13.31 -5.06 37.96
N CYS A 587 13.96 -6.22 37.79
CA CYS A 587 13.25 -7.49 37.58
C CYS A 587 12.45 -7.89 38.82
N ARG A 588 13.00 -7.68 40.03
CA ARG A 588 12.32 -7.88 41.30
C ARG A 588 11.15 -6.90 41.48
N GLU A 589 11.37 -5.60 41.33
CA GLU A 589 10.30 -4.58 41.37
C GLU A 589 9.16 -4.89 40.38
N MET A 590 9.50 -5.38 39.18
CA MET A 590 8.51 -5.73 38.16
C MET A 590 7.71 -6.98 38.54
N LEU A 591 8.36 -7.98 39.15
CA LEU A 591 7.69 -9.17 39.67
C LEU A 591 6.76 -8.80 40.83
N GLU A 592 7.24 -8.01 41.79
CA GLU A 592 6.46 -7.49 42.93
C GLU A 592 5.27 -6.62 42.46
N ARG A 593 5.36 -5.99 41.27
CA ARG A 593 4.24 -5.30 40.59
C ARG A 593 3.26 -6.24 39.87
N LEU A 594 3.55 -7.52 39.67
CA LEU A 594 2.60 -8.51 39.13
C LEU A 594 1.62 -8.99 40.22
N THR A 595 0.82 -8.05 40.71
CA THR A 595 -0.28 -8.26 41.66
C THR A 595 -1.59 -8.55 40.93
N GLY A 596 -2.55 -9.20 41.61
CA GLY A 596 -3.89 -9.45 41.07
C GLY A 596 -4.61 -8.17 40.59
N GLU A 597 -4.37 -7.05 41.26
CA GLU A 597 -4.76 -5.69 40.86
C GLU A 597 -4.25 -5.31 39.46
N ASN A 598 -2.93 -5.38 39.22
CA ASN A 598 -2.35 -5.04 37.93
C ASN A 598 -2.68 -6.07 36.83
N ILE A 599 -2.88 -7.33 37.20
CA ILE A 599 -3.30 -8.40 36.28
C ILE A 599 -4.75 -8.18 35.81
N LEU A 600 -5.66 -7.84 36.73
CA LEU A 600 -7.04 -7.44 36.44
C LEU A 600 -7.08 -6.22 35.53
N LEU A 601 -6.33 -5.16 35.88
CA LEU A 601 -6.19 -3.94 35.09
C LEU A 601 -5.67 -4.22 33.66
N ALA A 602 -4.66 -5.09 33.53
CA ALA A 602 -4.07 -5.47 32.24
C ALA A 602 -5.02 -6.33 31.38
N GLY A 603 -5.82 -7.21 32.00
CA GLY A 603 -6.86 -7.99 31.33
C GLY A 603 -8.00 -7.10 30.81
N LEU A 604 -8.53 -6.23 31.68
CA LEU A 604 -9.57 -5.26 31.33
C LEU A 604 -9.14 -4.31 30.22
N ALA A 605 -7.89 -3.82 30.27
CA ALA A 605 -7.32 -2.97 29.24
C ALA A 605 -7.15 -3.72 27.90
N ALA A 606 -6.74 -5.00 27.93
CA ALA A 606 -6.66 -5.85 26.75
C ALA A 606 -8.03 -6.09 26.10
N ASP A 607 -9.08 -6.39 26.88
CA ASP A 607 -10.44 -6.59 26.37
C ASP A 607 -11.08 -5.29 25.86
N PHE A 608 -10.94 -4.18 26.59
CA PHE A 608 -11.41 -2.86 26.13
C PHE A 608 -10.73 -2.50 24.80
N GLY A 609 -9.40 -2.67 24.74
CA GLY A 609 -8.63 -2.44 23.52
C GLY A 609 -8.98 -3.41 22.38
N ALA A 610 -9.44 -4.62 22.68
CA ALA A 610 -9.92 -5.58 21.68
C ALA A 610 -11.29 -5.19 21.11
N GLU A 611 -12.22 -4.71 21.95
CA GLU A 611 -13.52 -4.21 21.52
C GLU A 611 -13.42 -2.90 20.73
N VAL A 612 -12.54 -1.97 21.14
CA VAL A 612 -12.22 -0.80 20.31
C VAL A 612 -11.62 -1.23 18.97
N LEU A 613 -10.67 -2.18 18.95
CA LEU A 613 -10.07 -2.65 17.71
C LEU A 613 -11.08 -3.40 16.83
N ARG A 614 -12.05 -4.09 17.41
CA ARG A 614 -13.20 -4.68 16.71
C ARG A 614 -14.04 -3.60 16.03
N PHE A 615 -14.41 -2.53 16.73
CA PHE A 615 -15.17 -1.43 16.15
C PHE A 615 -14.39 -0.70 15.04
N VAL A 616 -13.09 -0.44 15.26
CA VAL A 616 -12.17 0.09 14.22
C VAL A 616 -12.16 -0.80 12.98
N ARG A 617 -12.21 -2.14 13.13
CA ARG A 617 -12.19 -3.10 12.00
C ARG A 617 -13.43 -3.08 11.11
N HIS A 618 -14.57 -2.55 11.56
CA HIS A 618 -15.71 -2.34 10.65
C HIS A 618 -15.44 -1.20 9.65
N PHE A 619 -14.58 -0.24 10.00
CA PHE A 619 -14.16 0.85 9.11
C PHE A 619 -12.84 0.54 8.38
N ASP A 620 -11.93 -0.23 9.00
CA ASP A 620 -10.73 -0.81 8.37
C ASP A 620 -11.06 -2.02 7.48
N VAL A 621 -12.12 -1.91 6.68
CA VAL A 621 -12.36 -2.71 5.47
C VAL A 621 -11.99 -1.87 4.24
N ARG A 622 -12.04 -2.42 3.03
CA ARG A 622 -11.69 -1.62 1.84
C ARG A 622 -12.72 -0.51 1.57
N ASP A 623 -13.97 -0.80 1.87
CA ASP A 623 -15.13 0.01 1.47
C ASP A 623 -16.31 -0.25 2.42
N PRO A 624 -16.34 0.37 3.62
CA PRO A 624 -17.45 0.20 4.55
C PRO A 624 -18.74 0.84 3.97
N ASP A 625 -19.88 0.22 4.25
CA ASP A 625 -21.17 0.83 3.97
C ASP A 625 -21.41 1.97 4.98
N ILE A 626 -21.48 3.21 4.47
CA ILE A 626 -21.73 4.39 5.30
C ILE A 626 -23.08 4.33 6.02
N ALA A 627 -24.07 3.62 5.49
CA ALA A 627 -25.38 3.46 6.12
C ALA A 627 -25.27 2.76 7.48
N ALA A 628 -24.44 1.71 7.56
CA ALA A 628 -24.23 0.93 8.77
C ALA A 628 -23.58 1.71 9.93
N THR A 629 -23.04 2.92 9.70
CA THR A 629 -22.35 3.74 10.72
C THR A 629 -23.18 3.96 11.98
N LEU A 630 -24.51 4.14 11.87
CA LEU A 630 -25.39 4.37 13.02
C LEU A 630 -25.50 3.12 13.89
N ARG A 631 -25.93 2.00 13.28
CA ARG A 631 -26.08 0.72 13.96
C ARG A 631 -24.76 0.24 14.56
N LEU A 632 -23.66 0.29 13.80
CA LEU A 632 -22.33 -0.10 14.29
C LEU A 632 -21.85 0.76 15.47
N ARG A 633 -22.15 2.08 15.48
CA ARG A 633 -21.86 2.96 16.62
C ARG A 633 -22.65 2.54 17.85
N ASP A 634 -23.94 2.29 17.70
CA ASP A 634 -24.83 2.01 18.84
C ASP A 634 -24.67 0.58 19.36
N ASP A 635 -24.40 -0.40 18.48
CA ASP A 635 -23.89 -1.73 18.82
C ASP A 635 -22.62 -1.61 19.69
N PHE A 636 -21.63 -0.81 19.26
CA PHE A 636 -20.39 -0.62 20.02
C PHE A 636 -20.62 0.07 21.37
N VAL A 637 -21.42 1.13 21.44
CA VAL A 637 -21.77 1.81 22.70
C VAL A 637 -22.52 0.88 23.65
N CYS A 638 -23.47 0.10 23.14
CA CYS A 638 -24.21 -0.91 23.89
C CYS A 638 -23.27 -2.00 24.44
N ARG A 639 -22.36 -2.52 23.61
CA ARG A 639 -21.36 -3.51 24.02
C ARG A 639 -20.39 -2.97 25.07
N LEU A 640 -19.87 -1.75 24.92
CA LEU A 640 -19.01 -1.14 25.94
C LEU A 640 -19.72 -0.99 27.29
N ARG A 641 -20.99 -0.55 27.29
CA ARG A 641 -21.79 -0.45 28.52
C ARG A 641 -22.04 -1.81 29.16
N ARG A 642 -22.51 -2.80 28.39
CA ARG A 642 -22.76 -4.17 28.89
C ARG A 642 -21.49 -4.81 29.44
N LEU A 643 -20.37 -4.72 28.74
CA LEU A 643 -19.13 -5.37 29.17
C LEU A 643 -18.50 -4.66 30.38
N PHE A 644 -18.36 -3.33 30.34
CA PHE A 644 -17.56 -2.61 31.32
C PHE A 644 -18.42 -1.88 32.38
N SER A 645 -19.38 -1.05 31.98
CA SER A 645 -20.22 -0.27 32.92
C SER A 645 -21.19 -1.13 33.76
N GLU A 646 -21.70 -2.23 33.19
CA GLU A 646 -22.48 -3.25 33.89
C GLU A 646 -21.59 -4.36 34.51
N GLY A 647 -20.27 -4.30 34.29
CA GLY A 647 -19.28 -5.24 34.84
C GLY A 647 -19.27 -6.65 34.22
N ARG A 648 -20.05 -6.95 33.18
CA ARG A 648 -20.20 -8.32 32.64
C ARG A 648 -18.92 -8.92 32.07
N ILE A 649 -17.90 -8.13 31.72
CA ILE A 649 -16.59 -8.62 31.26
C ILE A 649 -15.89 -9.52 32.29
N LEU A 650 -16.29 -9.39 33.56
CA LEU A 650 -15.80 -10.16 34.69
C LEU A 650 -16.60 -11.45 34.95
N LEU A 651 -17.75 -11.67 34.29
CA LEU A 651 -18.55 -12.88 34.45
C LEU A 651 -17.87 -14.08 33.76
N GLU A 652 -18.04 -15.26 34.35
CA GLU A 652 -17.71 -16.52 33.70
C GLU A 652 -18.76 -16.80 32.60
N PRO A 653 -18.38 -17.34 31.43
CA PRO A 653 -19.33 -17.74 30.41
C PRO A 653 -20.11 -18.99 30.86
N GLU A 654 -21.44 -18.96 30.76
CA GLU A 654 -22.34 -20.05 31.19
C GLU A 654 -21.95 -21.40 30.54
N PRO A 655 -21.90 -22.51 31.31
CA PRO A 655 -21.35 -23.79 30.86
C PRO A 655 -22.38 -24.68 30.13
N ASP A 656 -23.14 -24.11 29.19
CA ASP A 656 -24.27 -24.75 28.46
C ASP A 656 -23.86 -25.87 27.47
N GLY A 657 -22.88 -26.71 27.81
CA GLY A 657 -22.34 -27.80 26.99
C GLY A 657 -21.53 -27.34 25.76
N SER A 658 -21.86 -26.19 25.18
CA SER A 658 -21.04 -25.54 24.17
C SER A 658 -19.83 -24.89 24.85
N ILE A 659 -18.62 -25.25 24.42
CA ILE A 659 -17.38 -24.68 24.95
C ILE A 659 -17.26 -23.22 24.51
N LEU A 660 -17.82 -22.32 25.32
CA LEU A 660 -17.71 -20.89 25.12
C LEU A 660 -16.28 -20.42 25.46
N PRO A 661 -15.65 -19.64 24.57
CA PRO A 661 -14.28 -19.16 24.81
C PRO A 661 -14.22 -18.02 25.83
N GLU A 662 -13.00 -17.61 26.14
CA GLU A 662 -12.60 -16.83 27.33
C GLU A 662 -12.18 -15.39 26.98
N THR A 663 -12.41 -14.44 27.90
CA THR A 663 -11.95 -13.04 27.79
C THR A 663 -10.50 -12.88 28.27
N PHE A 664 -9.79 -11.82 27.88
CA PHE A 664 -8.45 -11.59 28.45
C PHE A 664 -8.49 -11.35 29.96
N THR A 665 -9.57 -10.74 30.45
CA THR A 665 -9.77 -10.48 31.88
C THR A 665 -9.92 -11.78 32.67
N HIS A 666 -10.80 -12.69 32.23
CA HIS A 666 -10.96 -13.99 32.90
C HIS A 666 -9.69 -14.85 32.74
N MET A 667 -9.07 -14.89 31.55
CA MET A 667 -7.79 -15.59 31.32
C MET A 667 -6.67 -15.12 32.25
N GLY A 668 -6.53 -13.81 32.46
CA GLY A 668 -5.52 -13.24 33.35
C GLY A 668 -5.76 -13.61 34.81
N VAL A 669 -7.00 -13.42 35.29
CA VAL A 669 -7.39 -13.74 36.67
C VAL A 669 -7.27 -15.24 36.94
N ARG A 670 -7.81 -16.11 36.07
CA ARG A 670 -7.71 -17.57 36.17
C ARG A 670 -6.26 -18.04 36.15
N THR A 671 -5.42 -17.52 35.25
CA THR A 671 -3.99 -17.89 35.19
C THR A 671 -3.26 -17.47 36.47
N ALA A 672 -3.58 -16.30 37.05
CA ALA A 672 -2.98 -15.84 38.29
C ALA A 672 -3.44 -16.64 39.52
N MET A 673 -4.73 -17.01 39.59
CA MET A 673 -5.30 -17.83 40.66
C MET A 673 -4.83 -19.29 40.61
N ALA A 674 -4.61 -19.85 39.42
CA ALA A 674 -4.11 -21.21 39.24
C ALA A 674 -2.57 -21.32 39.27
N ALA A 675 -1.85 -20.21 39.34
CA ALA A 675 -0.39 -20.22 39.42
C ALA A 675 0.09 -20.52 40.85
N ALA A 676 0.88 -21.59 41.00
CA ALA A 676 1.59 -21.87 42.25
C ALA A 676 2.54 -20.71 42.62
N PRO A 677 2.82 -20.50 43.93
CA PRO A 677 3.74 -19.45 44.37
C PRO A 677 5.13 -19.60 43.74
N ILE A 678 5.66 -18.51 43.19
CA ILE A 678 6.96 -18.50 42.51
C ILE A 678 8.03 -18.19 43.55
N GLN A 679 8.81 -19.19 43.94
CA GLN A 679 9.99 -19.01 44.78
C GLN A 679 11.17 -18.44 43.97
N TYR A 680 11.86 -17.45 44.50
CA TYR A 680 13.05 -16.85 43.91
C TYR A 680 14.01 -16.36 45.00
N GLY A 681 15.06 -17.15 45.26
CA GLY A 681 15.95 -16.92 46.40
C GLY A 681 15.23 -17.14 47.73
N ASP A 682 15.35 -16.16 48.62
CA ASP A 682 14.69 -16.05 49.93
C ASP A 682 13.19 -15.71 49.83
N ARG A 683 12.70 -15.31 48.65
CA ARG A 683 11.36 -14.75 48.47
C ARG A 683 10.39 -15.71 47.77
N MET A 684 9.11 -15.49 48.03
CA MET A 684 7.99 -16.16 47.38
C MET A 684 7.03 -15.11 46.83
N HIS A 685 6.63 -15.23 45.56
CA HIS A 685 5.68 -14.32 44.90
C HIS A 685 4.41 -15.06 44.46
N CYS A 686 3.25 -14.65 44.96
CA CYS A 686 1.95 -15.13 44.49
C CYS A 686 1.38 -14.15 43.46
N LEU A 687 1.10 -14.62 42.24
CA LEU A 687 0.47 -13.78 41.21
C LEU A 687 -0.95 -13.36 41.61
N TRP A 688 -1.64 -14.17 42.39
CA TRP A 688 -2.90 -13.81 43.05
C TRP A 688 -2.77 -13.99 44.56
N GLY A 689 -2.73 -12.88 45.29
CA GLY A 689 -2.84 -12.85 46.75
C GLY A 689 -4.25 -12.47 47.22
N PRO A 690 -4.44 -12.19 48.52
CA PRO A 690 -5.64 -11.56 49.07
C PRO A 690 -5.85 -10.15 48.45
N THR A 691 -6.48 -10.12 47.28
CA THR A 691 -6.58 -8.90 46.47
C THR A 691 -7.68 -8.02 47.04
N ASP A 692 -7.33 -6.79 47.38
CA ASP A 692 -8.24 -5.85 48.04
C ASP A 692 -9.48 -5.54 47.18
N LYS A 693 -10.64 -5.82 47.77
CA LYS A 693 -11.96 -5.58 47.17
C LYS A 693 -12.22 -4.10 46.89
N ALA A 694 -11.57 -3.18 47.62
CA ALA A 694 -11.62 -1.75 47.33
C ALA A 694 -10.86 -1.42 46.03
N LYS A 695 -9.64 -1.94 45.87
CA LYS A 695 -8.82 -1.74 44.65
C LYS A 695 -9.45 -2.32 43.38
N CYS A 696 -10.08 -3.50 43.47
CA CYS A 696 -10.85 -4.05 42.34
C CYS A 696 -12.00 -3.12 41.91
N LYS A 697 -12.68 -2.47 42.86
CA LYS A 697 -13.70 -1.46 42.57
C LYS A 697 -13.10 -0.15 42.03
N GLU A 698 -11.92 0.26 42.52
CA GLU A 698 -11.19 1.43 42.05
C GLU A 698 -10.84 1.30 40.56
N ILE A 699 -10.27 0.17 40.15
CA ILE A 699 -9.96 -0.14 38.74
C ILE A 699 -11.23 -0.06 37.88
N MET A 700 -12.31 -0.72 38.30
CA MET A 700 -13.56 -0.71 37.55
C MET A 700 -14.15 0.70 37.45
N SER A 701 -14.12 1.50 38.52
CA SER A 701 -14.58 2.89 38.49
C SER A 701 -13.74 3.78 37.56
N GLY A 702 -12.41 3.59 37.54
CA GLY A 702 -11.53 4.24 36.56
C GLY A 702 -11.89 3.85 35.12
N LEU A 703 -12.17 2.57 34.87
CA LEU A 703 -12.59 2.07 33.56
C LEU A 703 -13.98 2.57 33.14
N HIS A 704 -14.92 2.77 34.08
CA HIS A 704 -16.21 3.42 33.79
C HIS A 704 -16.01 4.85 33.27
N VAL A 705 -15.14 5.64 33.93
CA VAL A 705 -14.81 7.01 33.49
C VAL A 705 -14.18 7.01 32.09
N VAL A 706 -13.28 6.06 31.81
CA VAL A 706 -12.73 5.85 30.46
C VAL A 706 -13.83 5.55 29.46
N VAL A 707 -14.70 4.58 29.73
CA VAL A 707 -15.77 4.13 28.83
C VAL A 707 -16.79 5.25 28.56
N ASP A 708 -17.24 5.99 29.56
CA ASP A 708 -18.17 7.10 29.37
C ASP A 708 -17.52 8.27 28.60
N ALA A 709 -16.24 8.56 28.81
CA ALA A 709 -15.50 9.55 28.02
C ALA A 709 -15.36 9.11 26.54
N VAL A 710 -15.14 7.81 26.29
CA VAL A 710 -15.09 7.21 24.95
C VAL A 710 -16.46 7.31 24.27
N ILE A 711 -17.54 6.91 24.96
CA ILE A 711 -18.92 6.97 24.46
C ILE A 711 -19.33 8.40 24.14
N SER A 712 -19.07 9.35 25.05
CA SER A 712 -19.30 10.78 24.84
C SER A 712 -18.56 11.29 23.60
N ARG A 713 -17.32 10.82 23.39
CA ARG A 713 -16.54 11.18 22.20
C ARG A 713 -17.03 10.49 20.92
N CYS A 714 -17.54 9.26 20.98
CA CYS A 714 -18.17 8.59 19.84
C CYS A 714 -19.45 9.34 19.40
N TYR A 715 -20.32 9.76 20.33
CA TYR A 715 -21.47 10.61 20.02
C TYR A 715 -21.09 12.03 19.54
N SER A 716 -19.94 12.56 19.96
CA SER A 716 -19.39 13.82 19.45
C SER A 716 -18.88 13.68 18.00
N ASP A 717 -18.11 12.63 17.70
CA ASP A 717 -17.51 12.47 16.38
C ASP A 717 -18.43 11.80 15.33
N MET A 718 -19.47 11.09 15.77
CA MET A 718 -20.56 10.49 14.98
C MET A 718 -21.93 10.97 15.49
N SER A 719 -22.14 12.29 15.47
CA SER A 719 -23.31 12.95 16.05
C SER A 719 -24.54 12.80 15.16
N GLU A 720 -25.68 12.38 15.73
CA GLU A 720 -26.87 12.04 14.94
C GLU A 720 -27.44 13.11 14.01
N PRO A 721 -27.39 14.42 14.35
CA PRO A 721 -27.84 15.48 13.45
C PRO A 721 -26.96 15.66 12.20
N ASP A 722 -25.72 15.12 12.20
CA ASP A 722 -24.79 15.25 11.09
C ASP A 722 -25.27 14.47 9.85
N LEU A 723 -25.01 15.00 8.65
CA LEU A 723 -25.50 14.41 7.39
C LEU A 723 -25.07 12.95 7.18
N HIS A 724 -23.87 12.57 7.61
CA HIS A 724 -23.40 11.19 7.47
C HIS A 724 -24.25 10.18 8.28
N MET A 725 -24.86 10.60 9.39
CA MET A 725 -25.78 9.75 10.17
C MET A 725 -27.20 9.73 9.59
N ALA A 726 -27.44 10.41 8.46
CA ALA A 726 -28.70 10.29 7.71
C ALA A 726 -28.69 9.09 6.73
N PHE A 727 -27.52 8.59 6.31
CA PHE A 727 -27.43 7.41 5.44
C PHE A 727 -27.95 6.12 6.08
N ALA A 728 -28.08 6.06 7.41
CA ALA A 728 -28.75 4.95 8.11
C ALA A 728 -30.19 4.71 7.65
N LEU A 729 -30.81 5.68 6.95
CA LEU A 729 -32.02 5.51 6.17
C LEU A 729 -31.96 4.32 5.17
N PHE A 730 -30.76 3.95 4.73
CA PHE A 730 -30.50 2.88 3.76
C PHE A 730 -29.96 1.58 4.40
N ASP A 731 -29.78 1.51 5.73
CA ASP A 731 -29.25 0.33 6.43
C ASP A 731 -30.37 -0.71 6.63
N LEU A 732 -30.57 -1.62 5.67
CA LEU A 732 -31.64 -2.63 5.72
C LEU A 732 -31.55 -3.53 6.97
N PRO A 733 -30.36 -3.97 7.44
CA PRO A 733 -30.22 -4.63 8.74
C PRO A 733 -30.77 -3.84 9.94
N LEU A 734 -30.67 -2.51 9.94
CA LEU A 734 -31.24 -1.67 11.01
C LEU A 734 -32.77 -1.58 10.92
N TRP A 735 -33.32 -1.51 9.71
CA TRP A 735 -34.76 -1.61 9.50
C TRP A 735 -35.33 -2.97 9.93
N GLN A 736 -34.61 -4.06 9.69
CA GLN A 736 -34.99 -5.39 10.18
C GLN A 736 -34.90 -5.48 11.72
N GLN A 737 -33.90 -4.86 12.34
CA GLN A 737 -33.85 -4.73 13.81
C GLN A 737 -35.05 -3.96 14.36
N PHE A 738 -35.47 -2.87 13.71
CA PHE A 738 -36.66 -2.11 14.10
C PHE A 738 -37.97 -2.90 13.93
N LYS A 739 -38.06 -3.76 12.90
CA LYS A 739 -39.21 -4.65 12.68
C LYS A 739 -39.35 -5.65 13.84
N VAL A 740 -38.26 -6.36 14.16
CA VAL A 740 -38.23 -7.32 15.28
C VAL A 740 -38.52 -6.62 16.63
N GLN A 741 -38.00 -5.42 16.85
CA GLN A 741 -38.31 -4.63 18.06
C GLN A 741 -39.78 -4.17 18.13
N ALA A 742 -40.45 -4.01 16.98
CA ALA A 742 -41.87 -3.68 16.92
C ALA A 742 -42.78 -4.88 17.21
N ASP A 743 -42.31 -6.09 16.90
CA ASP A 743 -42.98 -7.34 17.24
C ASP A 743 -42.94 -7.58 18.77
N ASP A 744 -41.86 -7.16 19.44
CA ASP A 744 -41.72 -7.16 20.92
C ASP A 744 -42.45 -5.99 21.62
N ASP A 745 -42.28 -4.75 21.13
CA ASP A 745 -42.90 -3.52 21.62
C ASP A 745 -43.38 -2.64 20.44
N PRO A 746 -44.69 -2.70 20.09
CA PRO A 746 -45.27 -1.94 18.98
C PRO A 746 -45.11 -0.42 19.08
N GLY A 747 -44.85 0.14 20.28
CA GLY A 747 -44.59 1.57 20.44
C GLY A 747 -43.28 2.00 19.77
N THR A 748 -42.25 1.14 19.79
CA THR A 748 -40.91 1.45 19.27
C THR A 748 -40.90 1.75 17.77
N TRP A 749 -41.79 1.12 17.00
CA TRP A 749 -41.90 1.33 15.56
C TRP A 749 -42.16 2.79 15.21
N GLY A 750 -43.09 3.44 15.93
CA GLY A 750 -43.47 4.83 15.68
C GLY A 750 -42.30 5.80 15.84
N ASP A 751 -41.51 5.64 16.90
CA ASP A 751 -40.33 6.47 17.17
C ASP A 751 -39.17 6.20 16.21
N ASN A 752 -38.95 4.93 15.86
CA ASN A 752 -37.95 4.51 14.86
C ASN A 752 -38.28 5.08 13.47
N VAL A 753 -39.54 4.95 13.04
CA VAL A 753 -40.07 5.54 11.80
C VAL A 753 -39.95 7.08 11.82
N ALA A 754 -40.31 7.73 12.92
CA ALA A 754 -40.15 9.17 13.07
C ALA A 754 -38.66 9.59 13.03
N SER A 755 -37.76 8.78 13.58
CA SER A 755 -36.30 8.98 13.50
C SER A 755 -35.79 8.90 12.07
N MET A 756 -36.25 7.92 11.29
CA MET A 756 -35.89 7.77 9.88
C MET A 756 -36.50 8.86 8.99
N LYS A 757 -37.74 9.31 9.26
CA LYS A 757 -38.34 10.49 8.62
C LYS A 757 -37.51 11.77 8.86
N ARG A 758 -36.97 11.93 10.08
CA ARG A 758 -35.99 12.99 10.42
C ARG A 758 -34.62 12.82 9.76
N ARG A 759 -34.26 11.64 9.24
CA ARG A 759 -33.04 11.39 8.44
C ARG A 759 -33.30 11.69 6.96
N ALA A 760 -34.38 11.18 6.37
CA ALA A 760 -34.82 11.51 5.02
C ALA A 760 -34.95 13.03 4.81
N ALA A 761 -35.60 13.75 5.73
CA ALA A 761 -35.74 15.20 5.64
C ALA A 761 -34.42 16.00 5.71
N ARG A 762 -33.35 15.42 6.27
CA ARG A 762 -32.00 16.02 6.27
C ARG A 762 -31.23 15.69 5.00
N LEU A 763 -31.33 14.46 4.52
CA LEU A 763 -30.73 14.02 3.26
C LEU A 763 -31.33 14.79 2.07
N ALA A 764 -32.66 14.88 2.00
CA ALA A 764 -33.36 15.66 0.99
C ALA A 764 -32.93 17.13 0.99
N ARG A 765 -32.88 17.77 2.18
CA ARG A 765 -32.44 19.17 2.33
C ARG A 765 -31.01 19.40 1.86
N ALA A 766 -30.10 18.43 2.07
CA ALA A 766 -28.73 18.51 1.60
C ALA A 766 -28.62 18.37 0.07
N LEU A 767 -29.46 17.53 -0.55
CA LEU A 767 -29.47 17.30 -2.00
C LEU A 767 -30.35 18.28 -2.80
N GLY A 768 -31.15 19.11 -2.12
CA GLY A 768 -32.12 20.01 -2.76
C GLY A 768 -33.43 19.31 -3.19
N LEU A 769 -33.67 18.10 -2.68
CA LEU A 769 -34.83 17.26 -2.99
C LEU A 769 -36.02 17.57 -2.06
N ASP A 770 -37.22 17.15 -2.46
CA ASP A 770 -38.40 17.19 -1.59
C ASP A 770 -38.31 16.13 -0.48
N SER A 771 -38.51 16.56 0.77
CA SER A 771 -38.41 15.70 1.95
C SER A 771 -39.60 14.79 2.19
N HIS A 772 -40.77 15.09 1.63
CA HIS A 772 -41.98 14.27 1.74
C HIS A 772 -41.94 13.15 0.70
N VAL A 773 -41.66 13.49 -0.57
CA VAL A 773 -41.55 12.52 -1.66
C VAL A 773 -40.37 11.57 -1.43
N LEU A 774 -39.19 12.06 -1.02
CA LEU A 774 -38.08 11.17 -0.66
C LEU A 774 -38.48 10.19 0.44
N TRP A 775 -39.20 10.66 1.48
CA TRP A 775 -39.65 9.80 2.56
C TRP A 775 -40.66 8.74 2.07
N GLN A 776 -41.64 9.12 1.25
CA GLN A 776 -42.64 8.19 0.69
C GLN A 776 -41.98 7.13 -0.19
N GLU A 777 -41.15 7.54 -1.16
CA GLU A 777 -40.43 6.63 -2.03
C GLU A 777 -39.51 5.69 -1.23
N THR A 778 -38.76 6.23 -0.25
CA THR A 778 -37.88 5.41 0.60
C THR A 778 -38.67 4.40 1.44
N SER A 779 -39.77 4.82 2.08
CA SER A 779 -40.57 3.92 2.92
C SER A 779 -41.16 2.78 2.09
N ALA A 780 -41.67 3.07 0.88
CA ALA A 780 -42.17 2.04 -0.04
C ALA A 780 -41.07 1.06 -0.48
N ALA A 781 -39.87 1.56 -0.82
CA ALA A 781 -38.72 0.72 -1.16
C ALA A 781 -38.23 -0.12 0.03
N VAL A 782 -38.22 0.41 1.25
CA VAL A 782 -37.87 -0.34 2.48
C VAL A 782 -38.88 -1.45 2.74
N HIS A 783 -40.19 -1.21 2.65
CA HIS A 783 -41.19 -2.27 2.80
C HIS A 783 -40.98 -3.39 1.77
N ALA A 784 -40.81 -3.04 0.50
CA ALA A 784 -40.52 -3.99 -0.58
C ALA A 784 -39.22 -4.80 -0.36
N PHE A 785 -38.20 -4.20 0.26
CA PHE A 785 -36.98 -4.93 0.64
C PHE A 785 -37.16 -5.79 1.91
N LEU A 786 -38.01 -5.41 2.87
CA LEU A 786 -38.32 -6.19 4.08
C LEU A 786 -39.29 -7.36 3.84
N GLU A 787 -39.84 -7.45 2.63
CA GLU A 787 -40.57 -8.61 2.08
C GLU A 787 -39.65 -9.54 1.25
N ASP A 788 -38.48 -9.05 0.82
CA ASP A 788 -37.46 -9.80 0.09
C ASP A 788 -36.42 -10.36 1.08
N GLU A 789 -36.73 -11.51 1.69
CA GLU A 789 -35.85 -12.17 2.68
C GLU A 789 -34.42 -12.40 2.15
N ALA A 790 -34.28 -12.69 0.86
CA ALA A 790 -32.99 -12.87 0.21
C ALA A 790 -32.19 -11.55 0.16
N ALA A 791 -32.85 -10.41 -0.11
CA ALA A 791 -32.23 -9.10 -0.03
C ALA A 791 -31.81 -8.73 1.40
N VAL A 792 -32.68 -8.95 2.40
CA VAL A 792 -32.35 -8.66 3.81
C VAL A 792 -31.19 -9.53 4.29
N SER A 793 -31.25 -10.85 4.07
CA SER A 793 -30.21 -11.78 4.47
C SER A 793 -28.85 -11.44 3.86
N ASN A 794 -28.82 -11.21 2.54
CA ASN A 794 -27.63 -10.77 1.78
C ASN A 794 -27.03 -9.46 2.32
N ALA A 795 -27.86 -8.49 2.71
CA ALA A 795 -27.41 -7.23 3.32
C ALA A 795 -26.87 -7.43 4.75
N CYS A 796 -27.50 -8.30 5.54
CA CYS A 796 -27.05 -8.68 6.90
C CYS A 796 -25.72 -9.43 6.88
N GLU A 797 -25.57 -10.45 6.03
CA GLU A 797 -24.34 -11.24 5.88
C GLU A 797 -23.13 -10.38 5.48
N LYS A 798 -23.32 -9.48 4.52
CA LYS A 798 -22.25 -8.62 3.98
C LYS A 798 -22.03 -7.34 4.77
N GLN A 799 -22.97 -6.98 5.65
CA GLN A 799 -23.05 -5.68 6.32
C GLN A 799 -23.02 -4.50 5.33
N ASP A 800 -23.67 -4.69 4.17
CA ASP A 800 -23.68 -3.76 3.04
C ASP A 800 -25.04 -3.82 2.33
N SER A 801 -25.80 -2.72 2.41
CA SER A 801 -27.12 -2.60 1.79
C SER A 801 -27.07 -2.08 0.36
N ARG A 802 -25.91 -1.58 -0.11
CA ARG A 802 -25.75 -0.97 -1.45
C ARG A 802 -26.12 -1.91 -2.61
N PRO A 803 -25.90 -3.25 -2.57
CA PRO A 803 -26.38 -4.17 -3.60
C PRO A 803 -27.90 -4.13 -3.80
N CYS A 804 -28.67 -3.96 -2.73
CA CYS A 804 -30.13 -3.87 -2.78
C CYS A 804 -30.54 -2.50 -3.36
N TRP A 805 -29.98 -1.41 -2.85
CA TRP A 805 -30.31 -0.06 -3.35
C TRP A 805 -29.88 0.18 -4.81
N ARG A 806 -28.85 -0.51 -5.31
CA ARG A 806 -28.50 -0.49 -6.75
C ARG A 806 -29.63 -0.98 -7.66
N ARG A 807 -30.59 -1.78 -7.16
CA ARG A 807 -31.79 -2.21 -7.89
C ARG A 807 -32.71 -1.01 -8.19
N VAL A 808 -32.97 -0.19 -7.17
CA VAL A 808 -33.70 1.10 -7.31
C VAL A 808 -32.98 2.03 -8.29
N LEU A 809 -31.65 2.15 -8.19
CA LEU A 809 -30.86 3.01 -9.06
C LEU A 809 -31.00 2.67 -10.55
N ARG A 810 -31.11 1.37 -10.87
CA ARG A 810 -31.32 0.84 -12.23
C ARG A 810 -32.79 0.91 -12.70
N GLY A 811 -33.73 1.24 -11.81
CA GLY A 811 -35.16 1.17 -12.10
C GLY A 811 -35.71 -0.26 -12.17
N GLU A 812 -35.06 -1.24 -11.53
CA GLU A 812 -35.61 -2.58 -11.36
C GLU A 812 -36.92 -2.51 -10.55
N GLN A 813 -37.95 -3.27 -10.95
CA GLN A 813 -39.16 -3.43 -10.15
C GLN A 813 -38.83 -4.16 -8.85
N LEU A 814 -39.29 -3.62 -7.72
CA LEU A 814 -39.18 -4.28 -6.41
C LEU A 814 -40.46 -5.10 -6.13
N PRO A 815 -40.38 -6.20 -5.36
CA PRO A 815 -41.56 -6.93 -4.89
C PRO A 815 -42.60 -5.99 -4.26
N GLY A 816 -43.88 -6.24 -4.50
CA GLY A 816 -44.99 -5.42 -3.97
C GLY A 816 -45.09 -3.97 -4.50
N CYS A 817 -44.05 -3.41 -5.14
CA CYS A 817 -43.98 -1.98 -5.43
C CYS A 817 -44.18 -1.64 -6.92
N GLN A 818 -45.31 -1.01 -7.25
CA GLN A 818 -45.61 -0.51 -8.60
C GLN A 818 -45.04 0.91 -8.88
N SER A 819 -44.51 1.58 -7.86
CA SER A 819 -44.06 2.98 -7.96
C SER A 819 -42.76 3.12 -8.74
N ARG A 820 -42.71 4.05 -9.70
CA ARG A 820 -41.44 4.52 -10.28
C ARG A 820 -40.82 5.55 -9.34
N PHE A 821 -39.70 5.17 -8.73
CA PHE A 821 -38.88 6.05 -7.91
C PHE A 821 -38.18 7.10 -8.78
N GLN A 822 -38.16 8.37 -8.35
CA GLN A 822 -37.43 9.46 -8.99
C GLN A 822 -36.57 10.21 -7.97
N VAL A 823 -37.18 10.66 -6.88
CA VAL A 823 -36.47 11.42 -5.83
C VAL A 823 -35.51 10.53 -5.05
N LEU A 824 -35.90 9.28 -4.82
CA LEU A 824 -35.06 8.25 -4.22
C LEU A 824 -33.92 7.82 -5.16
N GLN A 825 -34.07 7.88 -6.49
CA GLN A 825 -32.98 7.51 -7.41
C GLN A 825 -31.78 8.47 -7.30
N GLU A 826 -32.00 9.79 -7.22
CA GLU A 826 -30.92 10.76 -6.96
C GLU A 826 -30.30 10.55 -5.56
N ALA A 827 -31.13 10.32 -4.52
CA ALA A 827 -30.64 10.08 -3.16
C ALA A 827 -29.82 8.78 -3.03
N VAL A 828 -30.21 7.72 -3.75
CA VAL A 828 -29.48 6.45 -3.85
C VAL A 828 -28.22 6.60 -4.71
N ALA A 829 -28.27 7.34 -5.81
CA ALA A 829 -27.09 7.65 -6.62
C ALA A 829 -26.03 8.39 -5.77
N PHE A 830 -26.46 9.39 -4.98
CA PHE A 830 -25.59 10.04 -4.02
C PHE A 830 -24.98 9.05 -3.04
N TYR A 831 -25.79 8.26 -2.34
CA TYR A 831 -25.36 7.25 -1.38
C TYR A 831 -24.36 6.23 -1.96
N VAL A 832 -24.66 5.61 -3.10
CA VAL A 832 -23.78 4.63 -3.76
C VAL A 832 -22.50 5.27 -4.28
N SER A 833 -22.48 6.58 -4.57
CA SER A 833 -21.27 7.31 -4.96
C SER A 833 -20.29 7.55 -3.81
N VAL A 834 -20.73 7.49 -2.54
CA VAL A 834 -19.89 7.80 -1.37
C VAL A 834 -18.85 6.70 -1.13
N GLN A 835 -17.66 7.12 -0.70
CA GLN A 835 -16.63 6.27 -0.12
C GLN A 835 -16.33 6.77 1.31
N ASP A 836 -16.65 5.97 2.33
CA ASP A 836 -16.39 6.36 3.73
C ASP A 836 -14.98 5.94 4.18
N GLY A 837 -14.30 6.86 4.87
CA GLY A 837 -12.90 6.76 5.27
C GLY A 837 -11.88 6.74 4.13
N GLU A 838 -10.64 6.40 4.50
CA GLU A 838 -9.46 6.36 3.62
C GLU A 838 -8.87 4.94 3.46
N CYS A 839 -9.44 3.93 4.11
CA CYS A 839 -8.83 2.60 4.22
C CYS A 839 -8.68 1.88 2.85
N SER A 840 -9.29 2.38 1.77
CA SER A 840 -8.91 2.06 0.38
C SER A 840 -7.58 2.70 -0.03
N VAL A 841 -7.43 4.01 0.18
CA VAL A 841 -6.26 4.81 -0.20
C VAL A 841 -5.02 4.38 0.59
N GLU A 842 -5.13 4.12 1.90
CA GLU A 842 -4.02 3.58 2.71
C GLU A 842 -3.46 2.27 2.12
N ARG A 843 -4.34 1.41 1.57
CA ARG A 843 -3.97 0.12 0.97
C ARG A 843 -3.43 0.24 -0.45
N ASP A 844 -3.85 1.27 -1.18
CA ASP A 844 -3.29 1.62 -2.48
C ASP A 844 -1.89 2.24 -2.30
N LEU A 845 -1.70 3.07 -1.27
CA LEU A 845 -0.41 3.59 -0.82
C LEU A 845 0.51 2.48 -0.30
N ALA A 846 0.01 1.52 0.47
CA ALA A 846 0.79 0.34 0.85
C ALA A 846 1.27 -0.49 -0.36
N GLN A 847 0.48 -0.56 -1.44
CA GLN A 847 0.90 -1.14 -2.71
C GLN A 847 1.88 -0.25 -3.47
N LEU A 848 1.75 1.08 -3.38
CA LEU A 848 2.73 2.03 -3.91
C LEU A 848 4.09 1.85 -3.19
N ARG A 849 4.15 1.82 -1.86
CA ARG A 849 5.38 1.50 -1.08
C ARG A 849 6.06 0.26 -1.62
N GLU A 850 5.30 -0.82 -1.82
CA GLU A 850 5.85 -2.10 -2.25
C GLU A 850 6.32 -2.09 -3.72
N LEU A 851 5.64 -1.35 -4.61
CA LEU A 851 6.12 -1.08 -5.98
C LEU A 851 7.42 -0.26 -5.96
N LEU A 852 7.43 0.87 -5.22
CA LEU A 852 8.58 1.77 -5.10
C LEU A 852 9.82 1.03 -4.56
N LYS A 853 9.65 0.25 -3.49
CA LYS A 853 10.70 -0.53 -2.82
C LYS A 853 11.39 -1.54 -3.74
N HIS A 854 10.68 -2.09 -4.73
CA HIS A 854 11.24 -3.07 -5.66
C HIS A 854 11.66 -2.46 -7.02
N HIS A 855 11.31 -1.20 -7.30
CA HIS A 855 11.67 -0.50 -8.53
C HIS A 855 13.08 0.13 -8.50
N GLU A 856 14.09 -0.68 -8.81
CA GLU A 856 15.51 -0.25 -8.84
C GLU A 856 15.87 0.81 -9.90
N ALA A 857 15.03 1.01 -10.92
CA ALA A 857 15.26 2.04 -11.92
C ALA A 857 14.70 3.37 -11.41
N SER A 858 15.45 4.47 -11.63
CA SER A 858 14.99 5.83 -11.33
C SER A 858 13.60 6.08 -11.91
N LEU A 859 12.59 6.09 -11.03
CA LEU A 859 11.26 6.58 -11.35
C LEU A 859 11.36 8.07 -11.64
N ASP A 860 10.61 8.53 -12.63
CA ASP A 860 10.70 9.91 -13.10
C ASP A 860 10.41 10.92 -11.97
N GLU A 861 11.02 12.10 -12.09
CA GLU A 861 10.93 13.18 -11.10
C GLU A 861 9.49 13.64 -10.83
N ARG A 862 8.56 13.36 -11.74
CA ARG A 862 7.13 13.73 -11.67
C ARG A 862 6.23 12.58 -11.19
N GLY A 863 6.80 11.40 -10.95
CA GLY A 863 6.11 10.20 -10.45
C GLY A 863 5.19 9.50 -11.45
N VAL A 864 5.22 9.86 -12.74
CA VAL A 864 4.28 9.39 -13.76
C VAL A 864 4.37 7.87 -13.97
N CYS A 865 5.58 7.30 -13.98
CA CYS A 865 5.78 5.85 -14.09
C CYS A 865 5.19 5.09 -12.90
N ALA A 866 5.33 5.63 -11.68
CA ALA A 866 4.72 5.06 -10.48
C ALA A 866 3.19 5.17 -10.52
N ALA A 867 2.65 6.30 -11.00
CA ALA A 867 1.22 6.49 -11.21
C ALA A 867 0.63 5.46 -12.19
N MET A 868 1.26 5.31 -13.36
CA MET A 868 0.84 4.37 -14.40
C MET A 868 0.86 2.90 -13.94
N LEU A 869 1.90 2.52 -13.18
CA LEU A 869 2.00 1.18 -12.58
C LEU A 869 0.89 0.94 -11.56
N LEU A 870 0.60 1.91 -10.68
CA LEU A 870 -0.44 1.77 -9.67
C LEU A 870 -1.85 1.81 -10.31
N GLU A 871 -2.12 2.72 -11.23
CA GLU A 871 -3.36 2.81 -12.00
C GLU A 871 -3.67 1.49 -12.74
N LEU A 872 -2.70 0.88 -13.44
CA LEU A 872 -2.93 -0.44 -14.05
C LEU A 872 -3.07 -1.57 -13.05
N ARG A 873 -2.34 -1.53 -11.93
CA ARG A 873 -2.44 -2.56 -10.89
C ARG A 873 -3.79 -2.54 -10.18
N LEU A 874 -4.41 -1.36 -10.04
CA LEU A 874 -5.63 -1.12 -9.29
C LEU A 874 -6.88 -0.94 -10.13
N ASP A 875 -6.76 -0.51 -11.39
CA ASP A 875 -7.89 -0.17 -12.28
C ASP A 875 -7.74 -0.78 -13.69
N GLY A 876 -6.63 -1.45 -13.99
CA GLY A 876 -6.45 -2.27 -15.19
C GLY A 876 -6.91 -3.72 -15.01
N PRO A 877 -6.74 -4.57 -16.06
CA PRO A 877 -7.18 -5.97 -16.07
C PRO A 877 -6.81 -6.75 -14.80
N ARG A 878 -7.77 -7.51 -14.27
CA ARG A 878 -7.64 -8.27 -13.02
C ARG A 878 -6.99 -9.62 -13.26
N GLN A 879 -7.42 -10.27 -14.35
CA GLN A 879 -7.08 -11.62 -14.78
C GLN A 879 -6.47 -11.60 -16.20
N GLU A 880 -6.06 -12.76 -16.71
CA GLU A 880 -5.56 -12.87 -18.09
C GLU A 880 -6.72 -12.85 -19.10
N SER A 881 -7.88 -13.41 -18.75
CA SER A 881 -9.12 -13.45 -19.54
C SER A 881 -9.64 -12.06 -19.94
N ASP A 882 -9.56 -11.10 -19.01
CA ASP A 882 -9.89 -9.67 -19.21
C ASP A 882 -9.15 -9.02 -20.41
N LEU A 883 -7.96 -9.54 -20.73
CA LEU A 883 -7.05 -9.01 -21.74
C LEU A 883 -6.99 -9.95 -22.97
N ALA A 884 -7.09 -11.27 -22.77
CA ALA A 884 -7.09 -12.29 -23.80
C ALA A 884 -7.94 -13.50 -23.39
N LEU A 885 -9.05 -13.76 -24.08
CA LEU A 885 -9.88 -14.96 -23.84
C LEU A 885 -9.12 -16.20 -24.32
N ARG A 886 -9.01 -17.20 -23.45
CA ARG A 886 -8.49 -18.54 -23.78
C ARG A 886 -9.68 -19.45 -24.11
N LEU A 887 -9.71 -20.02 -25.31
CA LEU A 887 -10.74 -20.99 -25.69
C LEU A 887 -10.29 -22.42 -25.31
N SER A 888 -11.17 -23.19 -24.69
CA SER A 888 -10.95 -24.60 -24.32
C SER A 888 -11.26 -25.55 -25.49
N GLY A 889 -10.84 -26.82 -25.39
CA GLY A 889 -10.97 -27.78 -26.49
C GLY A 889 -12.41 -28.09 -26.92
N GLU A 890 -13.38 -27.95 -26.02
CA GLU A 890 -14.81 -28.22 -26.29
C GLU A 890 -15.52 -26.98 -26.85
N GLU A 891 -15.23 -25.78 -26.31
CA GLU A 891 -15.67 -24.50 -26.89
C GLU A 891 -15.15 -24.33 -28.32
N VAL A 892 -13.90 -24.74 -28.59
CA VAL A 892 -13.27 -24.77 -29.92
C VAL A 892 -13.95 -25.75 -30.88
N ALA A 893 -14.71 -26.73 -30.38
CA ALA A 893 -15.48 -27.66 -31.21
C ALA A 893 -16.93 -27.20 -31.46
N GLN A 894 -17.51 -26.40 -30.56
CA GLN A 894 -18.85 -25.81 -30.74
C GLN A 894 -18.83 -24.50 -31.54
N ASP A 895 -17.85 -23.61 -31.30
CA ASP A 895 -17.62 -22.40 -32.09
C ASP A 895 -16.89 -22.80 -33.40
N ALA A 896 -17.66 -23.20 -34.43
CA ALA A 896 -17.14 -23.90 -35.61
C ALA A 896 -16.08 -23.14 -36.43
N GLU A 897 -16.00 -21.80 -36.30
CA GLU A 897 -14.85 -21.04 -36.84
C GLU A 897 -13.58 -21.25 -36.01
N ALA A 898 -13.70 -21.31 -34.67
CA ALA A 898 -12.58 -21.36 -33.72
C ALA A 898 -11.70 -22.61 -33.88
N ALA A 899 -12.29 -23.76 -34.28
CA ALA A 899 -11.60 -25.01 -34.60
C ALA A 899 -10.38 -24.85 -35.52
N LEU A 900 -10.40 -23.85 -36.40
CA LEU A 900 -9.42 -23.69 -37.46
C LEU A 900 -8.24 -22.76 -37.09
N LEU A 901 -8.37 -21.94 -36.04
CA LEU A 901 -7.71 -20.62 -35.99
C LEU A 901 -6.26 -20.55 -35.48
N ASP A 902 -5.73 -21.52 -34.74
CA ASP A 902 -4.33 -21.47 -34.28
C ASP A 902 -3.45 -22.59 -34.91
N PRO A 903 -2.39 -22.25 -35.66
CA PRO A 903 -1.37 -23.21 -36.10
C PRO A 903 -0.38 -23.66 -35.01
N PHE A 904 -0.30 -22.97 -33.87
CA PHE A 904 0.68 -23.22 -32.79
C PHE A 904 0.20 -24.22 -31.72
N ALA A 905 -0.99 -24.80 -31.89
CA ALA A 905 -1.57 -25.80 -31.00
C ALA A 905 -0.88 -27.19 -31.11
N LEU A 906 0.39 -27.25 -30.70
CA LEU A 906 1.07 -28.50 -30.33
C LEU A 906 0.52 -28.97 -28.97
N ALA A 907 -0.67 -29.58 -28.99
CA ALA A 907 -1.43 -30.21 -27.88
C ALA A 907 -1.77 -29.35 -26.64
N ASP A 908 -0.83 -28.58 -26.09
CA ASP A 908 -0.89 -28.01 -24.73
C ASP A 908 -1.18 -26.49 -24.66
N LYS A 909 -1.56 -25.84 -25.77
CA LYS A 909 -1.66 -24.37 -25.83
C LYS A 909 -2.98 -23.87 -26.43
N ALA A 910 -3.82 -23.34 -25.56
CA ALA A 910 -5.10 -22.72 -25.89
C ALA A 910 -4.97 -21.49 -26.80
N VAL A 911 -5.96 -21.33 -27.70
CA VAL A 911 -6.11 -20.20 -28.62
C VAL A 911 -6.45 -18.93 -27.85
N LEU A 912 -5.90 -17.78 -28.24
CA LEU A 912 -6.19 -16.47 -27.63
C LEU A 912 -7.02 -15.57 -28.55
N LYS A 913 -8.20 -15.13 -28.09
CA LYS A 913 -9.13 -14.19 -28.77
C LYS A 913 -9.07 -12.81 -28.09
N MET A 914 -9.10 -11.72 -28.87
CA MET A 914 -8.94 -10.35 -28.32
C MET A 914 -10.21 -9.88 -27.58
N THR A 915 -10.04 -9.35 -26.36
CA THR A 915 -11.11 -8.61 -25.68
C THR A 915 -11.26 -7.19 -26.22
N SER A 916 -12.39 -6.56 -25.90
CA SER A 916 -12.63 -5.11 -26.01
C SER A 916 -11.44 -4.27 -25.53
N PHE A 917 -10.83 -4.62 -24.38
CA PHE A 917 -9.65 -3.94 -23.84
C PHE A 917 -8.48 -3.96 -24.83
N THR A 918 -8.09 -5.14 -25.29
CA THR A 918 -6.89 -5.29 -26.12
C THR A 918 -7.14 -4.87 -27.56
N ARG A 919 -8.39 -4.95 -28.05
CA ARG A 919 -8.84 -4.31 -29.29
C ARG A 919 -8.63 -2.80 -29.23
N ARG A 920 -9.00 -2.15 -28.12
CA ARG A 920 -8.74 -0.72 -27.90
C ARG A 920 -7.25 -0.40 -27.74
N CYS A 921 -6.49 -1.24 -27.03
CA CYS A 921 -5.03 -1.09 -26.93
C CYS A 921 -4.35 -1.16 -28.31
N ALA A 922 -4.75 -2.09 -29.18
CA ALA A 922 -4.20 -2.21 -30.53
C ALA A 922 -4.58 -1.01 -31.42
N GLN A 923 -5.81 -0.48 -31.32
CA GLN A 923 -6.22 0.75 -31.99
C GLN A 923 -5.34 1.94 -31.57
N LEU A 924 -5.20 2.21 -30.27
CA LEU A 924 -4.38 3.31 -29.76
C LEU A 924 -2.90 3.12 -30.11
N TRP A 925 -2.38 1.88 -30.08
CA TRP A 925 -1.01 1.60 -30.53
C TRP A 925 -0.80 2.01 -31.99
N ILE A 926 -1.71 1.63 -32.89
CA ILE A 926 -1.63 2.02 -34.31
C ILE A 926 -1.72 3.54 -34.47
N GLN A 927 -2.55 4.20 -33.67
CA GLN A 927 -2.74 5.66 -33.69
C GLN A 927 -1.47 6.42 -33.24
N HIS A 928 -0.77 5.95 -32.21
CA HIS A 928 0.37 6.67 -31.62
C HIS A 928 1.76 6.19 -32.07
N HIS A 929 1.94 4.89 -32.28
CA HIS A 929 3.24 4.26 -32.63
C HIS A 929 3.25 3.71 -34.07
N GLY A 930 2.08 3.56 -34.69
CA GLY A 930 1.91 2.95 -36.01
C GLY A 930 2.18 1.45 -36.02
N ARG A 931 2.28 0.88 -37.22
CA ARG A 931 2.57 -0.56 -37.42
C ARG A 931 4.07 -0.88 -37.30
N ARG A 932 4.71 -0.41 -36.21
CA ARG A 932 6.07 -0.80 -35.80
C ARG A 932 6.09 -1.32 -34.35
N PHE A 933 6.62 -2.52 -34.17
CA PHE A 933 6.75 -3.27 -32.91
C PHE A 933 7.96 -4.22 -32.99
N ARG A 934 8.48 -4.71 -31.86
CA ARG A 934 9.68 -5.57 -31.81
C ARG A 934 9.57 -6.70 -30.79
N CYS A 935 9.92 -7.91 -31.24
CA CYS A 935 10.19 -9.15 -30.50
C CYS A 935 8.98 -9.95 -29.96
N TYR A 936 9.17 -11.28 -29.80
CA TYR A 936 8.16 -12.31 -29.41
C TYR A 936 8.78 -13.59 -28.78
N LYS A 937 8.20 -14.10 -27.68
CA LYS A 937 8.15 -15.52 -27.17
C LYS A 937 9.44 -16.28 -26.75
N GLU A 938 9.37 -17.45 -26.09
CA GLU A 938 8.69 -17.85 -24.80
C GLU A 938 8.86 -19.35 -24.43
N ARG A 939 9.09 -19.67 -23.14
CA ARG A 939 8.76 -20.90 -22.34
C ARG A 939 9.43 -20.77 -20.94
N ALA A 940 9.01 -21.38 -19.82
CA ALA A 940 7.79 -22.08 -19.39
C ALA A 940 7.71 -22.02 -17.83
N ASP A 941 6.83 -22.80 -17.21
CA ASP A 941 6.81 -23.22 -15.78
C ASP A 941 6.50 -22.14 -14.71
N LYS A 942 5.40 -22.30 -13.95
CA LYS A 942 5.03 -21.44 -12.80
C LYS A 942 3.96 -22.07 -11.89
N GLY A 943 4.25 -22.23 -10.58
CA GLY A 943 3.21 -22.37 -9.55
C GLY A 943 3.60 -23.16 -8.29
N GLN A 944 3.62 -22.49 -7.13
CA GLN A 944 3.43 -23.11 -5.80
C GLN A 944 2.84 -22.07 -4.84
N THR A 945 1.97 -22.52 -3.92
CA THR A 945 1.27 -21.67 -2.94
C THR A 945 1.37 -22.34 -1.55
N ARG A 946 1.66 -21.58 -0.49
CA ARG A 946 1.84 -22.13 0.87
C ARG A 946 0.55 -22.12 1.69
N VAL A 947 0.26 -23.26 2.32
CA VAL A 947 -0.87 -23.47 3.24
C VAL A 947 -0.60 -22.82 4.62
N LYS A 948 -1.64 -22.35 5.31
CA LYS A 948 -1.56 -21.78 6.66
C LYS A 948 -1.85 -22.84 7.73
N ARG A 949 -1.11 -22.82 8.84
CA ARG A 949 -1.32 -23.72 10.00
C ARG A 949 -2.36 -23.17 10.99
N GLN A 950 -3.01 -24.08 11.71
CA GLN A 950 -3.83 -23.77 12.89
C GLN A 950 -2.95 -23.56 14.14
N GLY A 951 -3.53 -23.33 15.33
CA GLY A 951 -2.78 -23.15 16.59
C GLY A 951 -2.02 -21.82 16.72
N THR A 952 -2.57 -20.72 16.19
CA THR A 952 -1.92 -19.39 16.18
C THR A 952 -2.62 -18.38 17.09
N MET A 953 -2.00 -17.22 17.36
CA MET A 953 -2.67 -16.08 18.04
C MET A 953 -4.00 -15.67 17.38
N ALA A 954 -4.18 -15.91 16.07
CA ALA A 954 -5.44 -15.66 15.38
C ALA A 954 -6.55 -16.66 15.75
N SER A 955 -6.26 -17.76 16.44
CA SER A 955 -7.26 -18.56 17.16
C SER A 955 -7.67 -17.87 18.45
N VAL A 956 -6.71 -17.48 19.30
CA VAL A 956 -6.97 -16.80 20.60
C VAL A 956 -7.83 -15.54 20.40
N PHE A 957 -7.50 -14.68 19.43
CA PHE A 957 -8.30 -13.51 19.11
C PHE A 957 -9.70 -13.82 18.53
N ARG A 958 -9.92 -15.01 17.94
CA ARG A 958 -11.26 -15.46 17.51
C ARG A 958 -12.05 -16.10 18.66
N GLY A 959 -11.35 -16.66 19.65
CA GLY A 959 -11.93 -17.04 20.95
C GLY A 959 -12.44 -15.84 21.71
N GLN A 960 -11.58 -14.88 22.03
CA GLN A 960 -11.96 -13.69 22.81
C GLN A 960 -13.12 -12.89 22.18
N VAL A 961 -13.18 -12.78 20.85
CA VAL A 961 -14.32 -12.13 20.15
C VAL A 961 -15.63 -12.92 20.32
N LYS A 962 -15.59 -14.26 20.34
CA LYS A 962 -16.75 -15.09 20.66
C LYS A 962 -17.15 -15.00 22.15
N ALA A 963 -16.18 -14.94 23.06
CA ALA A 963 -16.41 -14.77 24.50
C ALA A 963 -17.17 -13.46 24.76
N SER A 964 -16.65 -12.37 24.19
CA SER A 964 -17.23 -11.04 24.26
C SER A 964 -18.54 -10.92 23.45
N ASN A 965 -18.86 -11.85 22.55
CA ASN A 965 -20.21 -11.96 21.99
C ASN A 965 -21.18 -12.48 23.06
N ALA A 966 -20.91 -13.66 23.63
CA ALA A 966 -21.79 -14.30 24.61
C ALA A 966 -22.12 -13.39 25.80
N LEU A 967 -21.12 -12.81 26.44
CA LEU A 967 -21.30 -11.90 27.59
C LEU A 967 -22.14 -10.64 27.26
N ALA A 968 -22.10 -10.19 26.00
CA ALA A 968 -22.88 -9.05 25.55
C ALA A 968 -24.30 -9.43 25.07
N SER A 969 -24.52 -10.69 24.64
CA SER A 969 -25.83 -11.20 24.23
C SER A 969 -26.64 -11.80 25.37
N MET A 970 -26.01 -12.18 26.49
CA MET A 970 -26.70 -12.64 27.71
C MET A 970 -27.87 -11.70 28.08
N GLN A 971 -29.03 -12.28 28.37
CA GLN A 971 -30.11 -11.55 29.00
C GLN A 971 -29.70 -11.09 30.41
N ARG A 972 -30.41 -10.11 30.96
CA ARG A 972 -30.10 -9.60 32.31
C ARG A 972 -30.49 -10.68 33.33
N PRO A 973 -29.61 -11.12 34.24
CA PRO A 973 -29.97 -12.12 35.25
C PRO A 973 -31.13 -11.60 36.11
N PRO A 974 -32.09 -12.46 36.49
CA PRO A 974 -33.22 -12.08 37.32
C PRO A 974 -32.75 -11.56 38.69
N ALA A 975 -33.54 -10.66 39.28
CA ALA A 975 -33.17 -9.92 40.49
C ALA A 975 -33.21 -10.79 41.76
N GLY A 976 -32.25 -11.70 41.89
CA GLY A 976 -32.05 -12.58 43.05
C GLY A 976 -30.70 -13.31 43.00
N ASN A 977 -30.40 -13.97 41.88
CA ASN A 977 -29.15 -14.73 41.71
C ASN A 977 -27.98 -13.81 41.32
N SER A 978 -27.31 -13.24 42.33
CA SER A 978 -26.06 -12.52 42.11
C SER A 978 -24.88 -13.50 41.95
N ALA A 979 -24.53 -13.83 40.72
CA ALA A 979 -23.28 -14.54 40.42
C ALA A 979 -22.08 -13.86 41.12
N THR A 980 -21.20 -14.68 41.70
CA THR A 980 -19.94 -14.22 42.29
C THR A 980 -18.89 -14.09 41.21
N VAL A 981 -18.37 -12.88 41.06
CA VAL A 981 -17.60 -12.42 39.88
C VAL A 981 -16.09 -12.52 40.10
N VAL A 982 -15.68 -12.32 41.34
CA VAL A 982 -14.37 -12.61 41.93
C VAL A 982 -14.71 -13.23 43.29
N PRO A 983 -13.93 -14.20 43.83
CA PRO A 983 -14.26 -14.84 45.11
C PRO A 983 -14.70 -13.87 46.22
N GLY A 984 -15.97 -13.96 46.61
CA GLY A 984 -16.59 -13.07 47.59
C GLY A 984 -16.91 -11.64 47.13
N MET A 985 -17.12 -11.40 45.82
CA MET A 985 -17.63 -10.13 45.25
C MET A 985 -18.82 -10.36 44.31
N ARG A 986 -19.91 -9.61 44.51
CA ARG A 986 -21.14 -9.67 43.69
C ARG A 986 -21.08 -8.68 42.52
N LEU A 987 -21.63 -9.03 41.36
CA LEU A 987 -21.72 -8.14 40.17
C LEU A 987 -22.33 -6.76 40.49
N SER A 988 -23.37 -6.74 41.32
CA SER A 988 -24.05 -5.51 41.78
C SER A 988 -23.16 -4.56 42.59
N SER A 989 -22.00 -5.02 43.09
CA SER A 989 -21.02 -4.17 43.77
C SER A 989 -20.03 -3.47 42.82
N PHE A 990 -20.13 -3.76 41.51
CA PHE A 990 -19.41 -3.07 40.43
C PHE A 990 -20.36 -2.24 39.56
N ALA A 991 -21.57 -2.74 39.25
CA ALA A 991 -22.51 -2.08 38.34
C ALA A 991 -22.98 -0.70 38.86
N GLN A 992 -22.45 0.38 38.26
CA GLN A 992 -22.72 1.77 38.65
C GLN A 992 -23.64 2.45 37.60
N ARG A 993 -24.68 3.17 38.04
CA ARG A 993 -25.56 3.92 37.13
C ARG A 993 -24.80 5.12 36.53
N SER A 994 -24.43 5.01 35.25
CA SER A 994 -23.59 5.95 34.50
C SER A 994 -24.30 7.24 34.09
N SER A 995 -24.81 8.02 35.06
CA SER A 995 -25.50 9.29 34.81
C SER A 995 -25.10 10.42 35.76
N GLU A 996 -24.80 10.13 37.02
CA GLU A 996 -24.54 11.18 38.02
C GLU A 996 -23.07 11.62 38.04
N ARG A 997 -22.78 12.50 37.06
CA ARG A 997 -21.64 13.42 36.98
C ARG A 997 -20.27 12.75 36.95
N LEU A 998 -19.84 12.37 35.75
CA LEU A 998 -18.44 12.10 35.35
C LEU A 998 -17.37 12.92 36.11
N ARG A 999 -17.59 14.22 36.27
CA ARG A 999 -16.67 15.18 36.92
C ARG A 999 -16.65 15.13 38.46
N GLN A 1000 -17.53 14.35 39.09
CA GLN A 1000 -17.53 14.10 40.54
C GLN A 1000 -16.88 12.77 40.93
N ASN A 1001 -16.55 11.91 39.96
CA ASN A 1001 -15.77 10.71 40.24
C ASN A 1001 -14.33 11.13 40.61
N GLY A 1002 -13.81 10.68 41.76
CA GLY A 1002 -12.46 11.00 42.23
C GLY A 1002 -11.32 10.53 41.30
N ARG A 1003 -11.61 9.68 40.31
CA ARG A 1003 -10.69 9.28 39.23
C ARG A 1003 -10.57 10.32 38.11
N TRP A 1004 -11.37 11.39 38.13
CA TRP A 1004 -11.38 12.43 37.09
C TRP A 1004 -10.18 13.39 37.21
N ASN A 1005 -9.18 13.24 36.34
CA ASN A 1005 -7.95 14.04 36.37
C ASN A 1005 -7.91 15.16 35.31
N ALA A 1006 -6.87 16.00 35.39
CA ALA A 1006 -6.68 17.15 34.50
C ALA A 1006 -6.34 16.79 33.04
N GLU A 1007 -6.02 15.54 32.70
CA GLU A 1007 -5.84 15.09 31.32
C GLU A 1007 -7.18 14.67 30.69
N LEU A 1008 -7.99 13.91 31.44
CA LEU A 1008 -9.38 13.61 31.10
C LEU A 1008 -10.21 14.89 30.97
N GLU A 1009 -10.01 15.87 31.86
CA GLU A 1009 -10.69 17.16 31.79
C GLU A 1009 -10.30 17.96 30.51
N LYS A 1010 -9.04 17.93 30.08
CA LYS A 1010 -8.59 18.53 28.81
C LYS A 1010 -9.18 17.80 27.60
N PHE A 1011 -9.25 16.47 27.64
CA PHE A 1011 -9.89 15.66 26.60
C PHE A 1011 -11.38 15.98 26.48
N GLN A 1012 -12.06 16.11 27.61
CA GLN A 1012 -13.48 16.44 27.66
C GLN A 1012 -13.77 17.88 27.20
N LYS A 1013 -12.97 18.87 27.62
CA LYS A 1013 -13.02 20.24 27.09
C LYS A 1013 -12.82 20.27 25.56
N LEU A 1014 -11.97 19.40 25.01
CA LEU A 1014 -11.80 19.24 23.57
C LEU A 1014 -13.03 18.59 22.88
N THR A 1015 -13.72 17.67 23.55
CA THR A 1015 -14.99 17.08 23.07
C THR A 1015 -16.12 18.11 23.09
N GLU A 1016 -16.24 18.89 24.16
CA GLU A 1016 -17.21 19.98 24.29
C GLU A 1016 -16.95 21.09 23.27
N SER A 1017 -15.69 21.47 23.06
CA SER A 1017 -15.27 22.40 22.00
C SER A 1017 -15.60 21.88 20.59
N LYS A 1018 -15.37 20.59 20.29
CA LYS A 1018 -15.81 19.96 19.05
C LYS A 1018 -17.33 20.00 18.87
N ASN A 1019 -18.09 19.76 19.94
CA ASN A 1019 -19.55 19.80 19.90
C ASN A 1019 -20.06 21.21 19.62
N ALA A 1020 -19.43 22.24 20.18
CA ALA A 1020 -19.73 23.64 19.86
C ALA A 1020 -19.38 24.00 18.41
N GLU A 1021 -18.21 23.59 17.90
CA GLU A 1021 -17.81 23.78 16.50
C GLU A 1021 -18.81 23.11 15.54
N ARG A 1022 -19.18 21.85 15.79
CA ARG A 1022 -20.19 21.12 15.00
C ARG A 1022 -21.58 21.76 15.12
N ALA A 1023 -22.00 22.21 16.31
CA ALA A 1023 -23.27 22.89 16.49
C ALA A 1023 -23.34 24.19 15.68
N GLN A 1024 -22.27 24.99 15.68
CA GLN A 1024 -22.19 26.21 14.88
C GLN A 1024 -22.18 25.92 13.37
N GLU A 1025 -21.44 24.89 12.91
CA GLU A 1025 -21.45 24.48 11.50
C GLU A 1025 -22.83 23.97 11.06
N ARG A 1026 -23.50 23.17 11.89
CA ARG A 1026 -24.89 22.72 11.66
C ARG A 1026 -25.86 23.89 11.59
N ALA A 1027 -25.73 24.90 12.46
CA ALA A 1027 -26.56 26.10 12.39
C ALA A 1027 -26.38 26.84 11.04
N ARG A 1028 -25.15 26.96 10.53
CA ARG A 1028 -24.90 27.51 9.18
C ARG A 1028 -25.53 26.68 8.07
N GLN A 1029 -25.34 25.36 8.10
CA GLN A 1029 -25.92 24.45 7.10
C GLN A 1029 -27.45 24.49 7.09
N LEU A 1030 -28.08 24.53 8.27
CA LEU A 1030 -29.53 24.70 8.42
C LEU A 1030 -30.02 26.05 7.87
N ALA A 1031 -29.23 27.11 8.05
CA ALA A 1031 -29.48 28.45 7.52
C ALA A 1031 -29.02 28.64 6.06
N ARG A 1032 -28.59 27.58 5.36
CA ARG A 1032 -28.00 27.62 4.00
C ARG A 1032 -26.84 28.61 3.82
N GLN A 1033 -26.15 28.97 4.91
CA GLN A 1033 -24.98 29.86 4.84
C GLN A 1033 -23.77 29.10 4.29
N PRO A 1034 -22.93 29.73 3.44
CA PRO A 1034 -21.71 29.10 2.95
C PRO A 1034 -20.75 28.79 4.11
N PRO A 1035 -19.93 27.72 4.00
CA PRO A 1035 -18.96 27.39 5.04
C PRO A 1035 -17.97 28.54 5.24
N LEU A 1036 -17.73 28.93 6.50
CA LEU A 1036 -16.83 30.04 6.80
C LEU A 1036 -15.45 29.81 6.18
N MET A 1037 -14.98 30.83 5.44
CA MET A 1037 -13.63 30.92 4.89
C MET A 1037 -12.59 30.62 5.99
N PRO A 1038 -11.92 29.45 5.95
CA PRO A 1038 -10.96 29.10 6.98
C PRO A 1038 -9.72 29.98 6.82
N PRO A 1039 -9.29 30.75 7.86
CA PRO A 1039 -8.28 31.79 7.71
C PRO A 1039 -7.01 31.23 7.08
N LEU A 1040 -6.66 31.77 5.91
CA LEU A 1040 -5.46 31.35 5.18
C LEU A 1040 -4.23 31.68 6.00
N ARG A 1041 -3.27 30.75 6.05
CA ARG A 1041 -2.01 30.98 6.75
C ARG A 1041 -1.20 31.98 5.93
N VAL A 1042 -1.31 33.27 6.26
CA VAL A 1042 -0.44 34.30 5.70
C VAL A 1042 0.99 33.95 6.07
N GLY A 1043 1.86 33.85 5.08
CA GLY A 1043 3.27 33.55 5.26
C GLY A 1043 3.90 34.47 6.32
N ARG A 1044 4.54 33.86 7.32
CA ARG A 1044 5.10 34.57 8.50
C ARG A 1044 6.60 34.34 8.66
N VAL A 1045 7.21 33.43 7.92
CA VAL A 1045 8.64 33.09 8.04
C VAL A 1045 9.51 34.35 7.96
N PHE A 1046 9.15 35.29 7.06
CA PHE A 1046 9.87 36.55 6.88
C PHE A 1046 9.17 37.80 7.43
N LYS A 1047 7.91 37.70 7.90
CA LYS A 1047 7.13 38.88 8.37
C LYS A 1047 7.27 39.19 9.87
N LYS A 1048 7.81 38.28 10.68
CA LYS A 1048 8.14 38.50 12.11
C LYS A 1048 9.44 37.80 12.55
N GLY A 1049 10.39 37.62 11.62
CA GLY A 1049 11.75 37.16 11.93
C GLY A 1049 12.69 38.34 12.23
N PRO A 1050 13.82 38.11 12.94
CA PRO A 1050 14.75 39.15 13.35
C PRO A 1050 15.46 39.89 12.18
N CYS A 1051 15.33 39.43 10.94
CA CYS A 1051 15.87 40.11 9.76
C CYS A 1051 15.39 41.57 9.60
N ILE A 1052 14.21 41.92 10.13
CA ILE A 1052 13.71 43.32 10.12
C ILE A 1052 14.42 44.18 11.19
N GLN A 1053 14.90 43.59 12.29
CA GLN A 1053 15.72 44.29 13.29
C GLN A 1053 17.20 44.38 12.88
N LEU A 1054 17.72 43.35 12.20
CA LEU A 1054 19.07 43.33 11.61
C LEU A 1054 19.30 44.43 10.57
N GLN A 1055 18.24 45.07 10.03
CA GLN A 1055 18.36 46.22 9.14
C GLN A 1055 18.46 47.59 9.83
N ARG A 1056 18.45 47.68 11.18
CA ARG A 1056 18.53 48.99 11.86
C ARG A 1056 19.44 49.12 13.09
N GLN A 1057 19.94 48.03 13.70
CA GLN A 1057 20.90 48.16 14.81
C GLN A 1057 22.09 47.18 14.69
N THR A 1058 23.29 47.77 14.57
CA THR A 1058 24.60 47.23 14.96
C THR A 1058 25.01 45.81 14.50
N VAL A 1059 25.10 45.58 13.17
CA VAL A 1059 25.99 44.54 12.59
C VAL A 1059 26.58 44.99 11.23
N VAL A 1060 27.23 46.16 11.18
CA VAL A 1060 27.88 46.70 9.94
C VAL A 1060 29.32 47.16 10.17
N ALA A 1061 29.81 47.17 11.42
CA ALA A 1061 31.19 47.57 11.75
C ALA A 1061 32.19 46.39 11.73
N ASP A 1062 31.83 45.25 12.34
CA ASP A 1062 32.80 44.20 12.70
C ASP A 1062 32.96 43.07 11.66
N LEU A 1063 32.51 43.27 10.41
CA LEU A 1063 32.65 42.29 9.31
C LEU A 1063 33.18 42.89 8.00
N SER A 1064 33.65 44.14 8.04
CA SER A 1064 34.25 44.84 6.88
C SER A 1064 35.78 45.00 6.99
N THR A 1065 36.38 44.65 8.13
CA THR A 1065 37.81 44.87 8.43
C THR A 1065 38.74 43.69 8.13
N GLU A 1066 38.24 42.44 8.06
CA GLU A 1066 39.07 41.25 7.72
C GLU A 1066 39.01 40.84 6.23
N CYS A 1067 38.35 41.62 5.36
CA CYS A 1067 38.15 41.28 3.93
C CYS A 1067 38.97 42.13 2.94
N ASN A 1068 40.04 42.79 3.39
CA ASN A 1068 41.01 43.46 2.49
C ASN A 1068 42.17 42.50 2.12
N ALA A 1069 41.86 41.51 1.29
CA ALA A 1069 42.84 40.63 0.63
C ALA A 1069 42.48 40.46 -0.86
N ALA A 1070 42.32 41.58 -1.55
CA ALA A 1070 41.91 41.64 -2.96
C ALA A 1070 43.10 41.53 -3.92
N GLU A 1071 43.87 40.44 -3.87
CA GLU A 1071 44.85 40.09 -4.90
C GLU A 1071 45.17 38.58 -4.94
N ALA A 1072 45.66 38.10 -6.08
CA ALA A 1072 46.03 36.70 -6.37
C ALA A 1072 44.95 35.60 -6.19
N PHE A 1073 44.16 35.33 -7.25
CA PHE A 1073 44.23 34.04 -8.00
C PHE A 1073 43.25 33.95 -9.19
N PRO A 1074 43.69 34.24 -10.43
CA PRO A 1074 42.85 34.08 -11.63
C PRO A 1074 42.91 32.64 -12.19
N GLY A 1075 41.99 31.75 -11.81
CA GLY A 1075 42.13 30.34 -12.25
C GLY A 1075 40.97 29.33 -12.14
N CYS A 1076 39.76 29.69 -11.66
CA CYS A 1076 38.72 28.68 -11.38
C CYS A 1076 38.05 28.07 -12.65
N ARG A 1077 38.68 27.04 -13.23
CA ARG A 1077 38.15 26.26 -14.37
C ARG A 1077 37.21 25.11 -13.98
N TYR A 1078 36.20 25.34 -13.14
CA TYR A 1078 35.19 24.30 -12.81
C TYR A 1078 33.78 24.58 -13.37
N LYS A 1079 33.66 24.56 -14.70
CA LYS A 1079 32.40 24.22 -15.37
C LYS A 1079 32.36 22.72 -15.65
N ARG A 1080 31.30 22.05 -15.15
CA ARG A 1080 31.01 20.60 -15.26
C ARG A 1080 31.86 19.66 -14.38
N CYS A 1081 31.31 19.33 -13.21
CA CYS A 1081 31.34 17.96 -12.70
C CYS A 1081 29.91 17.42 -12.70
N GLN A 1082 29.70 16.17 -13.13
CA GLN A 1082 28.41 15.49 -13.10
C GLN A 1082 28.46 14.40 -12.02
N GLY A 1083 27.53 14.44 -11.05
CA GLY A 1083 27.44 13.41 -10.01
C GLY A 1083 26.94 13.95 -8.68
N ASN A 1084 25.62 14.05 -8.51
CA ASN A 1084 25.02 14.47 -7.24
C ASN A 1084 24.95 13.28 -6.27
N ILE A 1085 25.62 13.40 -5.13
CA ILE A 1085 25.30 12.69 -3.88
C ILE A 1085 24.89 13.77 -2.87
N SER A 1086 23.80 13.58 -2.13
CA SER A 1086 23.35 14.61 -1.18
C SER A 1086 24.13 14.55 0.14
N TYR A 1087 24.19 15.68 0.84
CA TYR A 1087 24.79 15.76 2.18
C TYR A 1087 24.00 14.94 3.22
N GLU A 1088 22.74 14.59 2.95
CA GLU A 1088 21.95 13.69 3.81
C GLU A 1088 22.29 12.21 3.56
N ASP A 1089 22.62 11.82 2.32
CA ASP A 1089 23.13 10.48 2.01
C ASP A 1089 24.49 10.24 2.70
N PHE A 1090 25.36 11.26 2.71
CA PHE A 1090 26.62 11.29 3.45
C PHE A 1090 26.44 11.04 4.96
N GLN A 1091 25.43 11.66 5.59
CA GLN A 1091 25.14 11.39 7.00
C GLN A 1091 24.61 9.97 7.25
N ARG A 1092 23.79 9.42 6.34
CA ARG A 1092 23.20 8.09 6.49
C ARG A 1092 24.20 6.95 6.26
N THR A 1093 25.16 7.10 5.35
CA THR A 1093 26.19 6.08 5.11
C THR A 1093 27.23 6.03 6.23
N SER A 1094 27.59 7.18 6.82
CA SER A 1094 28.60 7.26 7.89
C SER A 1094 28.25 6.42 9.13
N ILE A 1095 26.98 6.36 9.52
CA ILE A 1095 26.54 5.64 10.73
C ILE A 1095 26.75 4.12 10.60
N LEU A 1096 26.58 3.56 9.39
CA LEU A 1096 26.66 2.12 9.12
C LEU A 1096 28.08 1.63 8.75
N ALA A 1097 29.11 2.47 8.91
CA ALA A 1097 30.51 2.11 8.66
C ALA A 1097 31.27 1.73 9.94
N VAL A 1098 30.76 2.08 11.12
CA VAL A 1098 31.41 1.80 12.41
C VAL A 1098 31.29 0.32 12.78
N ASP A 1099 30.11 -0.26 12.62
CA ASP A 1099 29.82 -1.65 13.01
C ASP A 1099 30.62 -2.69 12.19
N ASP A 1100 30.74 -2.48 10.87
CA ASP A 1100 31.52 -3.34 9.98
C ASP A 1100 33.01 -3.41 10.39
N ALA A 1101 33.57 -2.31 10.92
CA ALA A 1101 34.95 -2.26 11.40
C ALA A 1101 35.11 -2.92 12.78
N VAL A 1102 34.10 -2.81 13.65
CA VAL A 1102 34.06 -3.50 14.95
C VAL A 1102 34.03 -5.03 14.74
N ALA A 1103 33.36 -5.53 13.71
CA ALA A 1103 33.37 -6.97 13.38
C ALA A 1103 34.77 -7.51 13.05
N VAL A 1104 35.64 -6.71 12.43
CA VAL A 1104 37.05 -7.08 12.16
C VAL A 1104 37.87 -7.05 13.46
N GLU A 1105 37.67 -6.04 14.31
CA GLU A 1105 38.38 -5.87 15.59
C GLU A 1105 37.98 -6.94 16.63
N GLN A 1106 36.74 -7.43 16.57
CA GLN A 1106 36.23 -8.56 17.37
C GLN A 1106 36.64 -9.95 16.83
N GLY A 1107 37.35 -10.03 15.69
CA GLY A 1107 37.80 -11.28 15.07
C GLY A 1107 38.87 -12.08 15.83
N ARG A 1108 39.15 -11.76 17.11
CA ARG A 1108 40.19 -12.39 17.96
C ARG A 1108 39.79 -13.78 18.49
N ALA A 1109 39.32 -14.67 17.61
CA ALA A 1109 39.09 -16.09 17.91
C ALA A 1109 39.02 -16.97 16.62
N GLY A 1110 40.18 -17.21 15.99
CA GLY A 1110 40.40 -18.37 15.12
C GLY A 1110 39.40 -18.63 13.98
N ARG A 1111 39.19 -17.68 13.06
CA ARG A 1111 38.44 -17.90 11.80
C ARG A 1111 39.14 -17.30 10.59
N THR A 1112 38.83 -17.82 9.40
CA THR A 1112 39.71 -17.85 8.21
C THR A 1112 39.67 -16.59 7.32
N ASP A 1113 40.69 -16.45 6.46
CA ASP A 1113 40.90 -15.35 5.50
C ASP A 1113 39.67 -14.98 4.64
N ALA A 1114 38.71 -15.89 4.46
CA ALA A 1114 37.47 -15.60 3.74
C ALA A 1114 36.72 -14.39 4.32
N ILE A 1115 36.68 -14.24 5.65
CA ILE A 1115 35.99 -13.13 6.31
C ILE A 1115 36.72 -11.80 6.06
N ILE A 1116 38.06 -11.80 6.18
CA ILE A 1116 38.89 -10.62 5.88
C ILE A 1116 38.73 -10.21 4.41
N ARG A 1117 38.68 -11.20 3.49
CA ARG A 1117 38.48 -10.99 2.06
C ARG A 1117 37.13 -10.33 1.74
N ASP A 1118 36.04 -10.83 2.33
CA ASP A 1118 34.70 -10.26 2.12
C ASP A 1118 34.55 -8.87 2.79
N CYS A 1119 35.13 -8.66 3.97
CA CYS A 1119 35.16 -7.36 4.65
C CYS A 1119 35.96 -6.31 3.87
N LEU A 1120 37.14 -6.65 3.32
CA LEU A 1120 37.94 -5.73 2.49
C LEU A 1120 37.28 -5.40 1.16
N LEU A 1121 36.48 -6.33 0.60
CA LEU A 1121 35.67 -6.09 -0.59
C LEU A 1121 34.39 -5.27 -0.31
N SER A 1122 34.13 -4.89 0.95
CA SER A 1122 33.08 -3.92 1.27
C SER A 1122 33.40 -2.55 0.67
N SER A 1123 32.49 -2.07 -0.18
CA SER A 1123 32.60 -0.74 -0.80
C SER A 1123 32.64 0.40 0.23
N LYS A 1124 32.12 0.20 1.45
CA LYS A 1124 32.22 1.18 2.56
C LYS A 1124 33.66 1.39 3.01
N LEU A 1125 34.38 0.30 3.30
CA LEU A 1125 35.76 0.34 3.80
C LEU A 1125 36.72 0.86 2.70
N THR A 1126 36.44 0.47 1.45
CA THR A 1126 37.06 1.06 0.25
C THR A 1126 36.98 2.59 0.23
N TRP A 1127 35.80 3.17 0.46
CA TRP A 1127 35.61 4.62 0.51
C TRP A 1127 36.29 5.28 1.70
N LEU A 1128 36.20 4.65 2.87
CA LEU A 1128 36.69 5.19 4.13
C LEU A 1128 38.22 5.34 4.13
N LEU A 1129 38.94 4.39 3.54
CA LEU A 1129 40.40 4.44 3.39
C LEU A 1129 40.84 5.38 2.25
N GLY A 1130 40.02 5.54 1.20
CA GLY A 1130 40.22 6.57 0.19
C GLY A 1130 40.17 8.00 0.75
N LEU A 1131 39.26 8.29 1.69
CA LEU A 1131 39.19 9.59 2.36
C LEU A 1131 40.46 9.90 3.17
N VAL A 1132 41.01 8.91 3.87
CA VAL A 1132 42.22 9.09 4.69
C VAL A 1132 43.48 9.23 3.83
N ALA A 1133 43.59 8.50 2.72
CA ALA A 1133 44.67 8.67 1.76
C ALA A 1133 44.66 10.06 1.08
N LEU A 1134 43.48 10.67 0.92
CA LEU A 1134 43.27 12.06 0.48
C LEU A 1134 43.46 13.11 1.61
N GLY A 1135 44.03 12.71 2.76
CA GLY A 1135 44.31 13.59 3.91
C GLY A 1135 43.09 14.02 4.74
N LYS A 1136 41.87 13.57 4.39
CA LYS A 1136 40.61 14.10 4.95
C LYS A 1136 40.17 13.26 6.15
N GLY A 1137 40.75 13.59 7.32
CA GLY A 1137 40.51 12.94 8.60
C GLY A 1137 39.04 12.93 9.06
N ILE A 1138 38.63 11.86 9.74
CA ILE A 1138 37.24 11.53 10.08
C ILE A 1138 36.87 12.11 11.46
N ALA A 1139 36.21 13.27 11.47
CA ALA A 1139 35.76 13.90 12.71
C ALA A 1139 34.57 13.16 13.37
N SER A 1140 34.60 13.04 14.70
CA SER A 1140 33.49 12.46 15.47
C SER A 1140 32.25 13.37 15.49
N ILE A 1141 31.09 12.82 15.13
CA ILE A 1141 29.77 13.49 15.15
C ILE A 1141 29.41 14.05 16.54
N ALA A 1142 30.00 13.52 17.62
CA ALA A 1142 29.82 14.04 18.96
C ALA A 1142 30.44 15.43 19.15
N HIS A 1143 31.65 15.66 18.63
CA HIS A 1143 32.40 16.91 18.83
C HIS A 1143 31.93 18.06 17.92
N TRP A 1144 31.50 17.76 16.69
CA TRP A 1144 31.03 18.79 15.73
C TRP A 1144 29.80 19.59 16.23
N LYS A 1145 29.10 19.11 17.26
CA LYS A 1145 27.94 19.79 17.87
C LYS A 1145 28.31 20.85 18.91
N THR A 1146 29.59 20.97 19.29
CA THR A 1146 30.06 22.00 20.23
C THR A 1146 30.16 23.39 19.55
N ARG A 1147 30.34 24.45 20.34
CA ARG A 1147 30.14 25.84 19.88
C ARG A 1147 31.34 26.47 19.16
N ASN A 1148 32.55 25.91 19.31
CA ASN A 1148 33.82 26.54 18.89
C ASN A 1148 34.37 26.02 17.55
N ARG A 1149 33.57 26.15 16.48
CA ARG A 1149 33.91 25.60 15.15
C ARG A 1149 35.25 26.09 14.58
N CYS A 1150 35.59 27.36 14.77
CA CYS A 1150 36.78 27.96 14.15
C CYS A 1150 38.12 27.49 14.76
N ARG A 1151 38.12 26.99 16.01
CA ARG A 1151 39.33 26.45 16.64
C ARG A 1151 39.71 25.10 16.03
N HIS A 1152 38.75 24.17 16.02
CA HIS A 1152 38.91 22.84 15.44
C HIS A 1152 39.34 22.84 13.96
N ILE A 1153 38.99 23.88 13.18
CA ILE A 1153 39.46 24.03 11.79
C ILE A 1153 40.96 24.36 11.73
N ARG A 1154 41.46 25.22 12.63
CA ARG A 1154 42.91 25.55 12.71
C ARG A 1154 43.73 24.37 13.24
N ASP A 1155 43.19 23.64 14.21
CA ASP A 1155 43.84 22.44 14.77
C ASP A 1155 43.95 21.32 13.71
N TYR A 1156 42.93 21.16 12.86
CA TYR A 1156 42.90 20.20 11.75
C TYR A 1156 43.99 20.47 10.69
N ASP A 1157 44.22 21.75 10.33
CA ASP A 1157 45.30 22.14 9.40
C ASP A 1157 46.72 21.90 9.95
N ALA A 1158 46.88 21.78 11.27
CA ALA A 1158 48.16 21.41 11.89
C ALA A 1158 48.41 19.89 11.78
N ALA A 1159 47.42 19.06 12.15
CA ALA A 1159 47.50 17.60 12.02
C ALA A 1159 47.70 17.15 10.56
N HIS A 1160 47.15 17.91 9.61
CA HIS A 1160 47.28 17.70 8.16
C HIS A 1160 48.72 17.79 7.61
N LYS A 1161 49.75 18.03 8.44
CA LYS A 1161 51.17 18.01 8.04
C LYS A 1161 51.93 16.72 8.38
N LEU A 1162 51.34 15.79 9.14
CA LEU A 1162 52.06 14.66 9.76
C LEU A 1162 51.92 13.28 9.06
N VAL A 1163 51.35 13.20 7.86
CA VAL A 1163 51.14 11.92 7.16
C VAL A 1163 51.60 11.94 5.69
N PRO A 1164 52.91 11.78 5.42
CA PRO A 1164 53.37 10.95 4.31
C PRO A 1164 53.17 9.46 4.66
N ALA A 1165 52.98 8.61 3.66
CA ALA A 1165 53.05 7.15 3.83
C ALA A 1165 53.49 6.45 2.54
N GLY A 1166 54.76 6.07 2.48
CA GLY A 1166 55.26 5.03 1.59
C GLY A 1166 54.84 3.66 2.10
N ILE A 1167 54.25 2.84 1.21
CA ILE A 1167 53.74 1.52 1.53
C ILE A 1167 54.43 0.52 0.61
N PHE A 1168 55.27 -0.36 1.15
CA PHE A 1168 55.80 -1.48 0.40
C PHE A 1168 54.85 -2.68 0.50
N LEU A 1169 54.52 -3.26 -0.64
CA LEU A 1169 53.72 -4.48 -0.74
C LEU A 1169 54.63 -5.62 -1.22
N SER A 1170 54.84 -6.64 -0.40
CA SER A 1170 55.74 -7.76 -0.75
C SER A 1170 55.26 -8.52 -2.00
N ALA A 1171 56.18 -9.20 -2.70
CA ALA A 1171 55.83 -10.02 -3.86
C ALA A 1171 54.79 -11.10 -3.51
N GLU A 1172 54.94 -11.73 -2.35
CA GLU A 1172 54.03 -12.73 -1.81
C GLU A 1172 52.64 -12.15 -1.53
N PHE A 1173 52.57 -10.95 -0.90
CA PHE A 1173 51.31 -10.25 -0.67
C PHE A 1173 50.64 -9.83 -1.98
N ARG A 1174 51.41 -9.30 -2.94
CA ARG A 1174 50.93 -8.95 -4.30
C ARG A 1174 50.38 -10.19 -5.03
N HIS A 1175 50.94 -11.38 -4.79
CA HIS A 1175 50.47 -12.65 -5.35
C HIS A 1175 49.20 -13.16 -4.65
N GLY A 1176 49.26 -13.45 -3.34
CA GLY A 1176 48.14 -14.01 -2.57
C GLY A 1176 46.93 -13.08 -2.43
N HIS A 1177 47.17 -11.77 -2.37
CA HIS A 1177 46.15 -10.74 -2.13
C HIS A 1177 46.07 -9.71 -3.27
N GLY A 1178 46.39 -10.11 -4.51
CA GLY A 1178 46.46 -9.22 -5.67
C GLY A 1178 45.22 -8.37 -5.97
N ALA A 1179 44.04 -8.72 -5.45
CA ALA A 1179 42.85 -7.86 -5.48
C ALA A 1179 42.99 -6.62 -4.58
N VAL A 1180 43.53 -6.80 -3.36
CA VAL A 1180 43.80 -5.75 -2.37
C VAL A 1180 44.99 -4.89 -2.83
N ALA A 1181 46.06 -5.50 -3.36
CA ALA A 1181 47.20 -4.76 -3.91
C ALA A 1181 46.79 -3.83 -5.08
N ARG A 1182 45.98 -4.33 -6.03
CA ARG A 1182 45.41 -3.50 -7.11
C ARG A 1182 44.44 -2.42 -6.61
N TRP A 1183 43.84 -2.59 -5.44
CA TRP A 1183 42.96 -1.60 -4.84
C TRP A 1183 43.76 -0.50 -4.11
N LEU A 1184 44.79 -0.85 -3.34
CA LEU A 1184 45.74 0.12 -2.78
C LEU A 1184 46.39 0.97 -3.88
N ALA A 1185 46.85 0.34 -4.97
CA ALA A 1185 47.41 1.04 -6.13
C ALA A 1185 46.42 2.03 -6.76
N ARG A 1186 45.11 1.73 -6.76
CA ARG A 1186 44.07 2.66 -7.25
C ARG A 1186 43.82 3.84 -6.31
N ILE A 1187 44.03 3.66 -5.01
CA ILE A 1187 43.93 4.77 -4.03
C ILE A 1187 45.16 5.67 -4.10
N VAL A 1188 46.35 5.10 -4.27
CA VAL A 1188 47.59 5.85 -4.55
C VAL A 1188 47.49 6.61 -5.88
N ALA A 1189 46.82 6.04 -6.89
CA ALA A 1189 46.58 6.70 -8.18
C ALA A 1189 45.40 7.71 -8.17
N LEU A 1190 44.82 8.06 -7.02
CA LEU A 1190 43.85 9.17 -6.95
C LEU A 1190 44.58 10.52 -7.02
N PRO A 1191 44.03 11.52 -7.74
CA PRO A 1191 44.49 12.91 -7.59
C PRO A 1191 44.42 13.35 -6.13
N GLU A 1192 45.44 14.08 -5.66
CA GLU A 1192 45.60 14.52 -4.25
C GLU A 1192 45.87 13.39 -3.23
N SER A 1193 46.10 12.14 -3.66
CA SER A 1193 46.51 11.06 -2.74
C SER A 1193 47.90 11.31 -2.15
N ARG A 1194 48.03 11.13 -0.83
CA ARG A 1194 49.29 11.33 -0.07
C ARG A 1194 50.01 10.03 0.26
N TRP A 1195 49.40 8.90 -0.06
CA TRP A 1195 50.04 7.59 0.04
C TRP A 1195 50.78 7.29 -1.27
N ARG A 1196 51.96 6.69 -1.18
CA ARG A 1196 52.71 6.16 -2.33
C ARG A 1196 52.93 4.65 -2.12
N ILE A 1197 52.85 3.85 -3.18
CA ILE A 1197 53.42 2.49 -3.14
C ILE A 1197 54.90 2.67 -3.46
N CYS A 1198 55.76 2.11 -2.60
CA CYS A 1198 57.20 2.06 -2.84
C CYS A 1198 57.55 0.75 -3.54
N ASP A 1199 58.49 0.81 -4.49
CA ASP A 1199 58.99 -0.38 -5.19
C ASP A 1199 60.25 -0.97 -4.54
N MET A 1200 60.84 -0.28 -3.57
CA MET A 1200 61.82 -0.84 -2.63
C MET A 1200 61.34 -0.73 -1.18
N GLU A 1201 61.67 -1.75 -0.39
CA GLU A 1201 61.34 -1.85 1.04
C GLU A 1201 61.96 -0.70 1.87
N ALA A 1202 63.19 -0.31 1.55
CA ALA A 1202 63.91 0.78 2.23
C ALA A 1202 63.32 2.19 2.02
N GLU A 1203 62.32 2.37 1.13
CA GLU A 1203 61.67 3.66 0.86
C GLU A 1203 60.31 3.83 1.56
N ALA A 1204 59.84 2.78 2.24
CA ALA A 1204 58.49 2.71 2.80
C ALA A 1204 58.44 2.99 4.30
N ASP A 1205 57.50 3.84 4.71
CA ASP A 1205 57.15 4.06 6.11
C ASP A 1205 56.39 2.85 6.70
N TRP A 1206 55.75 2.03 5.84
CA TRP A 1206 54.99 0.84 6.24
C TRP A 1206 55.21 -0.35 5.30
N LEU A 1207 55.43 -1.52 5.93
CA LEU A 1207 55.60 -2.81 5.27
C LEU A 1207 54.33 -3.66 5.39
N VAL A 1208 53.82 -4.14 4.25
CA VAL A 1208 52.70 -5.08 4.17
C VAL A 1208 53.17 -6.35 3.46
N THR A 1209 53.41 -7.38 4.26
CA THR A 1209 53.88 -8.70 3.84
C THR A 1209 52.78 -9.77 3.86
N ASP A 1210 51.72 -9.56 4.65
CA ASP A 1210 50.66 -10.52 4.93
C ASP A 1210 49.33 -9.84 5.36
N SER A 1211 48.28 -10.63 5.61
CA SER A 1211 47.00 -10.12 6.15
C SER A 1211 47.15 -9.39 7.49
N LEU A 1212 48.11 -9.79 8.33
CA LEU A 1212 48.27 -9.27 9.70
C LEU A 1212 48.97 -7.91 9.74
N SER A 1213 50.01 -7.71 8.92
CA SER A 1213 50.69 -6.44 8.69
C SER A 1213 49.77 -5.42 8.01
N LEU A 1214 48.91 -5.84 7.07
CA LEU A 1214 47.82 -5.00 6.58
C LEU A 1214 46.91 -4.53 7.73
N CYS A 1215 46.45 -5.44 8.60
CA CYS A 1215 45.63 -5.08 9.76
C CYS A 1215 46.37 -4.15 10.75
N LYS A 1216 47.68 -4.32 10.95
CA LYS A 1216 48.52 -3.41 11.76
C LYS A 1216 48.60 -2.01 11.13
N PHE A 1217 48.84 -1.91 9.83
CA PHE A 1217 48.84 -0.65 9.06
C PHE A 1217 47.50 0.07 9.19
N LEU A 1218 46.38 -0.62 8.91
CA LEU A 1218 45.03 -0.06 9.03
C LEU A 1218 44.71 0.39 10.46
N ALA A 1219 45.19 -0.34 11.48
CA ALA A 1219 45.06 0.06 12.88
C ALA A 1219 45.92 1.28 13.23
N ALA A 1220 47.14 1.43 12.68
CA ALA A 1220 47.99 2.59 12.89
C ALA A 1220 47.41 3.86 12.24
N VAL A 1221 46.93 3.75 11.01
CA VAL A 1221 46.16 4.82 10.32
C VAL A 1221 44.95 5.25 11.16
N ARG A 1222 44.26 4.31 11.83
CA ARG A 1222 43.15 4.58 12.76
C ARG A 1222 43.59 5.18 14.11
N ARG A 1223 44.84 4.98 14.54
CA ARG A 1223 45.42 5.63 15.75
C ARG A 1223 45.87 7.06 15.48
N LEU A 1224 46.44 7.33 14.31
CA LEU A 1224 46.70 8.71 13.87
C LEU A 1224 45.40 9.54 13.89
N ALA A 1225 44.28 8.95 13.45
CA ALA A 1225 42.95 9.57 13.54
C ALA A 1225 42.31 9.58 14.95
N ARG A 1226 43.06 9.21 16.01
CA ARG A 1226 42.63 9.25 17.43
C ARG A 1226 43.57 10.07 18.33
N HIS A 1227 44.82 10.30 17.96
CA HIS A 1227 45.82 10.84 18.89
C HIS A 1227 45.52 12.27 19.39
N ASP A 1228 44.66 13.02 18.68
CA ASP A 1228 44.13 14.32 19.11
C ASP A 1228 43.19 14.23 20.35
N SER A 1229 42.65 13.07 20.71
CA SER A 1229 41.61 12.97 21.75
C SER A 1229 42.11 12.96 23.19
N GLU A 1230 43.43 12.93 23.42
CA GLU A 1230 44.03 12.79 24.76
C GLU A 1230 44.85 14.03 25.19
N LEU A 1231 45.01 15.04 24.33
CA LEU A 1231 45.85 16.23 24.57
C LEU A 1231 45.11 17.47 25.12
N THR A 1232 44.00 17.28 25.85
CA THR A 1232 43.33 18.38 26.60
C THR A 1232 42.86 17.99 28.01
N CYS A 1233 43.75 17.35 28.79
CA CYS A 1233 43.70 17.37 30.27
C CYS A 1233 45.11 17.70 30.79
N GLU A 1234 45.17 18.53 31.82
CA GLU A 1234 46.31 19.37 32.22
C GLU A 1234 47.66 18.66 32.49
N GLY A 1235 48.75 19.31 32.05
CA GLY A 1235 49.78 19.74 33.01
C GLY A 1235 51.08 18.94 33.16
N SER A 1236 52.01 19.06 32.20
CA SER A 1236 53.43 19.39 32.50
C SER A 1236 54.28 19.61 31.24
N ASN A 1237 55.34 20.43 31.36
CA ASN A 1237 56.35 20.61 30.31
C ASN A 1237 57.24 19.37 30.19
N TRP A 1238 57.80 19.11 28.99
CA TRP A 1238 59.25 18.91 28.81
C TRP A 1238 59.67 19.31 27.37
N LYS A 1239 60.91 19.77 27.21
CA LYS A 1239 61.50 20.16 25.91
C LYS A 1239 62.26 18.99 25.29
N LEU A 1240 62.36 18.96 23.96
CA LEU A 1240 63.33 18.13 23.25
C LEU A 1240 64.69 18.83 23.15
N GLY A 1241 65.76 18.07 23.43
CA GLY A 1241 67.17 18.44 23.26
C GLY A 1241 68.02 17.15 23.38
N PRO A 1242 69.11 16.94 22.60
CA PRO A 1242 69.50 15.58 22.23
C PRO A 1242 70.89 15.12 22.75
N THR A 1243 71.20 13.85 22.45
CA THR A 1243 72.49 13.12 22.52
C THR A 1243 73.06 12.80 23.92
N GLY A 1244 73.96 11.79 23.97
CA GLY A 1244 74.72 11.37 25.16
C GLY A 1244 74.66 9.87 25.47
N GLN A 1245 75.81 9.25 25.72
CA GLN A 1245 75.96 7.85 26.16
C GLN A 1245 76.48 7.80 27.60
N LEU A 1246 75.94 6.89 28.43
CA LEU A 1246 76.63 6.13 29.52
C LEU A 1246 77.44 6.92 30.59
N PRO A 1247 77.97 6.26 31.64
CA PRO A 1247 77.24 5.52 32.68
C PRO A 1247 77.61 5.98 34.12
N ASN A 1248 76.86 5.56 35.16
CA ASN A 1248 77.45 5.03 36.43
C ASN A 1248 76.42 4.65 37.52
N LYS A 1249 76.88 3.82 38.47
CA LYS A 1249 76.30 3.55 39.83
C LYS A 1249 77.15 4.34 40.88
N PRO A 1250 76.99 4.23 42.24
CA PRO A 1250 76.01 3.49 43.06
C PRO A 1250 75.41 4.24 44.30
N GLY A 1251 74.37 3.64 44.92
CA GLY A 1251 74.11 3.75 46.38
C GLY A 1251 73.12 4.84 46.86
N ALA A 1252 72.55 4.76 48.09
CA ALA A 1252 72.51 3.64 49.05
C ALA A 1252 71.48 3.84 50.20
N LYS A 1253 70.77 2.75 50.60
CA LYS A 1253 70.17 2.43 51.94
C LYS A 1253 69.14 3.45 52.56
N ARG A 1254 68.02 3.03 53.15
CA ARG A 1254 67.87 2.11 54.32
C ARG A 1254 66.43 1.54 54.48
N ARG A 1255 66.33 0.32 55.04
CA ARG A 1255 65.24 -0.32 55.87
C ARG A 1255 63.81 -0.36 55.26
N ALA A 1256 63.11 -1.50 55.03
CA ALA A 1256 62.98 -2.83 55.70
C ALA A 1256 62.17 -2.78 57.02
N ALA A 1257 60.97 -3.38 57.13
CA ALA A 1257 60.60 -4.82 57.31
C ALA A 1257 60.20 -5.09 58.80
N PRO A 1258 59.42 -6.12 59.22
CA PRO A 1258 59.25 -7.51 58.72
C PRO A 1258 57.86 -7.85 58.10
N VAL A 1259 57.56 -8.96 57.38
CA VAL A 1259 57.70 -10.45 57.57
C VAL A 1259 56.86 -11.01 58.76
N PHE A 1260 56.11 -12.12 58.72
CA PHE A 1260 56.30 -13.45 58.08
C PHE A 1260 55.03 -14.16 57.54
N GLU A 1261 55.25 -15.20 56.71
CA GLU A 1261 54.30 -16.28 56.32
C GLU A 1261 54.49 -17.54 57.21
N GLY A 1262 53.55 -18.50 57.21
CA GLY A 1262 53.72 -19.82 57.84
C GLY A 1262 52.44 -20.67 57.89
N ASP A 1263 52.54 -21.95 57.51
CA ASP A 1263 51.39 -22.86 57.31
C ASP A 1263 51.09 -23.83 58.47
N ALA A 1264 49.82 -24.27 58.51
CA ALA A 1264 49.29 -25.58 58.91
C ALA A 1264 49.65 -26.24 60.27
N ALA A 1265 48.59 -26.52 61.06
CA ALA A 1265 48.45 -27.70 61.92
C ALA A 1265 46.94 -28.02 62.14
N GLU A 1266 46.62 -29.27 62.51
CA GLU A 1266 45.26 -29.78 62.76
C GLU A 1266 44.87 -29.72 64.26
N ALA A 1267 43.57 -29.54 64.57
CA ALA A 1267 42.93 -30.00 65.81
C ALA A 1267 41.39 -29.87 65.74
N GLU A 1268 40.68 -30.63 66.58
CA GLU A 1268 39.21 -30.81 66.63
C GLU A 1268 38.49 -29.87 67.63
N SER A 1269 37.15 -29.75 67.50
CA SER A 1269 36.14 -29.34 68.53
C SER A 1269 36.25 -27.94 69.19
N ASP A 1270 35.16 -27.22 69.52
CA ASP A 1270 33.70 -27.48 69.39
C ASP A 1270 33.01 -26.34 68.60
#